data_AF-A0A845HWU6-F1
#
_entry.id   AF-A0A845HWU6-F1
#
_cell.length_a   1.000
_cell.length_b   1.000
_cell.length_c   1.000
_cell.angle_alpha   90.00
_cell.angle_beta   90.00
_cell.angle_gamma   90.00
#
_symmetry.space_group_name_H-M   'P 1'
#
loop_
_entity.id
_entity.type
_entity.pdbx_description
1 polymer ?
#
loop_
_entity_poly.entity_id
_entity_poly.type
_entity_poly.pdbx_seq_one_letter_code
_entity_poly.pdbx_strand_id
1 'polypeptide(L)'
;MATTTELVQQLYVAYYNRPADVAGLAFWVDAIDNRGATIDQVSKGFNTVKEYTDMYSGKTADAVVNTVYQNLFGRIADSEGLNFWGPKIQSGAITTADLVKYITAGAVNADGTPNADGQVFANKVAAAQAFTTEIGTAGNEAERVAYANGGNAVAVAKAYIAGVTTTASLTAALANVHAVAQSALPAPEVTNFTLKATVDDVLGTAGNDVITAVIDGTTNAVATTLTPLDTINGGAGNDTVVLNVLNGVGNAGTAVAALPAVTVSNVENLNIRSAVDLTANTSSWSGLTNVNLTQGAVVALTSGATTAVAVSGATGNVSVTGGSTQTVTSAASGTAVTLGSAAGAVAVTHTAQAGGNIGINNGTTVDVTASGATTGTVIIGNTTAASGAVNVNTTGAAYAAADTAAVRGLITITGGTTVNVKQTATSSDAKVAADTSAVGNGVTQSAVTVHANNSTTAVTVAQTAAATAVDAVIAAAGAKQVDTVTFTAMAANDSITVGGLTFTASKALTAAQAAAAFANLASGVTTGAAPAANGIYSGTFVSTYTTGAVVTTGSVVTVDATAKTAANGNTPISFSESVAAANPSVANKTAGVVSADAVTGVLGVANGTVTIDSAAVTGTAKLATVSLDGYGAATVASDALTSLNLAHSASTVGVTNAAATTLALGLNSVTGAINLGSTYTALNVTTSGDDSASAVTAGGVQALTITGTQAVDLSGSTLGALKTVTVSGSAGVTINASGSNVTAVNTSATTGKAVVSIDATKATYTGGAGVDVVTLTTTAPTKAVSLGAGDDTLVLATGTTSATVTLDGGAGTDILSMAAADAASASSTSAFADRITGFEKLKVGAAGAATTVDLANMDAINYVISAGATGTKEVFVATFSADTTAGHLSFDGIDFTGVVAGTAAATAGAFVTYYNAQAGANWVAVDNTDGTVTFTAKVAGAVTDILSAAFSTHGMGADVTVTAAAPTTQGADANPANTLTLTHFANNGTVELIGAAATTTVTLNDATGTSDSLNIITKVGTANLDFGTVAAAGVETLNITATDTDTSTSTGNGVQTATLAVTDAAAKSIVITGTSALTLSLNAANTAVTSIDGSAMSAKLIAATVAGAAAAATVKGGAGADQLTANHIGDTLIGGAGNDTLIVNAGLVTLTGGAGADTFDVSTATSNSNSYATITDISAGDKITFNSAAVNFLASKVTLANTAVFQDYANEAIKLSSDGQVSWFQYNGDTYIVENATGASTTQFTNGTDIIVKLTGIVDLSTASFSSSTHTVLIG
;
A
#
# COMPACT_ATOMS: atom_id res chain seq x y z
N MET A 1 67.50 -0.65 62.43
CA MET A 1 67.51 0.67 63.10
C MET A 1 67.20 1.72 62.04
N ALA A 2 66.42 2.75 62.36
CA ALA A 2 66.11 3.83 61.43
C ALA A 2 67.39 4.55 60.98
N THR A 3 67.45 4.97 59.73
CA THR A 3 68.58 5.76 59.19
C THR A 3 68.53 7.19 59.72
N THR A 4 69.65 7.92 59.71
CA THR A 4 69.68 9.34 60.07
C THR A 4 68.67 10.16 59.25
N THR A 5 68.56 9.87 57.95
CA THR A 5 67.56 10.46 57.04
C THR A 5 66.14 10.21 57.48
N GLU A 6 65.82 8.98 57.87
CA GLU A 6 64.49 8.61 58.36
C GLU A 6 64.16 9.31 59.69
N LEU A 7 65.11 9.42 60.61
CA LEU A 7 64.93 10.12 61.88
C LEU A 7 64.66 11.62 61.68
N VAL A 8 65.34 12.27 60.74
CA VAL A 8 65.06 13.68 60.41
C VAL A 8 63.71 13.82 59.73
N GLN A 9 63.33 12.91 58.82
CA GLN A 9 62.02 12.94 58.18
C GLN A 9 60.87 12.76 59.18
N GLN A 10 61.05 11.89 60.16
CA GLN A 10 60.13 11.69 61.28
C GLN A 10 59.86 13.00 62.03
N LEU A 11 60.88 13.84 62.24
CA LEU A 11 60.71 15.16 62.87
C LEU A 11 59.92 16.13 61.97
N TYR A 12 60.19 16.18 60.67
CA TYR A 12 59.42 17.03 59.74
C TYR A 12 57.93 16.65 59.69
N VAL A 13 57.62 15.35 59.68
CA VAL A 13 56.24 14.86 59.75
C VAL A 13 55.62 15.20 61.10
N ALA A 14 56.30 14.90 62.21
CA ALA A 14 55.77 15.09 63.56
C ALA A 14 55.49 16.56 63.90
N TYR A 15 56.39 17.46 63.50
CA TYR A 15 56.28 18.88 63.86
C TYR A 15 55.47 19.69 62.85
N TYR A 16 55.60 19.41 61.55
CA TYR A 16 55.09 20.29 60.48
C TYR A 16 54.10 19.63 59.52
N ASN A 17 53.83 18.33 59.66
CA ASN A 17 52.98 17.52 58.78
C ASN A 17 53.32 17.71 57.29
N ARG A 18 54.61 17.77 56.97
CA ARG A 18 55.10 17.86 55.60
C ARG A 18 56.37 17.02 55.40
N PRO A 19 56.72 16.70 54.15
CA PRO A 19 58.05 16.20 53.82
C PRO A 19 59.13 17.25 54.12
N ALA A 20 60.34 16.78 54.44
CA ALA A 20 61.50 17.65 54.45
C ALA A 20 61.78 18.17 53.03
N ASP A 21 62.20 19.42 52.91
CA ASP A 21 62.82 19.88 51.67
C ASP A 21 64.24 19.30 51.56
N VAL A 22 64.75 19.17 50.33
CA VAL A 22 66.02 18.47 50.06
C VAL A 22 67.19 19.12 50.81
N ALA A 23 67.25 20.45 50.85
CA ALA A 23 68.32 21.19 51.52
C ALA A 23 68.22 21.10 53.05
N GLY A 24 67.02 21.22 53.61
CA GLY A 24 66.75 21.07 55.04
C GLY A 24 67.04 19.66 55.54
N LEU A 25 66.63 18.62 54.80
CA LEU A 25 66.96 17.23 55.11
C LEU A 25 68.48 17.02 55.16
N ALA A 26 69.20 17.48 54.13
CA ALA A 26 70.66 17.37 54.07
C ALA A 26 71.35 18.12 55.23
N PHE A 27 70.89 19.33 55.58
CA PHE A 27 71.44 20.12 56.68
C PHE A 27 71.34 19.40 58.03
N TRP A 28 70.18 18.83 58.35
CA TRP A 28 69.94 18.15 59.62
C TRP A 28 70.58 16.77 59.68
N VAL A 29 70.66 16.04 58.55
CA VAL A 29 71.39 14.78 58.46
C VAL A 29 72.89 15.02 58.69
N ASP A 30 73.49 16.01 58.03
CA ASP A 30 74.89 16.41 58.26
C ASP A 30 75.16 16.84 59.71
N ALA A 31 74.18 17.49 60.35
CA ALA A 31 74.28 17.86 61.76
C ALA A 31 74.54 16.64 62.66
N ILE A 32 73.89 15.51 62.36
CA ILE A 32 73.98 14.28 63.16
C ILE A 32 75.22 13.49 62.75
N ASP A 33 75.37 13.21 61.46
CA ASP A 33 76.37 12.26 60.97
C ASP A 33 77.80 12.82 61.01
N ASN A 34 77.97 14.13 60.79
CA ASN A 34 79.28 14.76 60.64
C ASN A 34 79.61 15.80 61.71
N ARG A 35 78.60 16.47 62.29
CA ARG A 35 78.80 17.52 63.31
C ARG A 35 78.55 17.07 64.75
N GLY A 36 78.21 15.79 64.95
CA GLY A 36 78.09 15.17 66.27
C GLY A 36 76.85 15.57 67.06
N ALA A 37 75.82 16.12 66.43
CA ALA A 37 74.55 16.39 67.08
C ALA A 37 73.77 15.09 67.34
N THR A 38 73.08 15.01 68.47
CA THR A 38 72.12 13.94 68.75
C THR A 38 70.75 14.26 68.14
N ILE A 39 69.94 13.24 67.87
CA ILE A 39 68.57 13.44 67.35
C ILE A 39 67.70 14.29 68.31
N ASP A 40 67.92 14.17 69.62
CA ASP A 40 67.27 15.01 70.64
C ASP A 40 67.69 16.49 70.52
N GLN A 41 68.93 16.78 70.14
CA GLN A 41 69.40 18.15 69.87
C GLN A 41 68.82 18.72 68.58
N VAL A 42 68.69 17.89 67.53
CA VAL A 42 68.04 18.29 66.27
C VAL A 42 66.55 18.57 66.48
N SER A 43 65.82 17.69 67.17
CA SER A 43 64.42 17.88 67.54
C SER A 43 64.16 19.18 68.32
N LYS A 44 65.08 19.58 69.21
CA LYS A 44 65.01 20.89 69.90
C LYS A 44 65.26 22.07 68.95
N GLY A 45 66.12 21.89 67.95
CA GLY A 45 66.40 22.88 66.91
C GLY A 45 65.16 23.24 66.07
N PHE A 46 64.24 22.30 65.85
CA PHE A 46 62.98 22.55 65.14
C PHE A 46 62.09 23.58 65.85
N ASN A 47 62.25 23.80 67.15
CA ASN A 47 61.47 24.83 67.87
C ASN A 47 61.96 26.27 67.57
N THR A 48 63.10 26.42 66.91
CA THR A 48 63.74 27.73 66.67
C THR A 48 63.47 28.31 65.29
N VAL A 49 62.90 27.51 64.36
CA VAL A 49 62.58 27.96 63.01
C VAL A 49 61.19 28.61 62.94
N LYS A 50 61.02 29.58 62.04
CA LYS A 50 59.78 30.35 61.87
C LYS A 50 58.54 29.47 61.69
N GLU A 51 58.66 28.36 60.96
CA GLU A 51 57.55 27.43 60.71
C GLU A 51 56.97 26.83 62.00
N TYR A 52 57.82 26.60 63.02
CA TYR A 52 57.35 26.16 64.34
C TYR A 52 56.59 27.26 65.07
N THR A 53 57.11 28.49 65.06
CA THR A 53 56.39 29.62 65.67
C THR A 53 55.06 29.88 64.99
N ASP A 54 54.98 29.77 63.66
CA ASP A 54 53.72 29.93 62.91
C ASP A 54 52.70 28.84 63.25
N MET A 55 53.17 27.62 63.49
CA MET A 55 52.30 26.47 63.73
C MET A 55 51.84 26.33 65.18
N TYR A 56 52.66 26.70 66.17
CA TYR A 56 52.38 26.44 67.58
C TYR A 56 52.18 27.70 68.45
N SER A 57 52.58 28.89 68.00
CA SER A 57 52.43 30.12 68.79
C SER A 57 50.95 30.47 69.03
N GLY A 58 50.63 30.89 70.25
CA GLY A 58 49.28 31.30 70.64
C GLY A 58 48.25 30.16 70.82
N LYS A 59 48.63 28.89 70.57
CA LYS A 59 47.75 27.73 70.83
C LYS A 59 47.65 27.43 72.33
N THR A 60 46.48 26.99 72.77
CA THR A 60 46.30 26.39 74.11
C THR A 60 47.07 25.08 74.21
N ALA A 61 47.38 24.63 75.43
CA ALA A 61 48.10 23.37 75.63
C ALA A 61 47.40 22.17 74.96
N ASP A 62 46.07 22.09 75.07
CA ASP A 62 45.26 21.05 74.41
C ASP A 62 45.31 21.15 72.87
N ALA A 63 45.35 22.38 72.33
CA ALA A 63 45.51 22.59 70.89
C ALA A 63 46.90 22.22 70.38
N VAL A 64 47.95 22.38 71.21
CA VAL A 64 49.31 21.86 70.91
C VAL A 64 49.28 20.33 70.86
N VAL A 65 48.67 19.67 71.84
CA VAL A 65 48.53 18.20 71.86
C VAL A 65 47.76 17.70 70.64
N ASN A 66 46.61 18.30 70.33
CA ASN A 66 45.83 17.95 69.14
C ASN A 66 46.59 18.16 67.83
N THR A 67 47.41 19.21 67.74
CA THR A 67 48.22 19.47 66.55
C THR A 67 49.28 18.37 66.36
N VAL A 68 49.94 17.95 67.44
CA VAL A 68 50.91 16.84 67.40
C VAL A 68 50.24 15.51 67.02
N TYR A 69 49.07 15.20 67.60
CA TYR A 69 48.30 13.99 67.25
C TYR A 69 47.85 14.01 65.78
N GLN A 70 47.38 15.17 65.27
CA GLN A 70 46.95 15.29 63.88
C GLN A 70 48.11 15.08 62.90
N ASN A 71 49.29 15.62 63.22
CA ASN A 71 50.49 15.45 62.43
C ASN A 71 50.93 13.98 62.40
N LEU A 72 51.04 13.35 63.56
CA LEU A 72 51.54 11.97 63.69
C LEU A 72 50.54 10.93 63.15
N PHE A 73 49.26 11.05 63.52
CA PHE A 73 48.26 9.97 63.37
C PHE A 73 47.06 10.35 62.51
N GLY A 74 46.95 11.60 62.03
CA GLY A 74 45.83 12.05 61.20
C GLY A 74 44.51 12.22 61.97
N ARG A 75 44.54 12.20 63.30
CA ARG A 75 43.39 12.37 64.20
C ARG A 75 43.75 13.27 65.38
N ILE A 76 42.76 13.85 66.05
CA ILE A 76 42.95 14.57 67.32
C ILE A 76 43.18 13.58 68.49
N ALA A 77 43.70 14.08 69.61
CA ALA A 77 43.87 13.28 70.82
C ALA A 77 42.50 12.95 71.45
N ASP A 78 42.38 11.76 72.03
CA ASP A 78 41.21 11.41 72.83
C ASP A 78 41.19 12.19 74.16
N SER A 79 40.05 12.15 74.85
CA SER A 79 39.86 12.91 76.09
C SER A 79 40.84 12.50 77.20
N GLU A 80 41.29 11.24 77.25
CA GLU A 80 42.26 10.78 78.25
C GLU A 80 43.67 11.30 77.95
N GLY A 81 44.09 11.24 76.69
CA GLY A 81 45.35 11.79 76.20
C GLY A 81 45.45 13.30 76.36
N LEU A 82 44.37 14.05 76.08
CA LEU A 82 44.32 15.51 76.33
C LEU A 82 44.46 15.84 77.81
N ASN A 83 43.71 15.14 78.68
CA ASN A 83 43.76 15.35 80.13
C ASN A 83 45.13 14.97 80.72
N PHE A 84 45.86 14.04 80.11
CA PHE A 84 47.20 13.65 80.55
C PHE A 84 48.29 14.61 80.06
N TRP A 85 48.30 14.96 78.79
CA TRP A 85 49.37 15.75 78.16
C TRP A 85 49.17 17.26 78.29
N GLY A 86 47.93 17.75 78.21
CA GLY A 86 47.57 19.18 78.24
C GLY A 86 48.11 19.90 79.48
N PRO A 87 47.85 19.43 80.71
CA PRO A 87 48.37 20.05 81.93
C PRO A 87 49.90 20.05 82.02
N LYS A 88 50.57 19.04 81.46
CA LYS A 88 52.05 18.94 81.46
C LYS A 88 52.68 19.96 80.52
N ILE A 89 52.04 20.26 79.39
CA ILE A 89 52.44 21.33 78.47
C ILE A 89 52.12 22.70 79.09
N GLN A 90 50.93 22.88 79.66
CA GLN A 90 50.50 24.17 80.25
C GLN A 90 51.38 24.62 81.42
N SER A 91 51.82 23.68 82.26
CA SER A 91 52.73 23.94 83.37
C SER A 91 54.20 24.10 82.95
N GLY A 92 54.54 23.84 81.68
CA GLY A 92 55.92 23.81 81.20
C GLY A 92 56.74 22.61 81.68
N ALA A 93 56.10 21.59 82.29
CA ALA A 93 56.77 20.39 82.80
C ALA A 93 57.36 19.52 81.69
N ILE A 94 56.78 19.59 80.49
CA ILE A 94 57.34 19.01 79.26
C ILE A 94 57.24 20.05 78.15
N THR A 95 58.16 20.01 77.19
CA THR A 95 58.08 20.80 75.96
C THR A 95 57.32 20.06 74.87
N THR A 96 56.95 20.72 73.77
CA THR A 96 56.40 20.05 72.57
C THR A 96 57.36 18.98 72.02
N ALA A 97 58.67 19.16 72.21
CA ALA A 97 59.66 18.16 71.81
C ALA A 97 59.62 16.91 72.69
N ASP A 98 59.49 17.10 73.99
CA ASP A 98 59.29 15.99 74.92
C ASP A 98 57.96 15.28 74.64
N LEU A 99 56.91 16.03 74.27
CA LEU A 99 55.61 15.47 73.89
C LEU A 99 55.70 14.59 72.64
N VAL A 100 56.33 15.06 71.56
CA VAL A 100 56.56 14.26 70.34
C VAL A 100 57.36 13.00 70.69
N LYS A 101 58.43 13.14 71.48
CA LYS A 101 59.26 12.01 71.92
C LYS A 101 58.47 10.97 72.70
N TYR A 102 57.64 11.38 73.67
CA TYR A 102 56.87 10.44 74.48
C TYR A 102 55.72 9.80 73.70
N ILE A 103 55.01 10.56 72.86
CA ILE A 103 53.90 10.01 72.05
C ILE A 103 54.44 9.00 71.03
N THR A 104 55.55 9.30 70.35
CA THR A 104 56.15 8.38 69.38
C THR A 104 56.75 7.14 70.07
N ALA A 105 57.35 7.28 71.25
CA ALA A 105 57.80 6.15 72.05
C ALA A 105 56.64 5.26 72.56
N GLY A 106 55.44 5.82 72.73
CA GLY A 106 54.21 5.08 73.07
C GLY A 106 53.49 4.48 71.85
N ALA A 107 53.91 4.80 70.63
CA ALA A 107 53.29 4.34 69.38
C ALA A 107 53.84 2.98 68.90
N VAL A 108 54.47 2.20 69.78
CA VAL A 108 55.01 0.87 69.50
C VAL A 108 54.43 -0.17 70.45
N ASN A 109 54.30 -1.40 69.96
CA ASN A 109 53.97 -2.58 70.76
C ASN A 109 55.17 -2.99 71.64
N ALA A 110 54.94 -3.91 72.59
CA ALA A 110 55.99 -4.40 73.49
C ALA A 110 57.15 -5.11 72.77
N ASP A 111 56.96 -5.57 71.54
CA ASP A 111 57.98 -6.18 70.68
C ASP A 111 58.78 -5.15 69.86
N GLY A 112 58.50 -3.85 70.02
CA GLY A 112 59.16 -2.77 69.31
C GLY A 112 58.61 -2.51 67.90
N THR A 113 57.57 -3.23 67.46
CA THR A 113 56.89 -2.95 66.19
C THR A 113 55.88 -1.80 66.34
N PRO A 114 55.60 -1.01 65.29
CA PRO A 114 54.59 0.04 65.37
C PRO A 114 53.21 -0.52 65.72
N ASN A 115 52.50 0.10 66.67
CA ASN A 115 51.08 -0.19 66.90
C ASN A 115 50.22 0.51 65.81
N ALA A 116 48.89 0.50 65.91
CA ALA A 116 48.03 1.10 64.89
C ALA A 116 48.36 2.58 64.60
N ASP A 117 48.60 3.39 65.63
CA ASP A 117 49.01 4.79 65.49
C ASP A 117 50.46 4.90 64.97
N GLY A 118 51.35 4.02 65.44
CA GLY A 118 52.72 3.92 64.91
C GLY A 118 52.77 3.57 63.43
N GLN A 119 51.83 2.77 62.93
CA GLN A 119 51.73 2.40 61.52
C GLN A 119 51.28 3.59 60.66
N VAL A 120 50.37 4.44 61.15
CA VAL A 120 50.01 5.69 60.46
C VAL A 120 51.22 6.60 60.35
N PHE A 121 51.96 6.77 61.44
CA PHE A 121 53.16 7.59 61.45
C PHE A 121 54.23 7.05 60.49
N ALA A 122 54.49 5.73 60.52
CA ALA A 122 55.41 5.08 59.59
C ALA A 122 54.99 5.27 58.12
N ASN A 123 53.70 5.17 57.81
CA ASN A 123 53.17 5.39 56.46
C ASN A 123 53.39 6.84 55.99
N LYS A 124 53.10 7.82 56.85
CA LYS A 124 53.34 9.23 56.54
C LYS A 124 54.82 9.52 56.31
N VAL A 125 55.70 8.90 57.10
CA VAL A 125 57.16 9.05 56.95
C VAL A 125 57.63 8.43 55.63
N ALA A 126 57.14 7.25 55.25
CA ALA A 126 57.46 6.62 53.97
C ALA A 126 56.99 7.48 52.77
N ALA A 127 55.77 8.02 52.81
CA ALA A 127 55.29 8.94 51.79
C ALA A 127 56.13 10.23 51.75
N ALA A 128 56.52 10.75 52.91
CA ALA A 128 57.38 11.93 53.00
C ALA A 128 58.77 11.67 52.40
N GLN A 129 59.37 10.51 52.65
CA GLN A 129 60.63 10.11 52.05
C GLN A 129 60.52 10.01 50.53
N ALA A 130 59.45 9.40 50.03
CA ALA A 130 59.20 9.28 48.60
C ALA A 130 59.07 10.67 47.95
N PHE A 131 58.32 11.59 48.56
CA PHE A 131 58.16 12.96 48.04
C PHE A 131 59.48 13.72 48.02
N THR A 132 60.27 13.68 49.09
CA THR A 132 61.59 14.35 49.14
C THR A 132 62.57 13.72 48.14
N THR A 133 62.50 12.40 47.91
CA THR A 133 63.31 11.70 46.92
C THR A 133 62.92 12.09 45.49
N GLU A 134 61.62 12.18 45.22
CA GLU A 134 61.06 12.59 43.92
C GLU A 134 61.60 13.97 43.51
N ILE A 135 61.42 14.99 44.35
CA ILE A 135 61.94 16.34 44.05
C ILE A 135 63.48 16.42 44.11
N GLY A 136 64.14 15.45 44.74
CA GLY A 136 65.61 15.33 44.76
C GLY A 136 66.19 14.64 43.53
N THR A 137 65.36 14.01 42.70
CA THR A 137 65.79 13.27 41.51
C THR A 137 66.17 14.22 40.39
N ALA A 138 67.25 13.91 39.66
CA ALA A 138 67.69 14.69 38.51
C ALA A 138 66.60 14.68 37.42
N GLY A 139 66.20 15.85 36.95
CA GLY A 139 65.05 16.06 36.06
C GLY A 139 63.90 16.83 36.72
N ASN A 140 63.84 16.87 38.07
CA ASN A 140 62.77 17.52 38.84
C ASN A 140 63.24 18.81 39.55
N GLU A 141 64.21 19.51 38.94
CA GLU A 141 64.78 20.76 39.46
C GLU A 141 63.71 21.83 39.74
N ALA A 142 62.69 21.93 38.87
CA ALA A 142 61.65 22.94 38.94
C ALA A 142 60.74 22.72 40.16
N GLU A 143 60.36 21.47 40.41
CA GLU A 143 59.57 21.03 41.55
C GLU A 143 60.33 21.25 42.85
N ARG A 144 61.64 20.96 42.85
CA ARG A 144 62.54 21.23 43.99
C ARG A 144 62.60 22.71 44.34
N VAL A 145 62.77 23.57 43.34
CA VAL A 145 62.84 25.03 43.52
C VAL A 145 61.48 25.58 43.96
N ALA A 146 60.38 25.13 43.36
CA ALA A 146 59.03 25.50 43.75
C ALA A 146 58.74 25.13 45.21
N TYR A 147 59.15 23.93 45.64
CA TYR A 147 58.99 23.48 47.01
C TYR A 147 59.82 24.30 48.01
N ALA A 148 61.08 24.63 47.67
CA ALA A 148 61.97 25.42 48.51
C ALA A 148 61.51 26.88 48.70
N ASN A 149 60.85 27.46 47.69
CA ASN A 149 60.37 28.85 47.72
C ASN A 149 59.06 29.05 48.52
N GLY A 150 58.42 27.98 48.99
CA GLY A 150 57.19 28.05 49.78
C GLY A 150 55.91 28.20 48.94
N GLY A 151 54.80 28.60 49.56
CA GLY A 151 53.52 28.83 48.87
C GLY A 151 52.76 27.55 48.50
N ASN A 152 52.24 27.48 47.28
CA ASN A 152 51.37 26.39 46.81
C ASN A 152 52.04 25.00 46.92
N ALA A 153 53.34 24.92 46.60
CA ALA A 153 54.08 23.66 46.66
C ALA A 153 54.15 23.05 48.07
N VAL A 154 54.29 23.89 49.10
CA VAL A 154 54.27 23.43 50.51
C VAL A 154 52.85 23.03 50.93
N ALA A 155 51.82 23.73 50.45
CA ALA A 155 50.42 23.36 50.71
C ALA A 155 50.05 22.01 50.08
N VAL A 156 50.48 21.77 48.83
CA VAL A 156 50.28 20.50 48.11
C VAL A 156 50.98 19.35 48.84
N ALA A 157 52.23 19.52 49.29
CA ALA A 157 52.92 18.45 50.02
C ALA A 157 52.35 18.21 51.43
N LYS A 158 51.82 19.24 52.11
CA LYS A 158 51.11 19.09 53.38
C LYS A 158 49.81 18.30 53.19
N ALA A 159 49.05 18.59 52.13
CA ALA A 159 47.84 17.86 51.79
C ALA A 159 48.15 16.39 51.42
N TYR A 160 49.22 16.17 50.66
CA TYR A 160 49.72 14.85 50.30
C TYR A 160 50.00 13.98 51.53
N ILE A 161 50.76 14.47 52.52
CA ILE A 161 51.06 13.71 53.75
C ILE A 161 49.86 13.61 54.69
N ALA A 162 49.00 14.64 54.76
CA ALA A 162 47.79 14.60 55.58
C ALA A 162 46.83 13.47 55.15
N GLY A 163 46.75 13.18 53.85
CA GLY A 163 45.90 12.13 53.28
C GLY A 163 46.39 10.70 53.53
N VAL A 164 47.61 10.51 54.05
CA VAL A 164 48.20 9.19 54.30
C VAL A 164 47.89 8.75 55.73
N THR A 165 46.87 7.90 55.89
CA THR A 165 46.42 7.38 57.20
C THR A 165 46.32 5.86 57.26
N THR A 166 46.50 5.16 56.13
CA THR A 166 46.45 3.69 56.00
C THR A 166 47.49 3.20 54.98
N THR A 167 47.81 1.90 54.99
CA THR A 167 48.72 1.30 54.01
C THR A 167 48.19 1.42 52.56
N ALA A 168 46.87 1.42 52.37
CA ALA A 168 46.25 1.65 51.07
C ALA A 168 46.46 3.10 50.60
N SER A 169 46.24 4.10 51.48
CA SER A 169 46.52 5.50 51.14
C SER A 169 48.00 5.77 50.90
N LEU A 170 48.91 5.04 51.56
CA LEU A 170 50.34 5.08 51.24
C LEU A 170 50.60 4.55 49.82
N THR A 171 50.03 3.41 49.46
CA THR A 171 50.23 2.82 48.11
C THR A 171 49.76 3.79 47.02
N ALA A 172 48.61 4.43 47.21
CA ALA A 172 48.10 5.46 46.30
C ALA A 172 48.98 6.72 46.28
N ALA A 173 49.50 7.13 47.43
CA ALA A 173 50.40 8.28 47.54
C ALA A 173 51.74 8.02 46.83
N LEU A 174 52.31 6.82 46.95
CA LEU A 174 53.57 6.45 46.27
C LEU A 174 53.40 6.42 44.75
N ALA A 175 52.28 5.88 44.24
CA ALA A 175 52.01 5.82 42.80
C ALA A 175 51.84 7.21 42.15
N ASN A 176 51.37 8.20 42.91
CA ASN A 176 51.06 9.53 42.40
C ASN A 176 52.08 10.61 42.78
N VAL A 177 53.19 10.25 43.44
CA VAL A 177 54.13 11.22 44.03
C VAL A 177 54.66 12.24 43.01
N HIS A 178 54.98 11.78 41.79
CA HIS A 178 55.45 12.63 40.70
C HIS A 178 54.38 13.61 40.20
N ALA A 179 53.15 13.14 39.94
CA ALA A 179 52.05 13.98 39.48
C ALA A 179 51.66 15.03 40.55
N VAL A 180 51.70 14.64 41.82
CA VAL A 180 51.47 15.57 42.94
C VAL A 180 52.58 16.62 43.01
N ALA A 181 53.85 16.25 42.84
CA ALA A 181 54.97 17.20 42.80
C ALA A 181 54.87 18.18 41.62
N GLN A 182 54.46 17.71 40.43
CA GLN A 182 54.26 18.56 39.25
C GLN A 182 53.10 19.56 39.42
N SER A 183 52.01 19.18 40.10
CA SER A 183 50.84 20.06 40.30
C SER A 183 51.14 21.34 41.11
N ALA A 184 52.34 21.42 41.68
CA ALA A 184 52.85 22.58 42.40
C ALA A 184 53.49 23.65 41.50
N LEU A 185 53.76 23.35 40.22
CA LEU A 185 54.38 24.26 39.25
C LEU A 185 53.36 25.29 38.70
N PRO A 186 53.78 26.52 38.35
CA PRO A 186 52.94 27.44 37.57
C PRO A 186 52.64 26.88 36.17
N ALA A 187 51.49 27.23 35.59
CA ALA A 187 51.15 26.82 34.21
C ALA A 187 52.23 27.31 33.22
N PRO A 188 52.63 26.50 32.23
CA PRO A 188 53.63 26.91 31.24
C PRO A 188 53.14 28.13 30.46
N GLU A 189 54.06 29.06 30.18
CA GLU A 189 53.79 30.26 29.38
C GLU A 189 53.30 29.87 27.99
N VAL A 190 52.34 30.62 27.44
CA VAL A 190 51.86 30.48 26.06
C VAL A 190 52.23 31.73 25.29
N THR A 191 52.85 31.56 24.14
CA THR A 191 53.35 32.63 23.29
C THR A 191 52.74 32.57 21.89
N ASN A 192 52.36 33.74 21.40
CA ASN A 192 51.91 33.91 20.02
C ASN A 192 53.04 34.53 19.20
N PHE A 193 53.54 33.80 18.21
CA PHE A 193 54.55 34.27 17.28
C PHE A 193 53.90 34.73 15.98
N THR A 194 54.35 35.85 15.42
CA THR A 194 53.98 36.29 14.07
C THR A 194 55.25 36.37 13.25
N LEU A 195 55.31 35.60 12.16
CA LEU A 195 56.46 35.60 11.28
C LEU A 195 56.61 36.94 10.53
N LYS A 196 57.83 37.26 10.14
CA LYS A 196 58.22 38.48 9.42
C LYS A 196 58.56 38.12 7.97
N ALA A 197 58.72 39.14 7.12
CA ALA A 197 59.17 38.93 5.73
C ALA A 197 60.68 38.65 5.60
N THR A 198 61.35 38.28 6.69
CA THR A 198 62.78 37.96 6.79
C THR A 198 62.93 36.54 7.33
N VAL A 199 64.11 35.93 7.20
CA VAL A 199 64.37 34.62 7.81
C VAL A 199 64.08 34.65 9.30
N ASP A 200 63.16 33.80 9.74
CA ASP A 200 62.75 33.67 11.14
C ASP A 200 63.27 32.36 11.74
N ASP A 201 63.71 32.42 13.00
CA ASP A 201 64.10 31.27 13.84
C ASP A 201 63.21 31.28 15.08
N VAL A 202 62.10 30.55 15.00
CA VAL A 202 61.06 30.49 16.03
C VAL A 202 61.25 29.22 16.86
N LEU A 203 61.53 29.42 18.15
CA LEU A 203 61.51 28.38 19.16
C LEU A 203 60.37 28.67 20.14
N GLY A 204 59.37 27.80 20.16
CA GLY A 204 58.26 27.85 21.10
C GLY A 204 58.66 27.38 22.49
N THR A 205 57.68 27.38 23.37
CA THR A 205 57.79 27.18 24.81
C THR A 205 57.36 25.75 25.19
N ALA A 206 56.93 25.57 26.44
CA ALA A 206 56.31 24.33 26.91
C ALA A 206 54.77 24.43 26.93
N GLY A 207 54.19 25.57 26.55
CA GLY A 207 52.77 25.81 26.43
C GLY A 207 52.26 25.55 25.00
N ASN A 208 50.94 25.71 24.78
CA ASN A 208 50.35 25.52 23.45
C ASN A 208 50.49 26.79 22.60
N ASP A 209 51.61 26.93 21.89
CA ASP A 209 51.96 28.14 21.16
C ASP A 209 51.21 28.27 19.83
N VAL A 210 51.03 29.52 19.36
CA VAL A 210 50.43 29.83 18.05
C VAL A 210 51.38 30.64 17.19
N ILE A 211 51.75 30.11 16.03
CA ILE A 211 52.63 30.74 15.05
C ILE A 211 51.82 31.17 13.83
N THR A 212 51.70 32.48 13.60
CA THR A 212 50.94 33.03 12.47
C THR A 212 51.85 33.37 11.29
N ALA A 213 51.53 32.81 10.12
CA ALA A 213 52.19 33.06 8.85
C ALA A 213 51.21 33.63 7.82
N VAL A 214 51.69 34.53 6.96
CA VAL A 214 50.90 35.18 5.91
C VAL A 214 51.58 34.96 4.55
N ILE A 215 50.79 34.57 3.55
CA ILE A 215 51.19 34.60 2.13
C ILE A 215 50.25 35.56 1.41
N ASP A 216 50.80 36.60 0.77
CA ASP A 216 50.06 37.59 0.01
C ASP A 216 50.25 37.38 -1.49
N GLY A 217 49.16 36.99 -2.18
CA GLY A 217 49.13 36.70 -3.62
C GLY A 217 48.90 37.92 -4.52
N THR A 218 49.05 39.15 -4.01
CA THR A 218 48.70 40.41 -4.73
C THR A 218 49.75 40.95 -5.68
N THR A 219 51.03 40.66 -5.47
CA THR A 219 52.12 41.15 -6.31
C THR A 219 52.58 40.05 -7.28
N ASN A 220 53.07 40.42 -8.48
CA ASN A 220 53.69 39.49 -9.44
C ASN A 220 54.89 38.68 -8.86
N ALA A 221 55.24 38.91 -7.59
CA ALA A 221 56.01 38.03 -6.72
C ALA A 221 55.18 37.78 -5.45
N VAL A 222 55.02 36.53 -5.02
CA VAL A 222 54.28 36.17 -3.79
C VAL A 222 55.03 36.75 -2.58
N ALA A 223 54.50 37.79 -1.94
CA ALA A 223 55.07 38.34 -0.72
C ALA A 223 54.67 37.44 0.45
N THR A 224 55.62 36.91 1.22
CA THR A 224 55.34 35.93 2.26
C THR A 224 56.13 36.22 3.52
N THR A 225 55.51 35.96 4.68
CA THR A 225 56.22 35.86 5.97
C THR A 225 56.68 34.44 6.26
N LEU A 226 56.39 33.46 5.40
CA LEU A 226 56.93 32.11 5.47
C LEU A 226 58.06 32.04 4.45
N THR A 227 59.20 32.63 4.75
CA THR A 227 60.30 32.80 3.79
C THR A 227 61.18 31.55 3.71
N PRO A 228 61.87 31.31 2.57
CA PRO A 228 62.83 30.22 2.50
C PRO A 228 63.89 30.34 3.62
N LEU A 229 64.24 29.21 4.23
CA LEU A 229 65.15 29.08 5.39
C LEU A 229 64.54 29.38 6.77
N ASP A 230 63.26 29.72 6.87
CA ASP A 230 62.61 29.81 8.19
C ASP A 230 62.72 28.47 8.93
N THR A 231 63.01 28.54 10.23
CA THR A 231 63.04 27.39 11.14
C THR A 231 61.99 27.62 12.22
N ILE A 232 61.02 26.72 12.31
CA ILE A 232 59.91 26.76 13.27
C ILE A 232 59.96 25.48 14.11
N ASN A 233 60.15 25.63 15.40
CA ASN A 233 60.08 24.55 16.38
C ASN A 233 59.05 24.93 17.44
N GLY A 234 57.91 24.23 17.53
CA GLY A 234 56.85 24.56 18.49
C GLY A 234 57.24 24.31 19.95
N GLY A 235 58.22 23.44 20.20
CA GLY A 235 58.67 23.11 21.54
C GLY A 235 57.89 21.94 22.12
N ALA A 236 57.45 22.05 23.38
CA ALA A 236 56.57 21.06 23.99
C ALA A 236 55.20 21.69 24.17
N GLY A 237 54.13 20.91 24.06
CA GLY A 237 52.78 21.46 24.06
C GLY A 237 52.01 20.91 22.87
N ASN A 238 50.84 21.50 22.60
CA ASN A 238 50.07 21.26 21.38
C ASN A 238 50.05 22.54 20.55
N ASP A 239 51.05 22.66 19.69
CA ASP A 239 51.38 23.89 18.99
C ASP A 239 50.64 24.00 17.66
N THR A 240 50.42 25.23 17.21
CA THR A 240 49.60 25.53 16.02
C THR A 240 50.27 26.54 15.11
N VAL A 241 50.48 26.18 13.85
CA VAL A 241 50.75 27.15 12.77
C VAL A 241 49.42 27.58 12.14
N VAL A 242 49.19 28.88 12.03
CA VAL A 242 48.06 29.48 11.30
C VAL A 242 48.57 30.13 10.02
N LEU A 243 48.23 29.56 8.87
CA LEU A 243 48.60 30.06 7.55
C LEU A 243 47.42 30.79 6.90
N ASN A 244 47.55 32.11 6.76
CA ASN A 244 46.60 32.95 6.03
C ASN A 244 47.15 33.32 4.65
N VAL A 245 46.47 32.87 3.59
CA VAL A 245 46.79 33.22 2.20
C VAL A 245 45.77 34.26 1.70
N LEU A 246 46.23 35.48 1.45
CA LEU A 246 45.38 36.64 1.17
C LEU A 246 45.18 36.87 -0.33
N ASN A 247 44.01 37.43 -0.67
CA ASN A 247 43.69 38.04 -1.96
C ASN A 247 43.45 39.53 -1.67
N GLY A 248 44.31 40.42 -2.15
CA GLY A 248 44.24 41.83 -1.80
C GLY A 248 43.01 42.54 -2.34
N VAL A 249 42.78 43.74 -1.82
CA VAL A 249 41.67 44.61 -2.20
C VAL A 249 41.80 45.05 -3.67
N GLY A 250 40.94 44.51 -4.55
CA GLY A 250 40.65 45.08 -5.87
C GLY A 250 41.19 44.34 -7.12
N ASN A 251 41.89 43.20 -6.99
CA ASN A 251 42.44 42.44 -8.12
C ASN A 251 42.09 40.94 -8.04
N ALA A 252 42.16 40.21 -9.16
CA ALA A 252 42.17 38.76 -9.15
C ALA A 252 43.54 38.28 -8.61
N GLY A 253 43.56 37.75 -7.38
CA GLY A 253 44.78 37.27 -6.74
C GLY A 253 45.47 36.13 -7.51
N THR A 254 46.80 36.04 -7.39
CA THR A 254 47.62 35.01 -8.04
C THR A 254 47.59 33.71 -7.24
N ALA A 255 47.47 32.56 -7.92
CA ALA A 255 47.52 31.24 -7.30
C ALA A 255 48.86 30.96 -6.58
N VAL A 256 48.82 30.29 -5.43
CA VAL A 256 50.02 29.81 -4.71
C VAL A 256 50.34 28.40 -5.17
N ALA A 257 51.33 28.27 -6.05
CA ALA A 257 51.70 27.00 -6.68
C ALA A 257 52.48 26.02 -5.78
N ALA A 258 53.09 26.51 -4.69
CA ALA A 258 53.76 25.70 -3.67
C ALA A 258 54.01 26.55 -2.41
N LEU A 259 54.09 25.89 -1.24
CA LEU A 259 54.64 26.55 -0.05
C LEU A 259 56.16 26.73 -0.18
N PRO A 260 56.72 27.83 0.36
CA PRO A 260 58.16 28.01 0.48
C PRO A 260 58.84 26.90 1.29
N ALA A 261 60.12 26.63 0.98
CA ALA A 261 60.89 25.60 1.67
C ALA A 261 61.35 26.07 3.06
N VAL A 262 60.74 25.51 4.10
CA VAL A 262 60.96 25.83 5.52
C VAL A 262 61.23 24.56 6.34
N THR A 263 61.86 24.70 7.50
CA THR A 263 62.04 23.60 8.46
C THR A 263 61.02 23.75 9.58
N VAL A 264 60.11 22.78 9.72
CA VAL A 264 59.11 22.77 10.81
C VAL A 264 59.23 21.48 11.62
N SER A 265 59.29 21.64 12.94
CA SER A 265 59.40 20.54 13.92
C SER A 265 58.55 20.80 15.16
N ASN A 266 58.11 19.74 15.83
CA ASN A 266 57.30 19.81 17.06
C ASN A 266 56.13 20.80 16.95
N VAL A 267 55.40 20.76 15.83
CA VAL A 267 54.15 21.50 15.66
C VAL A 267 53.08 20.47 15.37
N GLU A 268 52.04 20.41 16.20
CA GLU A 268 50.99 19.39 16.08
C GLU A 268 49.93 19.78 15.05
N ASN A 269 49.64 21.07 14.88
CA ASN A 269 48.50 21.54 14.08
C ASN A 269 48.92 22.58 13.03
N LEU A 270 48.42 22.42 11.81
CA LEU A 270 48.45 23.46 10.77
C LEU A 270 47.01 23.85 10.39
N ASN A 271 46.64 25.10 10.62
CA ASN A 271 45.35 25.66 10.22
C ASN A 271 45.53 26.61 9.03
N ILE A 272 44.83 26.37 7.93
CA ILE A 272 44.99 27.07 6.65
C ILE A 272 43.69 27.79 6.26
N ARG A 273 43.81 29.04 5.84
CA ARG A 273 42.77 29.80 5.15
C ARG A 273 43.35 30.44 3.91
N SER A 274 42.78 30.15 2.74
CA SER A 274 43.23 30.72 1.46
C SER A 274 42.12 31.40 0.69
N ALA A 275 42.36 32.65 0.29
CA ALA A 275 41.47 33.41 -0.58
C ALA A 275 41.76 33.23 -2.09
N VAL A 276 42.79 32.44 -2.42
CA VAL A 276 43.21 32.09 -3.80
C VAL A 276 43.43 30.58 -3.91
N ASP A 277 43.75 30.09 -5.11
CA ASP A 277 44.15 28.70 -5.32
C ASP A 277 45.43 28.38 -4.54
N LEU A 278 45.48 27.22 -3.88
CA LEU A 278 46.58 26.83 -3.01
C LEU A 278 47.02 25.40 -3.29
N THR A 279 48.31 25.25 -3.57
CA THR A 279 49.03 23.97 -3.50
C THR A 279 50.01 24.00 -2.31
N ALA A 280 49.87 23.06 -1.39
CA ALA A 280 50.70 22.99 -0.19
C ALA A 280 51.22 21.57 0.07
N ASN A 281 52.52 21.46 0.37
CA ASN A 281 53.16 20.21 0.74
C ASN A 281 53.80 20.35 2.12
N THR A 282 53.29 19.59 3.08
CA THR A 282 53.74 19.57 4.48
C THR A 282 54.34 18.21 4.87
N SER A 283 54.58 17.32 3.90
CA SER A 283 55.11 15.98 4.18
C SER A 283 56.50 15.97 4.83
N SER A 284 57.26 17.06 4.69
CA SER A 284 58.57 17.24 5.35
C SER A 284 58.48 17.86 6.74
N TRP A 285 57.30 18.28 7.20
CA TRP A 285 57.12 18.89 8.52
C TRP A 285 57.00 17.79 9.56
N SER A 286 57.86 17.82 10.58
CA SER A 286 57.91 16.83 11.64
C SER A 286 57.05 17.26 12.84
N GLY A 287 56.36 16.31 13.48
CA GLY A 287 55.45 16.58 14.61
C GLY A 287 53.97 16.80 14.23
N LEU A 288 53.67 17.10 12.96
CA LEU A 288 52.28 17.35 12.54
C LEU A 288 51.37 16.14 12.76
N THR A 289 50.33 16.37 13.55
CA THR A 289 49.21 15.44 13.75
C THR A 289 47.99 15.86 12.95
N ASN A 290 47.79 17.17 12.67
CA ASN A 290 46.63 17.70 11.97
C ASN A 290 46.99 18.77 10.93
N VAL A 291 46.37 18.70 9.75
CA VAL A 291 46.31 19.78 8.75
C VAL A 291 44.83 20.08 8.48
N ASN A 292 44.38 21.28 8.84
CA ASN A 292 42.99 21.72 8.71
C ASN A 292 42.92 22.90 7.74
N LEU A 293 42.15 22.77 6.66
CA LEU A 293 41.81 23.89 5.78
C LEU A 293 40.33 24.25 5.97
N THR A 294 40.03 25.53 6.21
CA THR A 294 38.65 26.01 6.43
C THR A 294 38.16 27.01 5.38
N GLN A 295 39.03 27.40 4.44
CA GLN A 295 38.71 28.28 3.33
C GLN A 295 39.75 28.07 2.21
N GLY A 296 39.30 27.93 0.97
CA GLY A 296 40.17 27.79 -0.21
C GLY A 296 39.40 27.98 -1.52
N ALA A 297 40.07 28.36 -2.60
CA ALA A 297 39.50 28.28 -3.95
C ALA A 297 39.73 26.87 -4.50
N VAL A 298 40.67 26.66 -5.42
CA VAL A 298 41.21 25.32 -5.74
C VAL A 298 42.25 24.94 -4.68
N VAL A 299 42.20 23.70 -4.17
CA VAL A 299 43.06 23.22 -3.08
C VAL A 299 43.76 21.92 -3.49
N ALA A 300 45.08 21.87 -3.33
CA ALA A 300 45.88 20.67 -3.46
C ALA A 300 46.82 20.52 -2.24
N LEU A 301 46.60 19.50 -1.41
CA LEU A 301 47.38 19.25 -0.19
C LEU A 301 48.15 17.93 -0.28
N THR A 302 49.42 17.95 0.13
CA THR A 302 50.24 16.76 0.34
C THR A 302 50.72 16.72 1.79
N SER A 303 50.47 15.63 2.50
CA SER A 303 50.80 15.49 3.93
C SER A 303 51.49 14.15 4.25
N GLY A 304 52.20 14.09 5.37
CA GLY A 304 52.86 12.86 5.83
C GLY A 304 51.85 11.77 6.23
N ALA A 305 52.24 10.50 6.20
CA ALA A 305 51.35 9.36 6.46
C ALA A 305 50.78 9.29 7.89
N THR A 306 51.36 10.03 8.83
CA THR A 306 50.92 10.10 10.25
C THR A 306 50.00 11.28 10.54
N THR A 307 49.79 12.18 9.59
CA THR A 307 49.09 13.46 9.80
C THR A 307 47.65 13.39 9.30
N ALA A 308 46.66 13.70 10.13
CA ALA A 308 45.27 13.78 9.70
C ALA A 308 45.04 15.02 8.85
N VAL A 309 44.31 14.90 7.74
CA VAL A 309 43.99 16.02 6.84
C VAL A 309 42.48 16.26 6.80
N ALA A 310 42.05 17.47 7.14
CA ALA A 310 40.66 17.90 7.05
C ALA A 310 40.54 19.13 6.13
N VAL A 311 39.67 19.05 5.13
CA VAL A 311 39.37 20.15 4.21
C VAL A 311 37.89 20.51 4.29
N SER A 312 37.62 21.77 4.57
CA SER A 312 36.28 22.37 4.62
C SER A 312 36.32 23.77 4.01
N GLY A 313 35.22 24.21 3.39
CA GLY A 313 35.10 25.56 2.85
C GLY A 313 35.90 25.85 1.57
N ALA A 314 36.35 24.82 0.85
CA ALA A 314 36.88 24.97 -0.50
C ALA A 314 35.74 25.30 -1.49
N THR A 315 35.96 26.27 -2.39
CA THR A 315 34.98 26.70 -3.40
C THR A 315 35.29 26.17 -4.81
N GLY A 316 36.46 25.56 -5.01
CA GLY A 316 36.90 24.92 -6.24
C GLY A 316 37.28 23.45 -6.01
N ASN A 317 38.03 22.87 -6.95
CA ASN A 317 38.43 21.46 -6.86
C ASN A 317 39.34 21.20 -5.66
N VAL A 318 39.20 20.03 -5.04
CA VAL A 318 40.01 19.59 -3.90
C VAL A 318 40.82 18.35 -4.28
N SER A 319 42.12 18.38 -3.99
CA SER A 319 43.02 17.23 -4.10
C SER A 319 43.79 17.04 -2.79
N VAL A 320 43.82 15.81 -2.27
CA VAL A 320 44.60 15.47 -1.06
C VAL A 320 45.39 14.19 -1.32
N THR A 321 46.69 14.23 -1.00
CA THR A 321 47.58 13.07 -1.07
C THR A 321 48.28 12.84 0.27
N GLY A 322 48.32 11.58 0.73
CA GLY A 322 48.96 11.19 1.99
C GLY A 322 48.01 11.27 3.20
N GLY A 323 48.56 11.44 4.39
CA GLY A 323 47.78 11.58 5.61
C GLY A 323 47.40 10.26 6.31
N SER A 324 47.23 10.32 7.63
CA SER A 324 46.73 9.21 8.45
C SER A 324 45.22 9.04 8.32
N THR A 325 44.50 10.13 8.11
CA THR A 325 43.09 10.17 7.68
C THR A 325 42.88 11.31 6.70
N GLN A 326 41.87 11.20 5.85
CA GLN A 326 41.44 12.30 4.97
C GLN A 326 39.95 12.55 5.15
N THR A 327 39.56 13.79 5.43
CA THR A 327 38.15 14.19 5.54
C THR A 327 37.91 15.44 4.71
N VAL A 328 37.04 15.36 3.70
CA VAL A 328 36.72 16.49 2.82
C VAL A 328 35.24 16.79 2.86
N THR A 329 34.89 18.04 3.14
CA THR A 329 33.53 18.58 3.00
C THR A 329 33.51 19.66 1.94
N SER A 330 32.84 19.40 0.81
CA SER A 330 32.63 20.35 -0.28
C SER A 330 31.15 20.72 -0.38
N ALA A 331 30.88 22.03 -0.44
CA ALA A 331 29.54 22.56 -0.69
C ALA A 331 29.42 23.25 -2.06
N ALA A 332 30.52 23.35 -2.80
CA ALA A 332 30.58 24.07 -4.07
C ALA A 332 30.08 23.21 -5.23
N SER A 333 29.11 23.75 -5.98
CA SER A 333 28.47 23.04 -7.08
C SER A 333 29.45 22.67 -8.19
N GLY A 334 29.46 21.40 -8.61
CA GLY A 334 30.23 20.94 -9.77
C GLY A 334 31.74 20.82 -9.55
N THR A 335 32.22 20.86 -8.31
CA THR A 335 33.64 20.74 -7.98
C THR A 335 34.09 19.28 -7.90
N ALA A 336 35.32 19.00 -8.34
CA ALA A 336 35.92 17.67 -8.26
C ALA A 336 36.66 17.46 -6.93
N VAL A 337 36.60 16.25 -6.38
CA VAL A 337 37.34 15.83 -5.18
C VAL A 337 38.20 14.61 -5.52
N THR A 338 39.52 14.72 -5.38
CA THR A 338 40.48 13.63 -5.67
C THR A 338 41.33 13.32 -4.44
N LEU A 339 41.25 12.09 -3.93
CA LEU A 339 41.93 11.66 -2.71
C LEU A 339 42.83 10.44 -2.99
N GLY A 340 44.03 10.44 -2.44
CA GLY A 340 45.00 9.37 -2.66
C GLY A 340 45.99 9.15 -1.52
N SER A 341 46.55 7.94 -1.45
CA SER A 341 47.65 7.57 -0.54
C SER A 341 47.37 7.77 0.96
N ALA A 342 46.10 7.77 1.39
CA ALA A 342 45.76 7.76 2.81
C ALA A 342 46.24 6.46 3.48
N ALA A 343 46.86 6.56 4.66
CA ALA A 343 47.24 5.41 5.47
C ALA A 343 46.06 4.81 6.28
N GLY A 344 45.04 5.62 6.58
CA GLY A 344 43.85 5.23 7.34
C GLY A 344 42.54 5.62 6.66
N ALA A 345 41.54 6.06 7.43
CA ALA A 345 40.17 6.27 6.92
C ALA A 345 40.05 7.50 6.00
N VAL A 346 39.15 7.41 5.01
CA VAL A 346 38.85 8.45 4.04
C VAL A 346 37.35 8.75 4.05
N ALA A 347 36.97 10.02 4.17
CA ALA A 347 35.58 10.46 4.16
C ALA A 347 35.38 11.67 3.25
N VAL A 348 34.35 11.63 2.40
CA VAL A 348 33.93 12.74 1.53
C VAL A 348 32.46 13.05 1.77
N THR A 349 32.15 14.31 2.09
CA THR A 349 30.79 14.86 2.06
C THR A 349 30.72 15.94 0.99
N HIS A 350 29.96 15.72 -0.06
CA HIS A 350 29.77 16.65 -1.16
C HIS A 350 28.29 17.04 -1.28
N THR A 351 27.89 18.23 -0.82
CA THR A 351 26.46 18.56 -0.72
C THR A 351 25.83 19.06 -2.04
N ALA A 352 26.65 19.37 -3.05
CA ALA A 352 26.20 19.80 -4.37
C ALA A 352 27.08 19.23 -5.50
N GLN A 353 27.13 17.90 -5.68
CA GLN A 353 28.05 17.26 -6.61
C GLN A 353 27.88 17.76 -8.06
N ALA A 354 26.65 17.84 -8.55
CA ALA A 354 26.34 18.15 -9.94
C ALA A 354 27.22 17.32 -10.91
N GLY A 355 27.99 17.97 -11.79
CA GLY A 355 28.93 17.32 -12.72
C GLY A 355 30.33 17.05 -12.15
N GLY A 356 30.57 17.29 -10.86
CA GLY A 356 31.87 17.11 -10.20
C GLY A 356 32.22 15.65 -9.93
N ASN A 357 33.42 15.23 -10.30
CA ASN A 357 33.88 13.85 -10.08
C ASN A 357 34.46 13.67 -8.66
N ILE A 358 34.16 12.53 -8.04
CA ILE A 358 34.76 12.08 -6.78
C ILE A 358 35.66 10.88 -7.09
N GLY A 359 36.97 11.03 -6.92
CA GLY A 359 37.98 9.99 -7.12
C GLY A 359 38.72 9.68 -5.83
N ILE A 360 38.76 8.42 -5.39
CA ILE A 360 39.43 8.01 -4.16
C ILE A 360 40.31 6.79 -4.41
N ASN A 361 41.56 6.79 -3.92
CA ASN A 361 42.44 5.63 -3.91
C ASN A 361 43.02 5.38 -2.52
N ASN A 362 43.21 4.11 -2.14
CA ASN A 362 43.54 3.65 -0.78
C ASN A 362 42.39 3.89 0.24
N GLY A 363 42.70 3.76 1.53
CA GLY A 363 41.77 3.91 2.65
C GLY A 363 41.54 2.60 3.41
N THR A 364 41.50 2.67 4.74
CA THR A 364 41.05 1.56 5.60
C THR A 364 39.54 1.46 5.69
N THR A 365 38.86 2.60 5.65
CA THR A 365 37.42 2.72 5.39
C THR A 365 37.24 3.90 4.43
N VAL A 366 36.33 3.77 3.46
CA VAL A 366 36.00 4.84 2.51
C VAL A 366 34.52 5.16 2.60
N ASP A 367 34.19 6.35 3.07
CA ASP A 367 32.81 6.84 3.17
C ASP A 367 32.58 8.02 2.22
N VAL A 368 31.59 7.91 1.34
CA VAL A 368 31.20 8.97 0.40
C VAL A 368 29.73 9.30 0.59
N THR A 369 29.42 10.55 0.86
CA THR A 369 28.06 11.10 0.84
C THR A 369 28.00 12.22 -0.19
N ALA A 370 27.26 12.04 -1.28
CA ALA A 370 27.14 13.02 -2.36
C ALA A 370 25.66 13.38 -2.64
N SER A 371 25.30 14.65 -2.52
CA SER A 371 23.95 15.16 -2.78
C SER A 371 23.94 16.07 -4.01
N GLY A 372 22.79 16.18 -4.67
CA GLY A 372 22.67 17.01 -5.87
C GLY A 372 23.42 16.42 -7.07
N ALA A 373 23.62 15.12 -7.09
CA ALA A 373 24.40 14.43 -8.12
C ALA A 373 23.64 14.41 -9.46
N THR A 374 24.29 14.89 -10.53
CA THR A 374 23.80 14.76 -11.91
C THR A 374 24.75 13.85 -12.69
N THR A 375 25.65 14.38 -13.51
CA THR A 375 26.58 13.61 -14.36
C THR A 375 27.91 13.26 -13.69
N GLY A 376 28.18 13.81 -12.50
CA GLY A 376 29.41 13.56 -11.75
C GLY A 376 29.59 12.08 -11.38
N THR A 377 30.80 11.56 -11.55
CA THR A 377 31.13 10.15 -11.26
C THR A 377 31.64 9.95 -9.85
N VAL A 378 31.51 8.73 -9.32
CA VAL A 378 32.17 8.29 -8.08
C VAL A 378 33.04 7.08 -8.40
N ILE A 379 34.36 7.24 -8.34
CA ILE A 379 35.32 6.19 -8.69
C ILE A 379 36.24 5.93 -7.48
N ILE A 380 36.18 4.72 -6.96
CA ILE A 380 36.94 4.28 -5.78
C ILE A 380 37.85 3.11 -6.17
N GLY A 381 39.14 3.23 -5.83
CA GLY A 381 40.11 2.17 -6.03
C GLY A 381 40.62 2.02 -7.47
N ASN A 382 40.53 3.07 -8.30
CA ASN A 382 40.95 3.04 -9.71
C ASN A 382 42.41 2.58 -9.90
N THR A 383 43.31 3.01 -9.02
CA THR A 383 44.73 2.59 -9.03
C THR A 383 45.09 1.70 -7.84
N THR A 384 44.50 1.96 -6.67
CA THR A 384 44.75 1.18 -5.46
C THR A 384 43.47 1.02 -4.66
N ALA A 385 43.02 -0.22 -4.54
CA ALA A 385 41.78 -0.59 -3.86
C ALA A 385 41.76 -0.15 -2.39
N ALA A 386 40.54 0.07 -1.86
CA ALA A 386 40.34 0.21 -0.43
C ALA A 386 40.67 -1.11 0.29
N SER A 387 41.27 -0.98 1.48
CA SER A 387 41.70 -2.14 2.29
C SER A 387 40.63 -2.65 3.26
N GLY A 388 39.64 -1.82 3.61
CA GLY A 388 38.47 -2.22 4.42
C GLY A 388 37.14 -1.77 3.79
N ALA A 389 36.15 -1.35 4.58
CA ALA A 389 34.79 -1.16 4.07
C ALA A 389 34.65 0.07 3.16
N VAL A 390 33.75 -0.01 2.17
CA VAL A 390 33.41 1.08 1.26
C VAL A 390 31.91 1.36 1.34
N ASN A 391 31.53 2.59 1.70
CA ASN A 391 30.14 3.03 1.77
C ASN A 391 29.95 4.27 0.87
N VAL A 392 28.99 4.18 -0.06
CA VAL A 392 28.67 5.25 -1.00
C VAL A 392 27.18 5.55 -0.92
N ASN A 393 26.83 6.75 -0.48
CA ASN A 393 25.47 7.25 -0.45
C ASN A 393 25.34 8.43 -1.41
N THR A 394 24.49 8.32 -2.43
CA THR A 394 24.28 9.38 -3.42
C THR A 394 22.82 9.75 -3.54
N THR A 395 22.53 11.05 -3.54
CA THR A 395 21.18 11.59 -3.76
C THR A 395 21.19 12.44 -5.02
N GLY A 396 20.28 12.17 -5.95
CA GLY A 396 20.11 12.94 -7.17
C GLY A 396 19.72 14.40 -6.91
N ALA A 397 19.78 15.22 -7.96
CA ALA A 397 19.35 16.60 -7.90
C ALA A 397 17.87 16.75 -7.49
N ALA A 398 17.55 17.92 -6.94
CA ALA A 398 16.17 18.28 -6.61
C ALA A 398 15.31 18.27 -7.88
N TYR A 399 14.14 17.63 -7.79
CA TYR A 399 13.16 17.63 -8.87
C TYR A 399 12.77 19.05 -9.32
N ALA A 400 12.73 19.25 -10.64
CA ALA A 400 12.25 20.45 -11.31
C ALA A 400 11.18 20.05 -12.34
N ALA A 401 10.01 20.69 -12.29
CA ALA A 401 8.92 20.41 -13.22
C ALA A 401 9.34 20.75 -14.67
N ALA A 402 8.93 19.91 -15.63
CA ALA A 402 9.28 19.98 -17.06
C ALA A 402 10.75 19.69 -17.42
N ASP A 403 11.53 19.06 -16.53
CA ASP A 403 12.88 18.59 -16.88
C ASP A 403 12.84 17.33 -17.75
N THR A 404 13.75 17.25 -18.72
CA THR A 404 13.91 16.07 -19.57
C THR A 404 14.60 14.94 -18.82
N ALA A 405 14.39 13.69 -19.25
CA ALA A 405 14.94 12.53 -18.58
C ALA A 405 16.46 12.62 -18.37
N ALA A 406 16.90 12.66 -17.11
CA ALA A 406 18.31 12.83 -16.74
C ALA A 406 18.97 11.49 -16.42
N VAL A 407 20.18 11.25 -16.94
CA VAL A 407 21.00 10.06 -16.62
C VAL A 407 22.11 10.44 -15.64
N ARG A 408 22.20 9.71 -14.52
CA ARG A 408 23.20 9.99 -13.47
C ARG A 408 24.58 9.40 -13.79
N GLY A 409 25.62 10.05 -13.26
CA GLY A 409 27.02 9.65 -13.45
C GLY A 409 27.35 8.28 -12.84
N LEU A 410 28.33 7.58 -13.42
CA LEU A 410 28.70 6.21 -13.03
C LEU A 410 29.28 6.11 -11.62
N ILE A 411 29.04 4.96 -10.98
CA ILE A 411 29.71 4.55 -9.73
C ILE A 411 30.58 3.32 -10.03
N THR A 412 31.88 3.41 -9.76
CA THR A 412 32.82 2.29 -9.96
C THR A 412 33.68 2.09 -8.71
N ILE A 413 33.71 0.87 -8.19
CA ILE A 413 34.39 0.54 -6.93
C ILE A 413 35.27 -0.69 -7.16
N THR A 414 36.53 -0.62 -6.75
CA THR A 414 37.45 -1.75 -6.77
C THR A 414 37.90 -2.11 -5.35
N GLY A 415 37.63 -3.35 -4.95
CA GLY A 415 37.97 -3.93 -3.65
C GLY A 415 37.10 -3.47 -2.48
N GLY A 416 37.68 -3.55 -1.28
CA GLY A 416 37.01 -3.36 0.00
C GLY A 416 36.48 -4.66 0.64
N THR A 417 36.39 -4.71 1.97
CA THR A 417 35.90 -5.89 2.71
C THR A 417 34.40 -6.10 2.57
N THR A 418 33.67 -4.99 2.56
CA THR A 418 32.24 -4.89 2.23
C THR A 418 32.03 -3.65 1.37
N VAL A 419 31.10 -3.71 0.41
CA VAL A 419 30.75 -2.57 -0.44
C VAL A 419 29.26 -2.28 -0.30
N ASN A 420 28.90 -1.08 0.12
CA ASN A 420 27.51 -0.63 0.24
C ASN A 420 27.29 0.60 -0.64
N VAL A 421 26.37 0.51 -1.60
CA VAL A 421 25.98 1.63 -2.46
C VAL A 421 24.49 1.89 -2.25
N LYS A 422 24.15 3.10 -1.83
CA LYS A 422 22.76 3.58 -1.71
C LYS A 422 22.56 4.77 -2.64
N GLN A 423 21.53 4.70 -3.47
CA GLN A 423 21.12 5.76 -4.37
C GLN A 423 19.68 6.19 -4.07
N THR A 424 19.47 7.49 -4.01
CA THR A 424 18.14 8.10 -3.96
C THR A 424 17.94 8.92 -5.24
N ALA A 425 16.86 8.66 -5.99
CA ALA A 425 16.64 9.26 -7.31
C ALA A 425 16.60 10.80 -7.29
N THR A 426 15.97 11.41 -6.27
CA THR A 426 15.90 12.86 -6.10
C THR A 426 15.96 13.26 -4.62
N SER A 427 16.26 14.52 -4.36
CA SER A 427 16.18 15.10 -3.01
C SER A 427 14.83 15.74 -2.68
N SER A 428 13.81 15.65 -3.55
CA SER A 428 12.58 16.47 -3.48
C SER A 428 11.28 15.72 -3.82
N ASP A 429 11.00 14.59 -3.17
CA ASP A 429 9.79 13.77 -3.41
C ASP A 429 8.47 14.55 -3.27
N ALA A 430 8.42 15.52 -2.36
CA ALA A 430 7.21 16.35 -2.16
C ALA A 430 6.84 17.22 -3.39
N LYS A 431 7.83 17.59 -4.22
CA LYS A 431 7.56 18.36 -5.45
C LYS A 431 6.99 17.48 -6.56
N VAL A 432 7.38 16.21 -6.60
CA VAL A 432 6.85 15.21 -7.52
C VAL A 432 5.38 14.95 -7.23
N ALA A 433 5.04 14.75 -5.96
CA ALA A 433 3.68 14.45 -5.52
C ALA A 433 2.63 15.49 -5.94
N ALA A 434 3.06 16.74 -6.16
CA ALA A 434 2.21 17.87 -6.51
C ALA A 434 2.29 18.30 -7.99
N ASP A 435 3.10 17.62 -8.82
CA ASP A 435 3.32 18.04 -10.21
C ASP A 435 2.18 17.59 -11.12
N THR A 436 1.44 18.54 -11.68
CA THR A 436 0.32 18.31 -12.59
C THR A 436 0.72 18.45 -14.07
N SER A 437 2.02 18.51 -14.38
CA SER A 437 2.53 18.80 -15.72
C SER A 437 2.64 17.53 -16.57
N ALA A 438 1.98 17.49 -17.73
CA ALA A 438 1.85 16.32 -18.61
C ALA A 438 3.12 15.90 -19.39
N VAL A 439 4.31 15.98 -18.77
CA VAL A 439 5.59 15.68 -19.42
C VAL A 439 6.21 14.46 -18.73
N GLY A 440 6.69 13.49 -19.53
CA GLY A 440 7.32 12.25 -19.03
C GLY A 440 8.63 12.51 -18.30
N ASN A 441 8.51 13.02 -17.07
CA ASN A 441 9.61 13.44 -16.21
C ASN A 441 10.18 12.20 -15.51
N GLY A 442 11.47 11.92 -15.73
CA GLY A 442 12.08 10.78 -15.08
C GLY A 442 13.59 10.85 -14.90
N VAL A 443 14.11 10.02 -13.99
CA VAL A 443 15.54 9.93 -13.67
C VAL A 443 16.01 8.51 -13.92
N THR A 444 17.09 8.37 -14.70
CA THR A 444 17.86 7.13 -14.76
C THR A 444 18.98 7.18 -13.74
N GLN A 445 18.91 6.31 -12.74
CA GLN A 445 19.91 6.22 -11.66
C GLN A 445 21.26 5.70 -12.17
N SER A 446 22.31 5.88 -11.37
CA SER A 446 23.67 5.57 -11.78
C SER A 446 23.84 4.06 -12.03
N ALA A 447 24.50 3.71 -13.13
CA ALA A 447 25.03 2.37 -13.27
C ALA A 447 26.15 2.15 -12.23
N VAL A 448 26.15 0.98 -11.61
CA VAL A 448 27.05 0.61 -10.52
C VAL A 448 27.91 -0.58 -10.95
N THR A 449 29.23 -0.40 -10.90
CA THR A 449 30.21 -1.47 -11.15
C THR A 449 31.05 -1.70 -9.90
N VAL A 450 31.13 -2.95 -9.44
CA VAL A 450 31.96 -3.38 -8.31
C VAL A 450 32.89 -4.50 -8.76
N HIS A 451 34.19 -4.21 -8.74
CA HIS A 451 35.26 -5.19 -8.95
C HIS A 451 35.72 -5.72 -7.59
N ALA A 452 35.14 -6.84 -7.14
CA ALA A 452 35.43 -7.47 -5.86
C ALA A 452 36.86 -8.04 -5.84
N ASN A 453 37.53 -7.93 -4.70
CA ASN A 453 38.87 -8.49 -4.46
C ASN A 453 38.83 -9.66 -3.45
N ASN A 454 40.00 -10.22 -3.10
CA ASN A 454 40.13 -11.36 -2.18
C ASN A 454 39.70 -11.07 -0.72
N SER A 455 39.31 -9.84 -0.41
CA SER A 455 38.80 -9.41 0.90
C SER A 455 37.30 -9.12 0.87
N THR A 456 36.70 -8.92 -0.31
CA THR A 456 35.29 -8.59 -0.46
C THR A 456 34.40 -9.78 -0.11
N THR A 457 33.61 -9.63 0.94
CA THR A 457 32.71 -10.68 1.47
C THR A 457 31.26 -10.43 1.13
N ALA A 458 30.85 -9.15 1.05
CA ALA A 458 29.48 -8.75 0.75
C ALA A 458 29.41 -7.47 -0.10
N VAL A 459 28.42 -7.42 -0.99
CA VAL A 459 28.09 -6.23 -1.79
C VAL A 459 26.59 -5.95 -1.68
N THR A 460 26.23 -4.72 -1.32
CA THR A 460 24.86 -4.23 -1.29
C THR A 460 24.71 -3.05 -2.24
N VAL A 461 23.73 -3.10 -3.15
CA VAL A 461 23.37 -2.00 -4.03
C VAL A 461 21.88 -1.74 -3.91
N ALA A 462 21.51 -0.60 -3.36
CA ALA A 462 20.13 -0.13 -3.26
C ALA A 462 19.96 1.15 -4.09
N GLN A 463 18.97 1.18 -4.97
CA GLN A 463 18.53 2.37 -5.68
C GLN A 463 17.02 2.55 -5.46
N THR A 464 16.49 3.76 -5.62
CA THR A 464 15.04 3.99 -5.57
C THR A 464 14.34 3.06 -6.57
N ALA A 465 13.29 2.33 -6.17
CA ALA A 465 12.59 1.40 -7.05
C ALA A 465 12.13 2.06 -8.37
N ALA A 466 12.15 1.31 -9.47
CA ALA A 466 11.61 1.80 -10.74
C ALA A 466 10.12 2.11 -10.60
N ALA A 467 9.70 3.21 -11.21
CA ALA A 467 8.32 3.65 -11.20
C ALA A 467 7.98 4.31 -12.54
N THR A 468 6.77 4.08 -13.03
CA THR A 468 6.24 4.82 -14.18
C THR A 468 5.77 6.19 -13.70
N ALA A 469 6.05 7.24 -14.47
CA ALA A 469 5.59 8.57 -14.14
C ALA A 469 4.05 8.63 -14.13
N VAL A 470 3.48 9.25 -13.10
CA VAL A 470 2.05 9.55 -12.98
C VAL A 470 1.93 11.03 -12.63
N ASP A 471 1.14 11.77 -13.38
CA ASP A 471 0.92 13.19 -13.09
C ASP A 471 -0.08 13.33 -11.93
N ALA A 472 0.15 14.32 -11.07
CA ALA A 472 -0.80 14.66 -10.04
C ALA A 472 -2.08 15.23 -10.66
N VAL A 473 -3.23 14.85 -10.10
CA VAL A 473 -4.53 15.43 -10.43
C VAL A 473 -5.07 16.09 -9.16
N ILE A 474 -5.39 17.38 -9.25
CA ILE A 474 -5.98 18.12 -8.13
C ILE A 474 -7.45 17.70 -8.01
N ALA A 475 -7.91 17.40 -6.79
CA ALA A 475 -9.31 17.11 -6.53
C ALA A 475 -10.20 18.26 -7.01
N ALA A 476 -11.22 17.92 -7.81
CA ALA A 476 -12.24 18.87 -8.24
C ALA A 476 -13.52 18.60 -7.44
N ALA A 477 -13.96 19.60 -6.66
CA ALA A 477 -15.23 19.50 -5.95
C ALA A 477 -16.38 19.43 -6.96
N GLY A 478 -17.28 18.46 -6.77
CA GLY A 478 -18.47 18.35 -7.62
C GLY A 478 -19.35 19.60 -7.51
N ALA A 479 -19.87 20.07 -8.65
CA ALA A 479 -20.81 21.18 -8.71
C ALA A 479 -22.25 20.64 -8.72
N LYS A 480 -23.12 21.20 -7.88
CA LYS A 480 -24.55 20.90 -7.93
C LYS A 480 -25.17 21.61 -9.13
N GLN A 481 -26.10 20.97 -9.83
CA GLN A 481 -26.85 21.65 -10.88
C GLN A 481 -27.68 22.79 -10.27
N VAL A 482 -27.66 23.96 -10.91
CA VAL A 482 -28.52 25.09 -10.57
C VAL A 482 -29.29 25.49 -11.82
N ASP A 483 -30.61 25.42 -11.75
CA ASP A 483 -31.51 25.87 -12.79
C ASP A 483 -32.20 27.16 -12.33
N THR A 484 -32.19 28.20 -13.17
CA THR A 484 -32.89 29.46 -12.88
C THR A 484 -34.28 29.41 -13.49
N VAL A 485 -35.30 29.54 -12.64
CA VAL A 485 -36.70 29.67 -13.04
C VAL A 485 -37.06 31.16 -13.07
N THR A 486 -37.44 31.68 -14.22
CA THR A 486 -37.85 33.08 -14.41
C THR A 486 -39.36 33.18 -14.38
N PHE A 487 -39.96 34.09 -13.61
CA PHE A 487 -41.42 34.21 -13.45
C PHE A 487 -41.99 35.47 -14.08
N THR A 488 -43.27 35.39 -14.45
CA THR A 488 -44.11 36.44 -15.04
C THR A 488 -45.33 36.71 -14.14
N ALA A 489 -46.13 37.73 -14.47
CA ALA A 489 -47.37 38.01 -13.74
C ALA A 489 -48.46 36.97 -14.06
N MET A 490 -49.28 36.63 -13.07
CA MET A 490 -50.38 35.65 -13.18
C MET A 490 -51.75 36.36 -13.13
N ALA A 491 -52.73 35.90 -13.90
CA ALA A 491 -54.13 36.27 -13.73
C ALA A 491 -54.80 35.42 -12.63
N ALA A 492 -56.03 35.78 -12.27
CA ALA A 492 -56.81 34.97 -11.33
C ALA A 492 -57.15 33.60 -11.95
N ASN A 493 -56.97 32.54 -11.16
CA ASN A 493 -57.11 31.13 -11.50
C ASN A 493 -56.03 30.52 -12.40
N ASP A 494 -55.01 31.28 -12.80
CA ASP A 494 -53.83 30.71 -13.47
C ASP A 494 -53.05 29.83 -12.50
N SER A 495 -52.40 28.78 -13.02
CA SER A 495 -51.59 27.86 -12.22
C SER A 495 -50.18 27.72 -12.78
N ILE A 496 -49.18 27.80 -11.90
CA ILE A 496 -47.76 27.53 -12.21
C ILE A 496 -47.35 26.26 -11.49
N THR A 497 -46.65 25.36 -12.17
CA THR A 497 -46.01 24.18 -11.55
C THR A 497 -44.50 24.28 -11.70
N VAL A 498 -43.76 24.18 -10.58
CA VAL A 498 -42.29 24.11 -10.57
C VAL A 498 -41.87 22.89 -9.78
N GLY A 499 -41.17 21.97 -10.43
CA GLY A 499 -40.69 20.74 -9.81
C GLY A 499 -41.80 19.94 -9.12
N GLY A 500 -42.96 19.78 -9.76
CA GLY A 500 -44.09 18.99 -9.23
C GLY A 500 -44.98 19.68 -8.18
N LEU A 501 -44.60 20.86 -7.67
CA LEU A 501 -45.48 21.68 -6.82
C LEU A 501 -46.25 22.68 -7.68
N THR A 502 -47.58 22.68 -7.60
CA THR A 502 -48.46 23.60 -8.33
C THR A 502 -49.03 24.67 -7.40
N PHE A 503 -49.06 25.91 -7.87
CA PHE A 503 -49.70 27.04 -7.19
C PHE A 503 -50.74 27.69 -8.11
N THR A 504 -52.00 27.69 -7.67
CA THR A 504 -53.13 28.30 -8.39
C THR A 504 -53.49 29.65 -7.77
N ALA A 505 -53.37 30.73 -8.52
CA ALA A 505 -53.63 32.07 -8.02
C ALA A 505 -55.13 32.33 -7.79
N SER A 506 -55.51 32.87 -6.63
CA SER A 506 -56.90 33.21 -6.31
C SER A 506 -57.30 34.63 -6.74
N LYS A 507 -56.34 35.40 -7.27
CA LYS A 507 -56.48 36.76 -7.85
C LYS A 507 -55.31 37.04 -8.79
N ALA A 508 -55.32 38.15 -9.51
CA ALA A 508 -54.15 38.57 -10.29
C ALA A 508 -52.94 38.85 -9.38
N LEU A 509 -51.77 38.29 -9.73
CA LEU A 509 -50.50 38.41 -9.01
C LEU A 509 -49.41 39.02 -9.89
N THR A 510 -48.51 39.80 -9.29
CA THR A 510 -47.29 40.25 -9.98
C THR A 510 -46.27 39.12 -10.10
N ALA A 511 -45.28 39.26 -10.99
CA ALA A 511 -44.20 38.28 -11.14
C ALA A 511 -43.44 38.01 -9.82
N ALA A 512 -43.26 39.05 -8.99
CA ALA A 512 -42.66 38.91 -7.66
C ALA A 512 -43.53 38.09 -6.70
N GLN A 513 -44.85 38.25 -6.76
CA GLN A 513 -45.79 37.48 -5.95
C GLN A 513 -45.90 36.03 -6.41
N ALA A 514 -45.80 35.78 -7.72
CA ALA A 514 -45.74 34.43 -8.29
C ALA A 514 -44.43 33.71 -7.90
N ALA A 515 -43.27 34.37 -8.06
CA ALA A 515 -41.97 33.81 -7.64
C ALA A 515 -41.89 33.55 -6.13
N ALA A 516 -42.51 34.42 -5.30
CA ALA A 516 -42.55 34.24 -3.85
C ALA A 516 -43.30 32.96 -3.43
N ALA A 517 -44.21 32.45 -4.28
CA ALA A 517 -44.87 31.16 -4.03
C ALA A 517 -43.90 29.97 -4.08
N PHE A 518 -42.76 30.11 -4.76
CA PHE A 518 -41.77 29.06 -4.95
C PHE A 518 -40.41 29.37 -4.30
N ALA A 519 -40.34 30.38 -3.44
CA ALA A 519 -39.10 30.79 -2.80
C ALA A 519 -38.77 29.94 -1.55
N ASN A 520 -37.49 29.65 -1.35
CA ASN A 520 -36.94 28.97 -0.17
C ASN A 520 -37.61 27.61 0.14
N LEU A 521 -38.04 26.88 -0.88
CA LEU A 521 -38.65 25.56 -0.73
C LEU A 521 -37.60 24.53 -0.36
N ALA A 522 -37.88 23.78 0.69
CA ALA A 522 -37.16 22.54 0.97
C ALA A 522 -37.62 21.42 0.02
N SER A 523 -36.78 20.41 -0.14
CA SER A 523 -37.11 19.21 -0.93
C SER A 523 -38.30 18.47 -0.31
N GLY A 524 -39.26 18.03 -1.14
CA GLY A 524 -40.43 17.25 -0.70
C GLY A 524 -41.56 18.04 -0.05
N VAL A 525 -41.57 19.38 -0.12
CA VAL A 525 -42.63 20.19 0.50
C VAL A 525 -43.91 20.23 -0.33
N THR A 526 -45.06 20.30 0.32
CA THR A 526 -46.40 20.38 -0.31
C THR A 526 -46.99 21.80 -0.30
N THR A 527 -46.29 22.76 0.31
CA THR A 527 -46.71 24.17 0.38
C THR A 527 -45.50 25.10 0.31
N GLY A 528 -45.68 26.28 -0.29
CA GLY A 528 -44.66 27.35 -0.31
C GLY A 528 -45.00 28.55 0.58
N ALA A 529 -44.27 29.66 0.38
CA ALA A 529 -44.36 30.85 1.24
C ALA A 529 -45.47 31.85 0.86
N ALA A 530 -46.27 31.57 -0.18
CA ALA A 530 -47.35 32.48 -0.57
C ALA A 530 -48.48 32.49 0.48
N PRO A 531 -49.03 33.66 0.83
CA PRO A 531 -50.23 33.74 1.65
C PRO A 531 -51.42 33.03 0.99
N ALA A 532 -52.26 32.34 1.78
CA ALA A 532 -53.48 31.70 1.28
C ALA A 532 -54.45 32.68 0.55
N ALA A 533 -54.35 33.98 0.85
CA ALA A 533 -55.09 35.04 0.16
C ALA A 533 -54.61 35.33 -1.28
N ASN A 534 -53.52 34.69 -1.73
CA ASN A 534 -52.97 34.82 -3.07
C ASN A 534 -53.20 33.55 -3.91
N GLY A 535 -53.46 32.39 -3.31
CA GLY A 535 -53.70 31.15 -4.04
C GLY A 535 -53.70 29.91 -3.15
N ILE A 536 -53.84 28.76 -3.79
CA ILE A 536 -53.83 27.42 -3.16
C ILE A 536 -52.71 26.56 -3.77
N TYR A 537 -52.14 25.66 -2.97
CA TYR A 537 -51.11 24.71 -3.41
C TYR A 537 -51.69 23.31 -3.62
N SER A 538 -51.17 22.60 -4.61
CA SER A 538 -51.37 21.15 -4.83
C SER A 538 -50.07 20.51 -5.33
N GLY A 539 -49.95 19.19 -5.22
CA GLY A 539 -48.72 18.45 -5.57
C GLY A 539 -47.62 18.55 -4.52
N THR A 540 -46.43 18.05 -4.86
CA THR A 540 -45.25 17.99 -3.98
C THR A 540 -44.01 18.45 -4.73
N PHE A 541 -43.20 19.29 -4.11
CA PHE A 541 -41.94 19.73 -4.69
C PHE A 541 -40.91 18.58 -4.74
N VAL A 542 -40.28 18.37 -5.89
CA VAL A 542 -39.35 17.26 -6.17
C VAL A 542 -38.29 17.10 -5.08
N SER A 543 -38.04 15.86 -4.67
CA SER A 543 -37.15 15.55 -3.55
C SER A 543 -35.66 15.78 -3.86
N THR A 544 -35.32 16.00 -5.12
CA THR A 544 -33.95 16.17 -5.61
C THR A 544 -33.49 17.62 -5.71
N TYR A 545 -34.37 18.61 -5.49
CA TYR A 545 -34.04 20.04 -5.57
C TYR A 545 -34.48 20.82 -4.33
N THR A 546 -33.87 21.98 -4.13
CA THR A 546 -34.31 23.04 -3.21
C THR A 546 -34.35 24.36 -3.95
N THR A 547 -35.19 25.31 -3.55
CA THR A 547 -35.20 26.65 -4.17
C THR A 547 -34.61 27.73 -3.27
N GLY A 548 -34.05 28.77 -3.88
CA GLY A 548 -33.52 29.94 -3.19
C GLY A 548 -34.55 31.05 -2.95
N ALA A 549 -34.08 32.20 -2.46
CA ALA A 549 -34.91 33.39 -2.31
C ALA A 549 -35.26 33.99 -3.69
N VAL A 550 -36.35 34.78 -3.74
CA VAL A 550 -36.69 35.53 -4.95
C VAL A 550 -35.59 36.55 -5.27
N VAL A 551 -35.10 36.53 -6.50
CA VAL A 551 -34.13 37.50 -7.00
C VAL A 551 -34.79 38.36 -8.07
N THR A 552 -34.71 39.68 -7.92
CA THR A 552 -35.21 40.65 -8.91
C THR A 552 -34.05 41.47 -9.46
N THR A 553 -33.81 41.35 -10.76
CA THR A 553 -32.78 42.11 -11.48
C THR A 553 -33.43 42.86 -12.63
N GLY A 554 -33.59 44.18 -12.50
CA GLY A 554 -34.36 44.98 -13.44
C GLY A 554 -35.85 44.56 -13.43
N SER A 555 -36.40 44.24 -14.60
CA SER A 555 -37.79 43.77 -14.76
C SER A 555 -37.96 42.25 -14.68
N VAL A 556 -36.87 41.49 -14.45
CA VAL A 556 -36.88 40.02 -14.44
C VAL A 556 -36.90 39.53 -12.99
N VAL A 557 -37.84 38.63 -12.68
CA VAL A 557 -37.98 38.00 -11.36
C VAL A 557 -37.68 36.51 -11.49
N THR A 558 -36.80 35.98 -10.63
CA THR A 558 -36.33 34.59 -10.73
C THR A 558 -36.24 33.89 -9.38
N VAL A 559 -36.19 32.56 -9.41
CA VAL A 559 -35.80 31.68 -8.30
C VAL A 559 -34.82 30.64 -8.83
N ASP A 560 -33.69 30.45 -8.13
CA ASP A 560 -32.74 29.38 -8.45
C ASP A 560 -33.16 28.08 -7.76
N ALA A 561 -33.31 27.00 -8.53
CA ALA A 561 -33.49 25.65 -8.06
C ALA A 561 -32.14 24.91 -8.08
N THR A 562 -31.66 24.50 -6.92
CA THR A 562 -30.36 23.81 -6.76
C THR A 562 -30.60 22.34 -6.46
N ALA A 563 -29.96 21.45 -7.23
CA ALA A 563 -29.97 20.01 -6.99
C ALA A 563 -29.33 19.67 -5.63
N LYS A 564 -29.83 18.61 -4.98
CA LYS A 564 -29.38 18.20 -3.64
C LYS A 564 -27.97 17.61 -3.68
N THR A 565 -27.63 16.87 -4.74
CA THR A 565 -26.34 16.20 -4.96
C THR A 565 -25.63 16.76 -6.20
N ALA A 566 -24.31 16.57 -6.26
CA ALA A 566 -23.49 16.92 -7.42
C ALA A 566 -23.33 15.66 -8.30
N ALA A 567 -23.97 15.62 -9.46
CA ALA A 567 -23.83 14.54 -10.44
C ALA A 567 -23.90 15.08 -11.88
N ASN A 568 -23.28 14.36 -12.81
CA ASN A 568 -23.38 14.64 -14.24
C ASN A 568 -24.75 14.16 -14.74
N GLY A 569 -25.47 15.02 -15.47
CA GLY A 569 -26.72 14.63 -16.13
C GLY A 569 -27.97 14.65 -15.26
N ASN A 570 -27.98 15.39 -14.14
CA ASN A 570 -29.24 15.74 -13.49
C ASN A 570 -30.20 16.36 -14.53
N THR A 571 -31.43 15.85 -14.56
CA THR A 571 -32.47 16.36 -15.46
C THR A 571 -32.84 17.78 -15.02
N PRO A 572 -32.90 18.78 -15.93
CA PRO A 572 -33.37 20.12 -15.58
C PRO A 572 -34.70 20.09 -14.84
N ILE A 573 -34.87 20.95 -13.84
CA ILE A 573 -36.12 21.00 -13.07
C ILE A 573 -37.33 21.22 -14.00
N SER A 574 -38.33 20.35 -13.88
CA SER A 574 -39.53 20.39 -14.72
C SER A 574 -40.45 21.55 -14.34
N PHE A 575 -41.16 22.11 -15.32
CA PHE A 575 -42.16 23.17 -15.12
C PHE A 575 -43.30 23.06 -16.13
N SER A 576 -44.51 23.44 -15.74
CA SER A 576 -45.71 23.42 -16.60
C SER A 576 -46.82 24.33 -16.09
N GLU A 577 -47.70 24.81 -16.99
CA GLU A 577 -48.81 25.74 -16.67
C GLU A 577 -50.09 25.44 -17.47
N SER A 578 -51.19 26.11 -17.13
CA SER A 578 -52.50 25.95 -17.79
C SER A 578 -52.74 26.86 -19.01
N VAL A 579 -51.94 27.92 -19.27
CA VAL A 579 -52.16 28.85 -20.41
C VAL A 579 -50.83 29.44 -20.98
N ALA A 580 -50.62 29.35 -22.30
CA ALA A 580 -49.33 29.58 -22.98
C ALA A 580 -48.78 31.04 -23.08
N ALA A 581 -49.49 32.07 -22.60
CA ALA A 581 -49.18 33.48 -22.96
C ALA A 581 -48.33 34.25 -21.93
N ALA A 582 -47.92 33.65 -20.82
CA ALA A 582 -47.12 34.30 -19.78
C ALA A 582 -46.07 33.33 -19.18
N ASN A 583 -45.30 32.64 -20.00
CA ASN A 583 -44.46 31.54 -19.51
C ASN A 583 -43.32 31.98 -18.58
N PRO A 584 -43.12 31.28 -17.45
CA PRO A 584 -41.82 31.20 -16.83
C PRO A 584 -40.87 30.39 -17.71
N SER A 585 -39.59 30.78 -17.74
CA SER A 585 -38.56 30.05 -18.48
C SER A 585 -37.57 29.43 -17.50
N VAL A 586 -37.14 28.20 -17.77
CA VAL A 586 -36.06 27.55 -17.04
C VAL A 586 -34.82 27.51 -17.92
N ALA A 587 -33.73 28.05 -17.38
CA ALA A 587 -32.43 27.99 -18.00
C ALA A 587 -31.44 27.35 -17.02
N ASN A 588 -30.63 26.43 -17.52
CA ASN A 588 -29.53 25.88 -16.76
C ASN A 588 -28.51 27.00 -16.50
N LYS A 589 -28.33 27.37 -15.22
CA LYS A 589 -27.39 28.39 -14.78
C LYS A 589 -26.03 27.79 -14.46
N THR A 590 -25.99 26.56 -13.93
CA THR A 590 -24.76 25.81 -13.66
C THR A 590 -25.05 24.33 -13.83
N ALA A 591 -24.36 23.67 -14.77
CA ALA A 591 -24.50 22.23 -14.97
C ALA A 591 -23.90 21.44 -13.79
N GLY A 592 -24.52 20.31 -13.45
CA GLY A 592 -23.98 19.41 -12.44
C GLY A 592 -22.70 18.74 -12.93
N VAL A 593 -21.69 18.66 -12.06
CA VAL A 593 -20.41 18.01 -12.33
C VAL A 593 -20.09 17.05 -11.19
N VAL A 594 -19.73 15.80 -11.50
CA VAL A 594 -19.28 14.82 -10.50
C VAL A 594 -17.95 15.26 -9.87
N SER A 595 -17.72 14.91 -8.61
CA SER A 595 -16.40 15.10 -8.00
C SER A 595 -15.35 14.23 -8.67
N ALA A 596 -14.14 14.76 -8.86
CA ALA A 596 -12.98 13.99 -9.27
C ALA A 596 -12.02 13.87 -8.08
N ASP A 597 -11.59 12.65 -7.77
CA ASP A 597 -10.65 12.38 -6.69
C ASP A 597 -9.25 12.86 -7.07
N ALA A 598 -8.47 13.25 -6.06
CA ALA A 598 -7.07 13.62 -6.26
C ALA A 598 -6.23 12.39 -6.58
N VAL A 599 -5.32 12.53 -7.54
CA VAL A 599 -4.24 11.57 -7.81
C VAL A 599 -2.93 12.20 -7.36
N THR A 600 -2.14 11.46 -6.58
CA THR A 600 -0.80 11.93 -6.18
C THR A 600 0.19 11.65 -7.30
N GLY A 601 1.03 12.64 -7.64
CA GLY A 601 2.05 12.45 -8.66
C GLY A 601 3.14 11.45 -8.25
N VAL A 602 3.66 10.70 -9.22
CA VAL A 602 4.73 9.70 -9.06
C VAL A 602 5.87 10.01 -10.04
N LEU A 603 7.11 10.00 -9.55
CA LEU A 603 8.30 10.27 -10.35
C LEU A 603 8.58 9.07 -11.27
N GLY A 604 8.87 9.32 -12.54
CA GLY A 604 9.46 8.30 -13.40
C GLY A 604 10.86 7.93 -12.92
N VAL A 605 11.09 6.69 -12.49
CA VAL A 605 12.42 6.22 -12.07
C VAL A 605 12.82 5.03 -12.91
N ALA A 606 13.98 5.11 -13.55
CA ALA A 606 14.66 3.99 -14.18
C ALA A 606 15.90 3.62 -13.37
N ASN A 607 16.07 2.33 -13.08
CA ASN A 607 17.24 1.85 -12.35
C ASN A 607 18.46 1.71 -13.26
N GLY A 608 19.64 2.07 -12.73
CA GLY A 608 20.91 1.85 -13.41
C GLY A 608 21.32 0.38 -13.38
N THR A 609 22.07 -0.06 -14.39
CA THR A 609 22.62 -1.42 -14.45
C THR A 609 23.57 -1.69 -13.29
N VAL A 610 23.69 -2.96 -12.89
CA VAL A 610 24.58 -3.37 -11.80
C VAL A 610 25.52 -4.47 -12.28
N THR A 611 26.83 -4.25 -12.19
CA THR A 611 27.84 -5.25 -12.55
C THR A 611 28.72 -5.53 -11.33
N ILE A 612 28.73 -6.77 -10.85
CA ILE A 612 29.57 -7.20 -9.74
C ILE A 612 30.42 -8.35 -10.25
N ASP A 613 31.73 -8.14 -10.40
CA ASP A 613 32.65 -9.19 -10.82
C ASP A 613 33.69 -9.51 -9.74
N SER A 614 34.15 -10.76 -9.76
CA SER A 614 35.32 -11.22 -9.00
C SER A 614 36.38 -11.86 -9.92
N ALA A 615 36.26 -11.64 -11.24
CA ALA A 615 37.02 -12.35 -12.27
C ALA A 615 38.54 -12.08 -12.23
N ALA A 616 38.98 -10.99 -11.59
CA ALA A 616 40.39 -10.64 -11.45
C ALA A 616 41.03 -11.16 -10.14
N VAL A 617 40.30 -11.89 -9.30
CA VAL A 617 40.79 -12.43 -8.03
C VAL A 617 41.81 -13.55 -8.29
N THR A 618 43.08 -13.32 -7.92
CA THR A 618 44.11 -14.35 -7.87
C THR A 618 44.00 -15.10 -6.54
N GLY A 619 43.20 -16.17 -6.49
CA GLY A 619 42.97 -16.99 -5.28
C GLY A 619 41.50 -17.39 -5.07
N THR A 620 41.15 -17.85 -3.87
CA THR A 620 39.75 -18.19 -3.53
C THR A 620 38.91 -16.92 -3.38
N ALA A 621 37.91 -16.74 -4.24
CA ALA A 621 36.92 -15.68 -4.12
C ALA A 621 36.19 -15.77 -2.76
N LYS A 622 35.82 -14.62 -2.17
CA LYS A 622 35.14 -14.57 -0.85
C LYS A 622 33.77 -13.90 -0.88
N LEU A 623 33.33 -13.40 -2.03
CA LEU A 623 32.05 -12.70 -2.16
C LEU A 623 30.89 -13.70 -2.00
N ALA A 624 30.38 -13.80 -0.77
CA ALA A 624 29.40 -14.79 -0.37
C ALA A 624 27.97 -14.24 -0.40
N THR A 625 27.80 -12.93 -0.22
CA THR A 625 26.50 -12.28 -0.13
C THR A 625 26.39 -11.10 -1.09
N VAL A 626 25.33 -11.08 -1.89
CA VAL A 626 24.96 -9.94 -2.72
C VAL A 626 23.52 -9.54 -2.41
N SER A 627 23.26 -8.26 -2.19
CA SER A 627 21.92 -7.72 -1.99
C SER A 627 21.65 -6.58 -2.98
N LEU A 628 20.64 -6.73 -3.82
CA LEU A 628 20.23 -5.74 -4.82
C LEU A 628 18.79 -5.31 -4.55
N ASP A 629 18.55 -3.99 -4.48
CA ASP A 629 17.24 -3.40 -4.26
C ASP A 629 17.04 -2.24 -5.23
N GLY A 630 15.97 -2.26 -6.04
CA GLY A 630 15.75 -1.26 -7.09
C GLY A 630 16.91 -1.20 -8.10
N TYR A 631 17.13 -2.27 -8.85
CA TYR A 631 18.28 -2.42 -9.75
C TYR A 631 17.86 -2.58 -11.22
N GLY A 632 18.68 -2.09 -12.16
CA GLY A 632 18.53 -2.34 -13.60
C GLY A 632 19.05 -3.72 -13.99
N ALA A 633 19.35 -3.99 -15.26
CA ALA A 633 19.96 -5.28 -15.64
C ALA A 633 21.24 -5.53 -14.82
N ALA A 634 21.31 -6.70 -14.17
CA ALA A 634 22.36 -7.02 -13.21
C ALA A 634 23.17 -8.27 -13.59
N THR A 635 24.48 -8.23 -13.33
CA THR A 635 25.37 -9.39 -13.43
C THR A 635 26.18 -9.55 -12.16
N VAL A 636 26.32 -10.80 -11.69
CA VAL A 636 27.07 -11.17 -10.49
C VAL A 636 27.97 -12.35 -10.83
N ALA A 637 29.28 -12.21 -10.67
CA ALA A 637 30.24 -13.30 -10.83
C ALA A 637 30.96 -13.57 -9.52
N SER A 638 30.71 -14.74 -8.91
CA SER A 638 31.43 -15.22 -7.72
C SER A 638 31.24 -16.72 -7.51
N ASP A 639 32.35 -17.41 -7.29
CA ASP A 639 32.38 -18.83 -6.95
C ASP A 639 32.06 -19.11 -5.47
N ALA A 640 31.99 -18.07 -4.63
CA ALA A 640 31.67 -18.18 -3.22
C ALA A 640 30.23 -17.76 -2.88
N LEU A 641 29.42 -17.37 -3.88
CA LEU A 641 28.08 -16.82 -3.67
C LEU A 641 27.14 -17.87 -3.06
N THR A 642 26.69 -17.61 -1.84
CA THR A 642 25.77 -18.48 -1.09
C THR A 642 24.49 -17.77 -0.67
N SER A 643 24.45 -16.44 -0.78
CA SER A 643 23.25 -15.62 -0.55
C SER A 643 23.12 -14.54 -1.61
N LEU A 644 21.93 -14.48 -2.24
CA LEU A 644 21.52 -13.45 -3.17
C LEU A 644 20.15 -12.92 -2.73
N ASN A 645 20.07 -11.65 -2.37
CA ASN A 645 18.81 -11.01 -1.99
C ASN A 645 18.44 -10.00 -3.07
N LEU A 646 17.22 -10.09 -3.59
CA LEU A 646 16.72 -9.26 -4.69
C LEU A 646 15.41 -8.60 -4.27
N ALA A 647 15.29 -7.29 -4.49
CA ALA A 647 14.09 -6.53 -4.17
C ALA A 647 13.72 -5.47 -5.22
N HIS A 648 12.42 -5.22 -5.36
CA HIS A 648 11.81 -4.12 -6.10
C HIS A 648 12.37 -3.90 -7.52
N SER A 649 12.44 -4.97 -8.32
CA SER A 649 12.95 -4.87 -9.69
C SER A 649 12.26 -5.82 -10.66
N ALA A 650 12.03 -5.32 -11.87
CA ALA A 650 11.61 -6.07 -13.05
C ALA A 650 12.77 -6.47 -13.97
N SER A 651 14.01 -6.12 -13.62
CA SER A 651 15.17 -6.34 -14.47
C SER A 651 15.83 -7.71 -14.27
N THR A 652 16.47 -8.22 -15.33
CA THR A 652 17.15 -9.52 -15.30
C THR A 652 18.39 -9.51 -14.39
N VAL A 653 18.62 -10.61 -13.67
CA VAL A 653 19.86 -10.89 -12.94
C VAL A 653 20.55 -12.12 -13.52
N GLY A 654 21.81 -11.99 -13.93
CA GLY A 654 22.66 -13.11 -14.34
C GLY A 654 23.73 -13.42 -13.30
N VAL A 655 23.86 -14.69 -12.92
CA VAL A 655 24.87 -15.17 -11.96
C VAL A 655 25.82 -16.14 -12.66
N THR A 656 27.13 -15.89 -12.51
CA THR A 656 28.19 -16.83 -12.89
C THR A 656 28.85 -17.36 -11.62
N ASN A 657 28.78 -18.69 -11.42
CA ASN A 657 29.34 -19.40 -10.29
C ASN A 657 29.80 -20.80 -10.76
N ALA A 658 31.02 -21.19 -10.41
CA ALA A 658 31.61 -22.47 -10.77
C ALA A 658 31.84 -23.40 -9.56
N ALA A 659 31.63 -22.96 -8.30
CA ALA A 659 31.95 -23.76 -7.12
C ALA A 659 30.84 -23.90 -6.08
N ALA A 660 30.09 -22.84 -5.75
CA ALA A 660 29.04 -22.91 -4.73
C ALA A 660 27.86 -23.78 -5.20
N THR A 661 27.41 -24.72 -4.37
CA THR A 661 26.36 -25.69 -4.74
C THR A 661 25.02 -25.43 -4.07
N THR A 662 24.95 -24.48 -3.14
CA THR A 662 23.73 -24.08 -2.42
C THR A 662 23.58 -22.57 -2.45
N LEU A 663 22.39 -22.07 -2.79
CA LEU A 663 22.07 -20.64 -2.79
C LEU A 663 20.84 -20.37 -1.93
N ALA A 664 20.96 -19.43 -0.99
CA ALA A 664 19.82 -18.75 -0.39
C ALA A 664 19.41 -17.57 -1.29
N LEU A 665 18.19 -17.59 -1.81
CA LEU A 665 17.64 -16.58 -2.71
C LEU A 665 16.49 -15.84 -2.02
N GLY A 666 16.72 -14.59 -1.60
CA GLY A 666 15.66 -13.72 -1.07
C GLY A 666 14.95 -12.97 -2.19
N LEU A 667 13.62 -12.98 -2.20
CA LEU A 667 12.78 -12.26 -3.18
C LEU A 667 11.75 -11.36 -2.48
N ASN A 668 11.62 -10.14 -2.97
CA ASN A 668 10.62 -9.16 -2.55
C ASN A 668 10.23 -8.26 -3.74
N SER A 669 8.99 -8.32 -4.24
CA SER A 669 8.57 -7.53 -5.41
C SER A 669 9.51 -7.71 -6.64
N VAL A 670 9.93 -8.94 -6.94
CA VAL A 670 10.83 -9.22 -8.08
C VAL A 670 10.06 -9.88 -9.22
N THR A 671 10.12 -9.28 -10.41
CA THR A 671 9.47 -9.82 -11.62
C THR A 671 10.45 -10.13 -12.77
N GLY A 672 11.71 -9.71 -12.64
CA GLY A 672 12.73 -9.96 -13.65
C GLY A 672 13.21 -11.42 -13.69
N ALA A 673 13.72 -11.85 -14.85
CA ALA A 673 14.31 -13.19 -14.98
C ALA A 673 15.59 -13.33 -14.14
N ILE A 674 15.79 -14.51 -13.55
CA ILE A 674 16.95 -14.83 -12.71
C ILE A 674 17.69 -16.02 -13.32
N ASN A 675 18.91 -15.80 -13.79
CA ASN A 675 19.72 -16.83 -14.44
C ASN A 675 20.87 -17.26 -13.52
N LEU A 676 20.77 -18.47 -12.95
CA LEU A 676 21.72 -18.99 -11.96
C LEU A 676 22.72 -20.03 -12.51
N GLY A 677 22.58 -20.41 -13.78
CA GLY A 677 23.43 -21.44 -14.41
C GLY A 677 23.11 -22.86 -13.94
N SER A 678 24.08 -23.77 -13.99
CA SER A 678 23.90 -25.20 -13.70
C SER A 678 24.65 -25.72 -12.47
N THR A 679 25.37 -24.85 -11.75
CA THR A 679 26.24 -25.26 -10.63
C THR A 679 25.47 -25.50 -9.33
N TYR A 680 24.47 -24.68 -9.04
CA TYR A 680 23.66 -24.83 -7.82
C TYR A 680 22.81 -26.10 -7.89
N THR A 681 22.89 -26.91 -6.83
CA THR A 681 22.12 -28.15 -6.66
C THR A 681 21.00 -28.02 -5.63
N ALA A 682 21.11 -27.07 -4.72
CA ALA A 682 20.06 -26.70 -3.78
C ALA A 682 19.76 -25.19 -3.89
N LEU A 683 18.48 -24.85 -4.04
CA LEU A 683 18.00 -23.48 -4.09
C LEU A 683 16.98 -23.26 -2.96
N ASN A 684 17.30 -22.36 -2.03
CA ASN A 684 16.46 -22.03 -0.89
C ASN A 684 15.87 -20.63 -1.09
N VAL A 685 14.65 -20.55 -1.60
CA VAL A 685 13.92 -19.29 -1.84
C VAL A 685 13.25 -18.83 -0.55
N THR A 686 13.38 -17.54 -0.23
CA THR A 686 12.65 -16.88 0.86
C THR A 686 11.90 -15.68 0.30
N THR A 687 10.59 -15.63 0.50
CA THR A 687 9.71 -14.53 0.05
C THR A 687 9.37 -13.59 1.21
N SER A 688 9.41 -12.29 0.98
CA SER A 688 9.12 -11.28 2.00
C SER A 688 8.67 -9.97 1.38
N GLY A 689 8.04 -9.07 2.16
CA GLY A 689 7.55 -7.79 1.65
C GLY A 689 6.31 -8.00 0.78
N ASP A 690 6.50 -7.98 -0.53
CA ASP A 690 5.46 -8.19 -1.54
C ASP A 690 5.71 -9.44 -2.39
N ASP A 691 4.66 -9.89 -3.08
CA ASP A 691 4.71 -11.05 -3.97
C ASP A 691 5.74 -10.91 -5.10
N SER A 692 6.31 -12.02 -5.54
CA SER A 692 7.31 -12.05 -6.61
C SER A 692 6.89 -13.00 -7.73
N ALA A 693 7.23 -12.68 -8.97
CA ALA A 693 6.90 -13.50 -10.15
C ALA A 693 8.10 -13.56 -11.11
N SER A 694 9.02 -14.50 -10.89
CA SER A 694 10.32 -14.52 -11.56
C SER A 694 10.57 -15.83 -12.29
N ALA A 695 10.95 -15.74 -13.57
CA ALA A 695 11.45 -16.90 -14.31
C ALA A 695 12.89 -17.23 -13.86
N VAL A 696 13.05 -18.32 -13.10
CA VAL A 696 14.36 -18.78 -12.62
C VAL A 696 14.93 -19.85 -13.54
N THR A 697 16.08 -19.58 -14.17
CA THR A 697 16.84 -20.57 -14.95
C THR A 697 17.96 -21.13 -14.08
N ALA A 698 17.80 -22.38 -13.61
CA ALA A 698 18.78 -23.03 -12.74
C ALA A 698 18.88 -24.54 -13.05
N GLY A 699 19.68 -24.91 -14.05
CA GLY A 699 19.69 -26.25 -14.63
C GLY A 699 20.18 -27.38 -13.71
N GLY A 700 20.97 -27.06 -12.67
CA GLY A 700 21.54 -28.03 -11.74
C GLY A 700 20.71 -28.30 -10.49
N VAL A 701 19.66 -27.50 -10.25
CA VAL A 701 18.89 -27.54 -9.00
C VAL A 701 18.14 -28.86 -8.91
N GLN A 702 18.42 -29.63 -7.86
CA GLN A 702 17.77 -30.89 -7.53
C GLN A 702 16.77 -30.71 -6.39
N ALA A 703 17.06 -29.83 -5.43
CA ALA A 703 16.16 -29.51 -4.31
C ALA A 703 15.80 -28.02 -4.33
N LEU A 704 14.51 -27.73 -4.38
CA LEU A 704 13.93 -26.40 -4.24
C LEU A 704 13.20 -26.31 -2.90
N THR A 705 13.62 -25.41 -2.03
CA THR A 705 12.93 -25.09 -0.78
C THR A 705 12.38 -23.68 -0.88
N ILE A 706 11.12 -23.46 -0.50
CA ILE A 706 10.46 -22.16 -0.49
C ILE A 706 9.92 -21.89 0.92
N THR A 707 10.24 -20.73 1.45
CA THR A 707 9.81 -20.25 2.77
C THR A 707 9.40 -18.78 2.69
N GLY A 708 8.82 -18.24 3.74
CA GLY A 708 8.49 -16.81 3.82
C GLY A 708 7.02 -16.54 4.09
N THR A 709 6.60 -15.31 3.78
CA THR A 709 5.22 -14.82 4.04
C THR A 709 4.44 -14.46 2.79
N GLN A 710 5.11 -14.33 1.64
CA GLN A 710 4.50 -13.85 0.39
C GLN A 710 4.42 -14.95 -0.67
N ALA A 711 3.61 -14.74 -1.71
CA ALA A 711 3.52 -15.66 -2.82
C ALA A 711 4.73 -15.52 -3.78
N VAL A 712 5.13 -16.64 -4.38
CA VAL A 712 6.10 -16.65 -5.49
C VAL A 712 5.56 -17.41 -6.70
N ASP A 713 5.54 -16.75 -7.86
CA ASP A 713 5.27 -17.40 -9.13
C ASP A 713 6.57 -17.78 -9.84
N LEU A 714 6.76 -19.09 -10.00
CA LEU A 714 7.87 -19.77 -10.66
C LEU A 714 7.39 -20.54 -11.90
N SER A 715 6.17 -20.32 -12.41
CA SER A 715 5.61 -21.01 -13.58
C SER A 715 6.48 -20.89 -14.84
N GLY A 716 7.19 -19.77 -15.01
CA GLY A 716 8.15 -19.53 -16.09
C GLY A 716 9.57 -20.08 -15.84
N SER A 717 9.81 -20.78 -14.73
CA SER A 717 11.15 -21.25 -14.36
C SER A 717 11.59 -22.49 -15.12
N THR A 718 12.90 -22.61 -15.37
CA THR A 718 13.52 -23.77 -16.04
C THR A 718 14.48 -24.48 -15.09
N LEU A 719 14.02 -25.57 -14.47
CA LEU A 719 14.73 -26.32 -13.42
C LEU A 719 14.99 -27.78 -13.85
N GLY A 720 15.89 -27.98 -14.82
CA GLY A 720 16.04 -29.25 -15.54
C GLY A 720 16.40 -30.49 -14.70
N ALA A 721 17.09 -30.30 -13.55
CA ALA A 721 17.50 -31.38 -12.66
C ALA A 721 16.58 -31.56 -11.43
N LEU A 722 15.46 -30.85 -11.35
CA LEU A 722 14.62 -30.77 -10.15
C LEU A 722 14.07 -32.14 -9.75
N LYS A 723 14.25 -32.51 -8.48
CA LYS A 723 13.76 -33.76 -7.88
C LYS A 723 12.71 -33.53 -6.82
N THR A 724 12.90 -32.51 -5.98
CA THR A 724 12.03 -32.23 -4.84
C THR A 724 11.70 -30.76 -4.74
N VAL A 725 10.44 -30.45 -4.43
CA VAL A 725 9.97 -29.12 -4.05
C VAL A 725 9.41 -29.20 -2.63
N THR A 726 9.82 -28.28 -1.75
CA THR A 726 9.31 -28.18 -0.38
C THR A 726 8.91 -26.75 -0.10
N VAL A 727 7.69 -26.54 0.39
CA VAL A 727 7.16 -25.21 0.75
C VAL A 727 6.72 -25.21 2.21
N SER A 728 7.07 -24.15 2.94
CA SER A 728 6.73 -24.03 4.36
C SER A 728 6.48 -22.59 4.80
N GLY A 729 5.88 -22.42 5.98
CA GLY A 729 5.55 -21.11 6.54
C GLY A 729 4.20 -20.61 6.04
N SER A 730 4.15 -19.38 5.53
CA SER A 730 2.93 -18.81 4.94
C SER A 730 3.12 -18.46 3.46
N ALA A 731 4.24 -18.86 2.86
CA ALA A 731 4.54 -18.61 1.46
C ALA A 731 3.57 -19.39 0.55
N GLY A 732 2.97 -18.67 -0.41
CA GLY A 732 2.29 -19.28 -1.55
C GLY A 732 3.27 -19.61 -2.68
N VAL A 733 2.92 -20.55 -3.55
CA VAL A 733 3.75 -20.92 -4.71
C VAL A 733 2.89 -21.13 -5.95
N THR A 734 3.36 -20.70 -7.11
CA THR A 734 2.90 -21.19 -8.41
C THR A 734 4.08 -21.83 -9.13
N ILE A 735 4.01 -23.12 -9.51
CA ILE A 735 5.14 -23.81 -10.14
C ILE A 735 4.71 -24.97 -11.05
N ASN A 736 5.41 -25.14 -12.17
CA ASN A 736 5.35 -26.37 -12.96
C ASN A 736 6.43 -27.36 -12.50
N ALA A 737 6.02 -28.38 -11.74
CA ALA A 737 6.86 -29.45 -11.23
C ALA A 737 6.62 -30.80 -11.94
N SER A 738 6.20 -30.78 -13.20
CA SER A 738 5.95 -31.98 -14.02
C SER A 738 7.19 -32.54 -14.73
N GLY A 739 8.38 -32.04 -14.41
CA GLY A 739 9.65 -32.48 -15.00
C GLY A 739 9.93 -33.97 -14.76
N SER A 740 10.63 -34.62 -15.69
CA SER A 740 10.89 -36.07 -15.66
C SER A 740 11.70 -36.56 -14.46
N ASN A 741 12.39 -35.66 -13.75
CA ASN A 741 13.21 -35.97 -12.58
C ASN A 741 12.48 -35.75 -11.25
N VAL A 742 11.30 -35.11 -11.27
CA VAL A 742 10.57 -34.76 -10.05
C VAL A 742 9.96 -36.02 -9.44
N THR A 743 10.21 -36.20 -8.14
CA THR A 743 9.80 -37.37 -7.35
C THR A 743 8.85 -37.02 -6.21
N ALA A 744 8.89 -35.78 -5.71
CA ALA A 744 8.00 -35.32 -4.66
C ALA A 744 7.83 -33.79 -4.67
N VAL A 745 6.60 -33.35 -4.46
CA VAL A 745 6.25 -31.97 -4.08
C VAL A 745 5.55 -32.01 -2.73
N ASN A 746 6.07 -31.26 -1.77
CA ASN A 746 5.54 -31.22 -0.41
C ASN A 746 5.26 -29.77 0.02
N THR A 747 3.98 -29.43 0.16
CA THR A 747 3.49 -28.14 0.65
C THR A 747 2.84 -28.27 2.04
N SER A 748 2.91 -29.45 2.69
CA SER A 748 2.29 -29.74 4.00
C SER A 748 2.66 -28.81 5.15
N ALA A 749 3.79 -28.09 5.04
CA ALA A 749 4.24 -27.16 6.05
C ALA A 749 3.88 -25.70 5.76
N THR A 750 3.12 -25.41 4.68
CA THR A 750 2.67 -24.06 4.35
C THR A 750 1.16 -23.85 4.58
N THR A 751 0.80 -22.64 5.01
CA THR A 751 -0.57 -22.13 5.02
C THR A 751 -0.90 -21.28 3.79
N GLY A 752 0.10 -21.04 2.92
CA GLY A 752 -0.07 -20.27 1.69
C GLY A 752 -0.61 -21.13 0.55
N LYS A 753 -1.34 -20.51 -0.38
CA LYS A 753 -1.89 -21.15 -1.58
C LYS A 753 -0.81 -21.74 -2.48
N ALA A 754 -0.91 -23.02 -2.85
CA ALA A 754 -0.04 -23.65 -3.83
C ALA A 754 -0.77 -23.95 -5.15
N VAL A 755 -0.28 -23.44 -6.28
CA VAL A 755 -0.74 -23.79 -7.63
C VAL A 755 0.35 -24.60 -8.33
N VAL A 756 0.15 -25.91 -8.44
CA VAL A 756 1.22 -26.85 -8.82
C VAL A 756 0.79 -27.78 -9.95
N SER A 757 1.58 -27.84 -11.02
CA SER A 757 1.44 -28.91 -12.03
C SER A 757 2.42 -30.05 -11.78
N ILE A 758 1.98 -31.30 -11.80
CA ILE A 758 2.82 -32.48 -11.55
C ILE A 758 2.57 -33.63 -12.53
N ASP A 759 3.59 -34.48 -12.74
CA ASP A 759 3.44 -35.79 -13.37
C ASP A 759 3.25 -36.85 -12.26
N ALA A 760 1.98 -37.20 -11.98
CA ALA A 760 1.61 -38.18 -10.94
C ALA A 760 1.96 -39.64 -11.30
N THR A 761 2.65 -39.90 -12.42
CA THR A 761 3.32 -41.19 -12.64
C THR A 761 4.69 -41.27 -11.97
N LYS A 762 5.27 -40.12 -11.63
CA LYS A 762 6.64 -40.00 -11.11
C LYS A 762 6.71 -39.35 -9.74
N ALA A 763 5.90 -38.31 -9.52
CA ALA A 763 5.95 -37.48 -8.32
C ALA A 763 4.76 -37.71 -7.40
N THR A 764 5.01 -37.75 -6.09
CA THR A 764 3.95 -37.60 -5.07
C THR A 764 3.64 -36.12 -4.85
N TYR A 765 2.42 -35.81 -4.44
CA TYR A 765 2.04 -34.50 -3.91
C TYR A 765 1.46 -34.65 -2.50
N THR A 766 1.91 -33.80 -1.58
CA THR A 766 1.38 -33.71 -0.21
C THR A 766 1.13 -32.25 0.12
N GLY A 767 -0.15 -31.90 0.20
CA GLY A 767 -0.65 -30.54 0.32
C GLY A 767 -0.69 -29.97 1.74
N GLY A 768 -0.90 -28.66 1.82
CA GLY A 768 -0.75 -27.78 2.99
C GLY A 768 -2.02 -27.60 3.82
N ALA A 769 -2.12 -26.47 4.51
CA ALA A 769 -3.37 -25.97 5.10
C ALA A 769 -3.98 -24.80 4.29
N GLY A 770 -3.31 -24.41 3.19
CA GLY A 770 -3.72 -23.34 2.30
C GLY A 770 -4.58 -23.88 1.16
N VAL A 771 -5.23 -22.98 0.41
CA VAL A 771 -6.06 -23.36 -0.75
C VAL A 771 -5.18 -23.81 -1.91
N ASP A 772 -5.04 -25.12 -2.08
CA ASP A 772 -4.14 -25.75 -3.05
C ASP A 772 -4.86 -26.09 -4.36
N VAL A 773 -4.22 -25.82 -5.50
CA VAL A 773 -4.69 -26.17 -6.85
C VAL A 773 -3.64 -27.02 -7.54
N VAL A 774 -3.89 -28.33 -7.64
CA VAL A 774 -2.97 -29.29 -8.23
C VAL A 774 -3.48 -29.73 -9.59
N THR A 775 -2.66 -29.60 -10.63
CA THR A 775 -2.98 -30.05 -11.99
C THR A 775 -2.11 -31.24 -12.38
N LEU A 776 -2.74 -32.35 -12.74
CA LEU A 776 -2.03 -33.53 -13.25
C LEU A 776 -1.75 -33.36 -14.74
N THR A 777 -0.54 -33.71 -15.18
CA THR A 777 -0.15 -33.67 -16.60
C THR A 777 -0.22 -35.04 -17.29
N THR A 778 -0.59 -36.09 -16.55
CA THR A 778 -0.65 -37.48 -17.01
C THR A 778 -1.96 -38.16 -16.63
N THR A 779 -2.42 -39.11 -17.46
CA THR A 779 -3.78 -39.69 -17.41
C THR A 779 -3.93 -40.93 -16.52
N ALA A 780 -2.83 -41.42 -15.93
CA ALA A 780 -2.82 -42.65 -15.14
C ALA A 780 -1.98 -42.44 -13.88
N PRO A 781 -2.49 -41.74 -12.86
CA PRO A 781 -1.74 -41.50 -11.63
C PRO A 781 -1.36 -42.82 -10.96
N THR A 782 -0.07 -42.96 -10.64
CA THR A 782 0.52 -44.12 -9.93
C THR A 782 1.25 -43.73 -8.65
N LYS A 783 1.28 -42.43 -8.33
CA LYS A 783 1.84 -41.84 -7.12
C LYS A 783 0.75 -41.08 -6.38
N ALA A 784 0.79 -41.18 -5.06
CA ALA A 784 -0.20 -40.56 -4.19
C ALA A 784 -0.24 -39.03 -4.37
N VAL A 785 -1.45 -38.49 -4.38
CA VAL A 785 -1.74 -37.06 -4.41
C VAL A 785 -2.72 -36.82 -3.27
N SER A 786 -2.30 -36.08 -2.25
CA SER A 786 -3.13 -35.65 -1.12
C SER A 786 -3.05 -34.13 -1.02
N LEU A 787 -4.19 -33.43 -1.03
CA LEU A 787 -4.24 -31.96 -1.05
C LEU A 787 -4.13 -31.32 0.35
N GLY A 788 -4.30 -32.10 1.42
CA GLY A 788 -4.04 -31.63 2.78
C GLY A 788 -5.29 -31.08 3.44
N ALA A 789 -5.20 -29.90 4.04
CA ALA A 789 -6.34 -29.18 4.58
C ALA A 789 -6.52 -27.86 3.82
N GLY A 790 -7.73 -27.34 3.76
CA GLY A 790 -8.05 -26.18 2.92
C GLY A 790 -9.18 -26.51 1.98
N ASP A 791 -9.69 -25.52 1.26
CA ASP A 791 -10.68 -25.75 0.20
C ASP A 791 -9.94 -25.95 -1.12
N ASP A 792 -9.53 -27.18 -1.41
CA ASP A 792 -8.54 -27.47 -2.43
C ASP A 792 -9.16 -27.86 -3.78
N THR A 793 -8.34 -27.95 -4.83
CA THR A 793 -8.77 -28.38 -6.16
C THR A 793 -7.74 -29.30 -6.81
N LEU A 794 -8.17 -30.52 -7.16
CA LEU A 794 -7.41 -31.43 -8.01
C LEU A 794 -7.97 -31.41 -9.44
N VAL A 795 -7.18 -30.94 -10.39
CA VAL A 795 -7.48 -30.97 -11.82
C VAL A 795 -6.82 -32.19 -12.45
N LEU A 796 -7.63 -33.16 -12.89
CA LEU A 796 -7.13 -34.34 -13.59
C LEU A 796 -6.79 -34.02 -15.05
N ALA A 797 -5.80 -34.73 -15.60
CA ALA A 797 -5.48 -34.63 -17.01
C ALA A 797 -6.62 -35.20 -17.87
N THR A 798 -6.92 -34.58 -19.01
CA THR A 798 -7.88 -35.13 -19.98
C THR A 798 -7.47 -36.53 -20.41
N GLY A 799 -8.38 -37.50 -20.33
CA GLY A 799 -8.17 -38.93 -20.52
C GLY A 799 -8.05 -39.74 -19.22
N THR A 800 -8.11 -39.11 -18.04
CA THR A 800 -8.00 -39.81 -16.75
C THR A 800 -9.33 -40.49 -16.39
N THR A 801 -9.41 -41.79 -16.64
CA THR A 801 -10.61 -42.61 -16.37
C THR A 801 -10.42 -43.64 -15.26
N SER A 802 -9.19 -43.79 -14.75
CA SER A 802 -8.85 -44.68 -13.65
C SER A 802 -7.61 -44.17 -12.89
N ALA A 803 -7.44 -44.63 -11.65
CA ALA A 803 -6.26 -44.38 -10.83
C ALA A 803 -5.81 -45.70 -10.18
N THR A 804 -4.51 -45.85 -9.94
CA THR A 804 -3.95 -47.05 -9.25
C THR A 804 -3.64 -46.80 -7.77
N VAL A 805 -3.80 -45.55 -7.35
CA VAL A 805 -3.52 -45.03 -6.01
C VAL A 805 -4.70 -44.18 -5.57
N THR A 806 -4.81 -43.94 -4.26
CA THR A 806 -5.77 -42.99 -3.72
C THR A 806 -5.38 -41.56 -4.07
N LEU A 807 -6.34 -40.80 -4.59
CA LEU A 807 -6.32 -39.35 -4.74
C LEU A 807 -7.18 -38.78 -3.60
N ASP A 808 -6.60 -37.93 -2.78
CA ASP A 808 -7.17 -37.50 -1.50
C ASP A 808 -7.31 -35.98 -1.50
N GLY A 809 -8.54 -35.48 -1.39
CA GLY A 809 -8.81 -34.05 -1.20
C GLY A 809 -8.44 -33.59 0.22
N GLY A 810 -8.55 -34.47 1.21
CA GLY A 810 -8.16 -34.19 2.57
C GLY A 810 -9.28 -33.53 3.39
N ALA A 811 -8.98 -32.43 4.07
CA ALA A 811 -9.89 -31.78 5.01
C ALA A 811 -10.28 -30.36 4.55
N GLY A 812 -11.53 -30.18 4.17
CA GLY A 812 -12.10 -28.88 3.82
C GLY A 812 -13.24 -29.07 2.86
N THR A 813 -13.43 -28.14 1.92
CA THR A 813 -14.38 -28.31 0.81
C THR A 813 -13.62 -28.46 -0.50
N ASP A 814 -13.36 -29.71 -0.88
CA ASP A 814 -12.42 -30.01 -1.95
C ASP A 814 -13.10 -30.29 -3.30
N ILE A 815 -12.46 -29.84 -4.39
CA ILE A 815 -12.97 -29.96 -5.76
C ILE A 815 -12.15 -30.98 -6.55
N LEU A 816 -12.80 -32.05 -7.00
CA LEU A 816 -12.28 -32.92 -8.05
C LEU A 816 -12.71 -32.39 -9.42
N SER A 817 -11.78 -31.98 -10.27
CA SER A 817 -12.06 -31.41 -11.59
C SER A 817 -11.68 -32.37 -12.72
N MET A 818 -12.65 -32.69 -13.57
CA MET A 818 -12.52 -33.66 -14.67
C MET A 818 -13.13 -33.11 -15.97
N ALA A 819 -12.65 -33.59 -17.12
CA ALA A 819 -13.39 -33.40 -18.37
C ALA A 819 -14.67 -34.26 -18.36
N ALA A 820 -15.73 -33.80 -19.05
CA ALA A 820 -17.04 -34.46 -19.06
C ALA A 820 -16.98 -35.94 -19.48
N ALA A 821 -16.30 -36.23 -20.59
CA ALA A 821 -16.16 -37.61 -21.11
C ALA A 821 -15.39 -38.54 -20.15
N ASP A 822 -14.42 -37.98 -19.42
CA ASP A 822 -13.63 -38.73 -18.45
C ASP A 822 -14.45 -39.05 -17.20
N ALA A 823 -15.23 -38.08 -16.70
CA ALA A 823 -16.13 -38.28 -15.57
C ALA A 823 -17.19 -39.35 -15.88
N ALA A 824 -17.77 -39.35 -17.09
CA ALA A 824 -18.69 -40.39 -17.52
C ALA A 824 -18.03 -41.77 -17.59
N SER A 825 -16.82 -41.84 -18.15
CA SER A 825 -16.09 -43.11 -18.26
C SER A 825 -15.68 -43.65 -16.89
N ALA A 826 -15.18 -42.78 -16.00
CA ALA A 826 -14.75 -43.13 -14.65
C ALA A 826 -15.92 -43.59 -13.76
N SER A 827 -17.11 -42.99 -13.93
CA SER A 827 -18.31 -43.33 -13.16
C SER A 827 -19.08 -44.54 -13.70
N SER A 828 -18.64 -45.13 -14.83
CA SER A 828 -19.29 -46.32 -15.39
C SER A 828 -19.20 -47.57 -14.49
N THR A 829 -18.28 -47.57 -13.52
CA THR A 829 -18.11 -48.62 -12.50
C THR A 829 -17.66 -47.98 -11.18
N SER A 830 -17.82 -48.67 -10.05
CA SER A 830 -17.36 -48.18 -8.74
C SER A 830 -15.83 -48.16 -8.57
N ALA A 831 -15.04 -48.65 -9.54
CA ALA A 831 -13.60 -48.82 -9.39
C ALA A 831 -12.82 -47.51 -9.22
N PHE A 832 -13.33 -46.40 -9.76
CA PHE A 832 -12.72 -45.08 -9.62
C PHE A 832 -13.09 -44.43 -8.28
N ALA A 833 -14.35 -44.53 -7.82
CA ALA A 833 -14.80 -44.05 -6.51
C ALA A 833 -13.90 -44.58 -5.38
N ASP A 834 -13.57 -45.85 -5.48
CA ASP A 834 -12.68 -46.62 -4.63
C ASP A 834 -11.25 -46.02 -4.47
N ARG A 835 -10.86 -45.12 -5.39
CA ARG A 835 -9.54 -44.49 -5.51
C ARG A 835 -9.58 -42.97 -5.27
N ILE A 836 -10.74 -42.39 -4.96
CA ILE A 836 -10.86 -40.99 -4.55
C ILE A 836 -11.39 -40.94 -3.11
N THR A 837 -11.06 -39.90 -2.36
CA THR A 837 -11.59 -39.67 -1.02
C THR A 837 -11.44 -38.21 -0.63
N GLY A 838 -12.30 -37.72 0.26
CA GLY A 838 -12.23 -36.35 0.78
C GLY A 838 -12.53 -35.27 -0.26
N PHE A 839 -13.42 -35.55 -1.23
CA PHE A 839 -13.89 -34.55 -2.18
C PHE A 839 -15.38 -34.29 -1.96
N GLU A 840 -15.76 -33.05 -1.71
CA GLU A 840 -17.16 -32.64 -1.51
C GLU A 840 -17.79 -32.12 -2.80
N LYS A 841 -16.97 -31.72 -3.78
CA LYS A 841 -17.40 -31.11 -5.05
C LYS A 841 -16.78 -31.82 -6.25
N LEU A 842 -17.60 -32.05 -7.28
CA LEU A 842 -17.17 -32.54 -8.58
C LEU A 842 -17.33 -31.43 -9.61
N LYS A 843 -16.24 -30.95 -10.19
CA LYS A 843 -16.26 -30.05 -11.34
C LYS A 843 -16.16 -30.84 -12.64
N VAL A 844 -17.18 -30.71 -13.48
CA VAL A 844 -17.28 -31.35 -14.79
C VAL A 844 -17.07 -30.29 -15.87
N GLY A 845 -16.09 -30.52 -16.75
CA GLY A 845 -15.83 -29.68 -17.92
C GLY A 845 -17.01 -29.67 -18.90
N ALA A 846 -16.91 -28.88 -19.97
CA ALA A 846 -18.00 -28.74 -20.93
C ALA A 846 -18.30 -30.09 -21.63
N ALA A 847 -19.58 -30.49 -21.67
CA ALA A 847 -20.02 -31.69 -22.37
C ALA A 847 -20.21 -31.40 -23.88
N GLY A 848 -19.36 -32.01 -24.72
CA GLY A 848 -19.47 -31.93 -26.18
C GLY A 848 -20.27 -33.09 -26.81
N ALA A 849 -20.76 -34.02 -25.99
CA ALA A 849 -21.58 -35.17 -26.36
C ALA A 849 -22.43 -35.63 -25.14
N ALA A 850 -23.36 -36.57 -25.34
CA ALA A 850 -24.29 -37.02 -24.30
C ALA A 850 -23.47 -37.71 -23.23
N THR A 851 -23.47 -37.13 -22.04
CA THR A 851 -22.57 -37.50 -20.97
C THR A 851 -23.42 -37.87 -19.76
N THR A 852 -23.32 -39.10 -19.28
CA THR A 852 -23.93 -39.53 -18.02
C THR A 852 -22.85 -39.72 -16.98
N VAL A 853 -22.97 -39.03 -15.86
CA VAL A 853 -22.12 -39.18 -14.68
C VAL A 853 -22.94 -39.81 -13.57
N ASP A 854 -22.48 -40.96 -13.09
CA ASP A 854 -23.08 -41.66 -11.95
C ASP A 854 -22.38 -41.25 -10.66
N LEU A 855 -23.07 -40.47 -9.82
CA LEU A 855 -22.50 -39.93 -8.60
C LEU A 855 -22.34 -40.99 -7.50
N ALA A 856 -23.09 -42.09 -7.55
CA ALA A 856 -22.86 -43.23 -6.66
C ALA A 856 -21.46 -43.83 -6.90
N ASN A 857 -20.93 -43.71 -8.12
CA ASN A 857 -19.58 -44.12 -8.50
C ASN A 857 -18.57 -42.95 -8.51
N MET A 858 -18.90 -41.84 -7.84
CA MET A 858 -18.04 -40.67 -7.62
C MET A 858 -18.08 -40.27 -6.15
N ASP A 859 -17.86 -41.24 -5.25
CA ASP A 859 -17.87 -41.06 -3.78
C ASP A 859 -19.16 -40.43 -3.22
N ALA A 860 -20.28 -40.59 -3.94
CA ALA A 860 -21.57 -39.98 -3.61
C ALA A 860 -21.50 -38.44 -3.46
N ILE A 861 -20.61 -37.78 -4.21
CA ILE A 861 -20.50 -36.32 -4.25
C ILE A 861 -21.86 -35.69 -4.58
N ASN A 862 -22.28 -34.74 -3.75
CA ASN A 862 -23.61 -34.11 -3.83
C ASN A 862 -23.58 -32.63 -4.27
N TYR A 863 -22.42 -32.14 -4.70
CA TYR A 863 -22.24 -30.81 -5.25
C TYR A 863 -21.50 -30.90 -6.57
N VAL A 864 -22.15 -30.54 -7.68
CA VAL A 864 -21.56 -30.60 -9.01
C VAL A 864 -21.43 -29.22 -9.62
N ILE A 865 -20.22 -28.84 -10.01
CA ILE A 865 -19.94 -27.64 -10.79
C ILE A 865 -19.89 -28.03 -12.27
N SER A 866 -20.84 -27.56 -13.07
CA SER A 866 -20.90 -27.79 -14.51
C SER A 866 -20.38 -26.57 -15.28
N ALA A 867 -19.36 -26.79 -16.11
CA ALA A 867 -18.94 -25.81 -17.11
C ALA A 867 -19.90 -25.72 -18.32
N GLY A 868 -21.04 -26.40 -18.26
CA GLY A 868 -22.09 -26.38 -19.27
C GLY A 868 -21.94 -27.45 -20.35
N ALA A 869 -22.67 -27.27 -21.44
CA ALA A 869 -22.64 -28.13 -22.62
C ALA A 869 -22.67 -27.24 -23.85
N THR A 870 -21.76 -27.43 -24.80
CA THR A 870 -21.62 -26.51 -25.95
C THR A 870 -22.88 -26.57 -26.81
N GLY A 871 -23.77 -25.57 -26.67
CA GLY A 871 -24.91 -25.35 -27.55
C GLY A 871 -24.84 -23.93 -28.11
N THR A 872 -24.88 -23.78 -29.43
CA THR A 872 -25.04 -22.47 -30.07
C THR A 872 -26.52 -22.22 -30.32
N LYS A 873 -27.03 -21.10 -29.84
CA LYS A 873 -28.34 -20.60 -30.28
C LYS A 873 -28.23 -20.16 -31.73
N GLU A 874 -29.25 -20.44 -32.52
CA GLU A 874 -29.31 -19.90 -33.88
C GLU A 874 -29.47 -18.37 -33.81
N VAL A 875 -28.67 -17.66 -34.61
CA VAL A 875 -28.75 -16.20 -34.74
C VAL A 875 -28.82 -15.81 -36.21
N PHE A 876 -29.88 -15.09 -36.57
CA PHE A 876 -29.99 -14.44 -37.87
C PHE A 876 -30.28 -12.95 -37.69
N VAL A 877 -29.99 -12.18 -38.74
CA VAL A 877 -30.26 -10.74 -38.77
C VAL A 877 -31.28 -10.48 -39.85
N ALA A 878 -32.33 -9.72 -39.54
CA ALA A 878 -33.28 -9.25 -40.54
C ALA A 878 -33.14 -7.74 -40.74
N THR A 879 -33.09 -7.30 -41.99
CA THR A 879 -33.12 -5.88 -42.36
C THR A 879 -34.55 -5.47 -42.68
N PHE A 880 -35.00 -4.39 -42.03
CA PHE A 880 -36.30 -3.76 -42.25
C PHE A 880 -36.16 -2.59 -43.22
N SER A 881 -37.17 -2.36 -44.06
CA SER A 881 -37.25 -1.16 -44.90
C SER A 881 -38.12 -0.08 -44.26
N ALA A 882 -37.95 1.17 -44.70
CA ALA A 882 -38.83 2.27 -44.31
C ALA A 882 -40.26 2.04 -44.85
N ASP A 883 -41.27 2.50 -44.12
CA ASP A 883 -42.69 2.41 -44.52
C ASP A 883 -43.29 3.80 -44.71
N THR A 884 -44.15 3.93 -45.73
CA THR A 884 -44.88 5.17 -46.06
C THR A 884 -46.38 5.09 -45.75
N THR A 885 -46.88 3.93 -45.31
CA THR A 885 -48.29 3.66 -44.96
C THR A 885 -48.39 2.79 -43.70
N ALA A 886 -49.58 2.62 -43.11
CA ALA A 886 -49.78 1.70 -41.98
C ALA A 886 -50.11 0.29 -42.47
N GLY A 887 -49.49 -0.75 -41.91
CA GLY A 887 -49.67 -2.15 -42.36
C GLY A 887 -49.41 -3.22 -41.30
N HIS A 888 -49.51 -4.49 -41.69
CA HIS A 888 -49.36 -5.67 -40.82
C HIS A 888 -48.12 -6.49 -41.20
N LEU A 889 -47.23 -6.73 -40.23
CA LEU A 889 -46.05 -7.61 -40.36
C LEU A 889 -46.20 -8.81 -39.44
N SER A 890 -46.09 -10.02 -39.98
CA SER A 890 -46.15 -11.25 -39.20
C SER A 890 -44.83 -12.00 -39.21
N PHE A 891 -44.40 -12.49 -38.04
CA PHE A 891 -43.26 -13.40 -37.91
C PHE A 891 -43.56 -14.39 -36.78
N ASP A 892 -43.26 -15.68 -37.00
CA ASP A 892 -43.38 -16.71 -35.96
C ASP A 892 -44.80 -16.80 -35.35
N GLY A 893 -45.83 -16.59 -36.17
CA GLY A 893 -47.24 -16.62 -35.76
C GLY A 893 -47.71 -15.39 -34.97
N ILE A 894 -46.86 -14.36 -34.84
CA ILE A 894 -47.18 -13.08 -34.18
C ILE A 894 -47.43 -12.02 -35.24
N ASP A 895 -48.63 -11.42 -35.21
CA ASP A 895 -49.04 -10.35 -36.11
C ASP A 895 -48.82 -8.97 -35.46
N PHE A 896 -47.83 -8.21 -35.94
CA PHE A 896 -47.64 -6.82 -35.57
C PHE A 896 -48.58 -5.92 -36.39
N THR A 897 -49.64 -5.42 -35.77
CA THR A 897 -50.74 -4.71 -36.43
C THR A 897 -50.64 -3.17 -36.37
N GLY A 898 -49.51 -2.62 -35.92
CA GLY A 898 -49.34 -1.21 -35.57
C GLY A 898 -48.17 -0.49 -36.26
N VAL A 899 -47.73 -0.93 -37.44
CA VAL A 899 -46.64 -0.24 -38.17
C VAL A 899 -47.12 1.18 -38.53
N VAL A 900 -46.47 2.21 -37.98
CA VAL A 900 -46.72 3.63 -38.34
C VAL A 900 -45.68 4.05 -39.37
N ALA A 901 -46.06 4.84 -40.39
CA ALA A 901 -45.14 5.34 -41.41
C ALA A 901 -43.91 6.00 -40.77
N GLY A 902 -42.70 5.54 -41.14
CA GLY A 902 -41.47 5.85 -40.42
C GLY A 902 -40.21 5.34 -41.09
N THR A 903 -39.05 5.70 -40.52
CA THR A 903 -37.75 5.20 -41.00
C THR A 903 -37.60 3.71 -40.67
N ALA A 904 -36.74 3.00 -41.41
CA ALA A 904 -36.43 1.59 -41.16
C ALA A 904 -36.09 1.29 -39.69
N ALA A 905 -35.32 2.18 -39.05
CA ALA A 905 -34.95 2.06 -37.63
C ALA A 905 -36.17 2.22 -36.69
N ALA A 906 -37.09 3.14 -36.98
CA ALA A 906 -38.30 3.30 -36.17
C ALA A 906 -39.22 2.07 -36.28
N THR A 907 -39.35 1.51 -37.48
CA THR A 907 -40.11 0.27 -37.72
C THR A 907 -39.48 -0.93 -37.02
N ALA A 908 -38.15 -1.09 -37.10
CA ALA A 908 -37.40 -2.13 -36.41
C ALA A 908 -37.57 -2.04 -34.88
N GLY A 909 -37.38 -0.85 -34.29
CA GLY A 909 -37.53 -0.65 -32.86
C GLY A 909 -38.95 -0.90 -32.35
N ALA A 910 -39.97 -0.47 -33.10
CA ALA A 910 -41.36 -0.72 -32.76
C ALA A 910 -41.72 -2.23 -32.84
N PHE A 911 -41.25 -2.91 -33.90
CA PHE A 911 -41.42 -4.35 -34.04
C PHE A 911 -40.73 -5.12 -32.93
N VAL A 912 -39.46 -4.80 -32.60
CA VAL A 912 -38.71 -5.46 -31.53
C VAL A 912 -39.41 -5.33 -30.19
N THR A 913 -39.88 -4.12 -29.88
CA THR A 913 -40.64 -3.83 -28.65
C THR A 913 -41.91 -4.69 -28.59
N TYR A 914 -42.67 -4.76 -29.69
CA TYR A 914 -43.90 -5.54 -29.74
C TYR A 914 -43.65 -7.06 -29.72
N TYR A 915 -42.75 -7.56 -30.56
CA TYR A 915 -42.48 -8.99 -30.73
C TYR A 915 -41.93 -9.61 -29.45
N ASN A 916 -41.00 -8.94 -28.76
CA ASN A 916 -40.49 -9.42 -27.48
C ASN A 916 -41.54 -9.40 -26.36
N ALA A 917 -42.55 -8.53 -26.46
CA ALA A 917 -43.66 -8.49 -25.51
C ALA A 917 -44.68 -9.63 -25.71
N GLN A 918 -44.64 -10.35 -26.83
CA GLN A 918 -45.59 -11.43 -27.10
C GLN A 918 -45.18 -12.75 -26.43
N ALA A 919 -46.15 -13.39 -25.77
CA ALA A 919 -45.98 -14.68 -25.11
C ALA A 919 -45.65 -15.84 -26.08
N GLY A 920 -45.98 -15.71 -27.36
CA GLY A 920 -45.74 -16.72 -28.40
C GLY A 920 -44.38 -16.64 -29.11
N ALA A 921 -43.53 -15.66 -28.78
CA ALA A 921 -42.28 -15.45 -29.51
C ALA A 921 -41.25 -16.54 -29.18
N ASN A 922 -40.74 -17.25 -30.18
CA ASN A 922 -39.69 -18.26 -30.02
C ASN A 922 -38.27 -17.68 -30.09
N TRP A 923 -38.14 -16.39 -30.44
CA TRP A 923 -36.87 -15.67 -30.60
C TRP A 923 -36.80 -14.46 -29.66
N VAL A 924 -35.58 -14.06 -29.28
CA VAL A 924 -35.29 -12.75 -28.70
C VAL A 924 -34.83 -11.84 -29.82
N ALA A 925 -35.57 -10.77 -30.06
CA ALA A 925 -35.23 -9.77 -31.06
C ALA A 925 -34.48 -8.61 -30.42
N VAL A 926 -33.39 -8.12 -31.02
CA VAL A 926 -32.64 -6.95 -30.55
C VAL A 926 -32.56 -5.94 -31.69
N ASP A 927 -33.02 -4.71 -31.44
CA ASP A 927 -32.91 -3.61 -32.40
C ASP A 927 -31.47 -3.10 -32.44
N ASN A 928 -30.86 -3.14 -33.63
CA ASN A 928 -29.50 -2.63 -33.83
C ASN A 928 -29.49 -1.11 -34.12
N THR A 929 -30.64 -0.44 -34.08
CA THR A 929 -30.86 1.01 -34.26
C THR A 929 -30.57 1.56 -35.66
N ASP A 930 -30.15 0.69 -36.59
CA ASP A 930 -29.83 1.02 -37.99
C ASP A 930 -30.86 0.49 -38.99
N GLY A 931 -32.00 -0.01 -38.49
CA GLY A 931 -33.02 -0.69 -39.29
C GLY A 931 -32.77 -2.18 -39.46
N THR A 932 -31.78 -2.76 -38.79
CA THR A 932 -31.61 -4.22 -38.68
C THR A 932 -31.99 -4.73 -37.29
N VAL A 933 -32.47 -5.96 -37.23
CA VAL A 933 -32.86 -6.66 -36.00
C VAL A 933 -32.13 -7.98 -35.93
N THR A 934 -31.45 -8.22 -34.81
CA THR A 934 -30.80 -9.51 -34.52
C THR A 934 -31.78 -10.41 -33.78
N PHE A 935 -32.07 -11.59 -34.32
CA PHE A 935 -32.92 -12.59 -33.70
C PHE A 935 -32.05 -13.72 -33.16
N THR A 936 -32.15 -14.00 -31.87
CA THR A 936 -31.49 -15.13 -31.21
C THR A 936 -32.53 -16.10 -30.69
N ALA A 937 -32.44 -17.39 -31.01
CA ALA A 937 -33.40 -18.39 -30.55
C ALA A 937 -33.49 -18.39 -29.01
N LYS A 938 -34.72 -18.44 -28.43
CA LYS A 938 -34.87 -18.47 -26.96
C LYS A 938 -34.29 -19.74 -26.37
N VAL A 939 -34.36 -20.85 -27.09
CA VAL A 939 -33.82 -22.17 -26.71
C VAL A 939 -32.72 -22.57 -27.69
N ALA A 940 -31.63 -23.16 -27.19
CA ALA A 940 -30.59 -23.75 -28.05
C ALA A 940 -31.10 -25.05 -28.70
N GLY A 941 -30.89 -25.21 -30.02
CA GLY A 941 -31.31 -26.39 -30.78
C GLY A 941 -31.56 -26.08 -32.26
N ALA A 942 -31.94 -27.11 -33.05
CA ALA A 942 -32.29 -26.94 -34.46
C ALA A 942 -33.59 -26.14 -34.58
N VAL A 943 -33.52 -24.94 -35.15
CA VAL A 943 -34.68 -24.21 -35.65
C VAL A 943 -34.64 -24.32 -37.18
N THR A 944 -35.80 -24.35 -37.83
CA THR A 944 -35.85 -24.35 -39.29
C THR A 944 -35.25 -23.04 -39.80
N ASP A 945 -34.27 -23.08 -40.71
CA ASP A 945 -33.61 -21.90 -41.28
C ASP A 945 -34.63 -20.80 -41.63
N ILE A 946 -34.48 -19.66 -40.98
CA ILE A 946 -35.39 -18.53 -41.18
C ILE A 946 -35.02 -17.79 -42.47
N LEU A 947 -35.83 -18.00 -43.50
CA LEU A 947 -35.75 -17.26 -44.77
C LEU A 947 -36.61 -16.01 -44.73
N SER A 948 -36.39 -15.07 -45.65
CA SER A 948 -37.21 -13.84 -45.79
C SER A 948 -38.72 -14.14 -45.91
N ALA A 949 -39.08 -15.32 -46.43
CA ALA A 949 -40.47 -15.77 -46.56
C ALA A 949 -41.15 -16.15 -45.23
N ALA A 950 -40.39 -16.29 -44.13
CA ALA A 950 -40.93 -16.48 -42.79
C ALA A 950 -41.57 -15.20 -42.22
N PHE A 951 -41.26 -14.05 -42.83
CA PHE A 951 -41.94 -12.79 -42.58
C PHE A 951 -43.04 -12.63 -43.62
N SER A 952 -44.29 -12.48 -43.18
CA SER A 952 -45.41 -12.22 -44.10
C SER A 952 -45.98 -10.83 -43.89
N THR A 953 -46.22 -10.12 -44.99
CA THR A 953 -46.81 -8.78 -45.01
C THR A 953 -48.22 -8.87 -45.59
N HIS A 954 -49.26 -8.59 -44.79
CA HIS A 954 -50.66 -8.61 -45.27
C HIS A 954 -51.21 -7.18 -45.33
N GLY A 955 -51.78 -6.80 -46.47
CA GLY A 955 -52.39 -5.48 -46.68
C GLY A 955 -51.42 -4.34 -46.97
N MET A 956 -50.12 -4.63 -47.07
CA MET A 956 -49.11 -3.66 -47.48
C MET A 956 -49.12 -3.55 -49.01
N GLY A 957 -49.08 -2.33 -49.55
CA GLY A 957 -48.51 -2.14 -50.89
C GLY A 957 -47.10 -2.73 -50.94
N ALA A 958 -46.51 -2.83 -52.13
CA ALA A 958 -45.21 -3.49 -52.36
C ALA A 958 -43.97 -2.85 -51.66
N ASP A 959 -44.15 -2.07 -50.59
CA ASP A 959 -43.20 -1.09 -50.07
C ASP A 959 -42.50 -1.50 -48.75
N VAL A 960 -42.94 -2.55 -48.03
CA VAL A 960 -42.20 -3.10 -46.88
C VAL A 960 -41.58 -4.45 -47.20
N THR A 961 -40.24 -4.48 -47.17
CA THR A 961 -39.42 -5.67 -47.41
C THR A 961 -38.62 -5.97 -46.16
N VAL A 962 -38.85 -7.14 -45.56
CA VAL A 962 -37.98 -7.68 -44.52
C VAL A 962 -37.08 -8.71 -45.19
N THR A 963 -35.77 -8.45 -45.23
CA THR A 963 -34.80 -9.39 -45.76
C THR A 963 -34.08 -10.04 -44.61
N ALA A 964 -34.36 -11.32 -44.35
CA ALA A 964 -33.54 -12.11 -43.45
C ALA A 964 -32.24 -12.48 -44.17
N ALA A 965 -31.10 -12.09 -43.59
CA ALA A 965 -29.81 -12.65 -44.00
C ALA A 965 -29.75 -14.12 -43.57
N ALA A 966 -29.00 -14.93 -44.32
CA ALA A 966 -28.69 -16.29 -43.89
C ALA A 966 -28.15 -16.28 -42.45
N PRO A 967 -28.52 -17.25 -41.60
CA PRO A 967 -28.12 -17.27 -40.20
C PRO A 967 -26.61 -17.02 -40.06
N THR A 968 -26.27 -15.99 -39.29
CA THR A 968 -24.89 -15.57 -39.00
C THR A 968 -24.18 -16.60 -38.13
N THR A 969 -24.96 -17.34 -37.34
CA THR A 969 -24.57 -18.60 -36.73
C THR A 969 -25.66 -19.62 -37.07
N GLN A 970 -25.30 -20.66 -37.82
CA GLN A 970 -26.16 -21.83 -37.93
C GLN A 970 -26.29 -22.40 -36.52
N GLY A 971 -27.52 -22.52 -36.01
CA GLY A 971 -27.76 -23.44 -34.90
C GLY A 971 -27.23 -24.78 -35.36
N ALA A 972 -26.12 -25.26 -34.75
CA ALA A 972 -25.74 -26.64 -34.97
C ALA A 972 -26.98 -27.47 -34.62
N ASP A 973 -27.30 -28.51 -35.42
CA ASP A 973 -28.41 -29.41 -35.14
C ASP A 973 -28.58 -29.56 -33.63
N ALA A 974 -29.81 -29.50 -33.12
CA ALA A 974 -30.12 -30.20 -31.90
C ALA A 974 -29.76 -31.66 -32.17
N ASN A 975 -28.48 -32.01 -32.00
CA ASN A 975 -28.15 -33.31 -31.56
C ASN A 975 -28.71 -33.32 -30.14
N PRO A 976 -29.75 -34.10 -29.83
CA PRO A 976 -30.16 -34.39 -28.46
C PRO A 976 -29.02 -34.99 -27.60
N ALA A 977 -27.80 -35.03 -28.13
CA ALA A 977 -26.60 -35.52 -27.52
C ALA A 977 -25.63 -34.45 -26.99
N ASN A 978 -26.00 -33.21 -26.65
CA ASN A 978 -25.11 -32.34 -25.83
C ASN A 978 -25.70 -32.15 -24.42
N THR A 979 -26.11 -33.26 -23.80
CA THR A 979 -26.71 -33.29 -22.47
C THR A 979 -25.70 -33.75 -21.42
N LEU A 980 -25.70 -33.10 -20.25
CA LEU A 980 -25.04 -33.61 -19.05
C LEU A 980 -26.11 -34.22 -18.15
N THR A 981 -26.09 -35.53 -17.96
CA THR A 981 -26.98 -36.25 -17.06
C THR A 981 -26.23 -36.63 -15.79
N LEU A 982 -26.71 -36.18 -14.64
CA LEU A 982 -26.22 -36.51 -13.31
C LEU A 982 -27.21 -37.48 -12.66
N THR A 983 -26.76 -38.69 -12.34
CA THR A 983 -27.60 -39.74 -11.74
C THR A 983 -27.19 -40.02 -10.29
N HIS A 984 -28.14 -40.56 -9.51
CA HIS A 984 -27.99 -40.80 -8.07
C HIS A 984 -27.63 -39.54 -7.27
N PHE A 985 -28.16 -38.40 -7.70
CA PHE A 985 -28.01 -37.14 -6.98
C PHE A 985 -28.73 -37.22 -5.63
N ALA A 986 -28.17 -36.74 -4.53
CA ALA A 986 -28.89 -36.79 -3.25
C ALA A 986 -29.97 -35.69 -3.19
N ASN A 987 -31.02 -35.93 -2.40
CA ASN A 987 -32.00 -34.89 -2.08
C ASN A 987 -31.26 -33.69 -1.44
N ASN A 988 -31.65 -32.47 -1.82
CA ASN A 988 -31.02 -31.21 -1.42
C ASN A 988 -29.55 -31.07 -1.89
N GLY A 989 -29.13 -31.78 -2.93
CA GLY A 989 -27.85 -31.54 -3.58
C GLY A 989 -27.79 -30.23 -4.35
N THR A 990 -26.59 -29.86 -4.81
CA THR A 990 -26.34 -28.58 -5.49
C THR A 990 -25.71 -28.76 -6.87
N VAL A 991 -26.32 -28.16 -7.89
CA VAL A 991 -25.73 -28.00 -9.22
C VAL A 991 -25.35 -26.54 -9.43
N GLU A 992 -24.06 -26.26 -9.55
CA GLU A 992 -23.53 -24.93 -9.88
C GLU A 992 -23.19 -24.86 -11.37
N LEU A 993 -23.76 -23.90 -12.09
CA LEU A 993 -23.61 -23.68 -13.51
C LEU A 993 -22.70 -22.46 -13.73
N ILE A 994 -21.55 -22.68 -14.38
CA ILE A 994 -20.53 -21.64 -14.62
C ILE A 994 -20.26 -21.39 -16.11
N GLY A 995 -20.98 -22.05 -17.00
CA GLY A 995 -20.83 -21.94 -18.45
C GLY A 995 -22.14 -22.20 -19.17
N ALA A 996 -22.23 -21.78 -20.44
CA ALA A 996 -23.42 -21.96 -21.25
C ALA A 996 -23.73 -23.45 -21.45
N ALA A 997 -25.02 -23.82 -21.37
CA ALA A 997 -25.44 -25.21 -21.52
C ALA A 997 -26.67 -25.36 -22.42
N ALA A 998 -26.83 -26.55 -23.02
CA ALA A 998 -28.07 -26.94 -23.69
C ALA A 998 -29.06 -27.57 -22.69
N THR A 999 -28.69 -28.67 -22.05
CA THR A 999 -29.51 -29.28 -20.98
C THR A 999 -28.64 -30.01 -19.95
N THR A 1000 -28.88 -29.73 -18.68
CA THR A 1000 -28.36 -30.49 -17.53
C THR A 1000 -29.53 -31.26 -16.91
N THR A 1001 -29.50 -32.59 -16.99
CA THR A 1001 -30.49 -33.47 -16.38
C THR A 1001 -30.00 -33.95 -15.04
N VAL A 1002 -30.82 -33.81 -13.99
CA VAL A 1002 -30.54 -34.27 -12.63
C VAL A 1002 -31.55 -35.34 -12.27
N THR A 1003 -31.08 -36.54 -11.94
CA THR A 1003 -31.92 -37.64 -11.46
C THR A 1003 -31.54 -37.92 -10.01
N LEU A 1004 -32.47 -37.69 -9.08
CA LEU A 1004 -32.25 -38.00 -7.67
C LEU A 1004 -32.10 -39.52 -7.48
N ASN A 1005 -31.35 -39.90 -6.45
CA ASN A 1005 -31.25 -41.29 -6.00
C ASN A 1005 -32.61 -41.85 -5.55
N ASP A 1006 -33.43 -40.99 -4.94
CA ASP A 1006 -34.83 -41.25 -4.61
C ASP A 1006 -35.62 -39.95 -4.82
N ALA A 1007 -36.57 -39.99 -5.75
CA ALA A 1007 -37.52 -38.90 -6.06
C ALA A 1007 -38.96 -39.32 -5.77
N THR A 1008 -39.15 -40.36 -4.92
CA THR A 1008 -40.48 -40.85 -4.57
C THR A 1008 -41.08 -40.13 -3.36
N GLY A 1009 -40.31 -39.22 -2.75
CA GLY A 1009 -40.76 -38.37 -1.67
C GLY A 1009 -41.80 -37.35 -2.14
N THR A 1010 -42.30 -36.55 -1.21
CA THR A 1010 -43.22 -35.43 -1.50
C THR A 1010 -42.63 -34.09 -1.09
N SER A 1011 -41.32 -34.07 -0.81
CA SER A 1011 -40.57 -32.92 -0.28
C SER A 1011 -39.13 -32.99 -0.78
N ASP A 1012 -38.95 -33.47 -2.01
CA ASP A 1012 -37.66 -33.53 -2.66
C ASP A 1012 -37.26 -32.13 -3.12
N SER A 1013 -35.97 -31.85 -3.04
CA SER A 1013 -35.40 -30.52 -3.27
C SER A 1013 -34.09 -30.58 -4.06
N LEU A 1014 -33.84 -29.55 -4.86
CA LEU A 1014 -32.62 -29.37 -5.64
C LEU A 1014 -32.17 -27.91 -5.55
N ASN A 1015 -30.88 -27.70 -5.30
CA ASN A 1015 -30.25 -26.38 -5.34
C ASN A 1015 -29.56 -26.17 -6.70
N ILE A 1016 -29.83 -25.04 -7.33
CA ILE A 1016 -29.27 -24.62 -8.62
C ILE A 1016 -28.59 -23.27 -8.42
N ILE A 1017 -27.31 -23.18 -8.73
CA ILE A 1017 -26.55 -21.92 -8.66
C ILE A 1017 -26.18 -21.54 -10.08
N THR A 1018 -26.41 -20.30 -10.48
CA THR A 1018 -25.90 -19.74 -11.74
C THR A 1018 -24.85 -18.68 -11.42
N LYS A 1019 -23.72 -18.70 -12.14
CA LYS A 1019 -22.66 -17.68 -11.97
C LYS A 1019 -22.36 -16.98 -13.28
N VAL A 1020 -22.70 -15.70 -13.34
CA VAL A 1020 -22.27 -14.79 -14.41
C VAL A 1020 -21.02 -14.04 -13.96
N GLY A 1021 -20.18 -13.68 -14.92
CA GLY A 1021 -18.98 -12.87 -14.69
C GLY A 1021 -19.12 -11.55 -15.44
N THR A 1022 -18.22 -11.27 -16.37
CA THR A 1022 -18.22 -10.00 -17.13
C THR A 1022 -19.28 -9.93 -18.24
N ALA A 1023 -20.13 -10.95 -18.42
CA ALA A 1023 -21.09 -11.07 -19.53
C ALA A 1023 -22.37 -11.79 -19.09
N ASN A 1024 -23.50 -11.43 -19.71
CA ASN A 1024 -24.74 -12.19 -19.63
C ASN A 1024 -24.50 -13.63 -20.11
N LEU A 1025 -25.15 -14.60 -19.48
CA LEU A 1025 -24.99 -16.01 -19.82
C LEU A 1025 -26.32 -16.74 -19.80
N ASP A 1026 -26.54 -17.58 -20.81
CA ASP A 1026 -27.64 -18.54 -20.80
C ASP A 1026 -27.15 -19.93 -20.42
N PHE A 1027 -27.69 -20.43 -19.32
CA PHE A 1027 -27.38 -21.74 -18.75
C PHE A 1027 -28.26 -22.86 -19.30
N GLY A 1028 -29.16 -22.56 -20.24
CA GLY A 1028 -30.03 -23.53 -20.90
C GLY A 1028 -31.05 -24.12 -19.93
N THR A 1029 -31.34 -25.42 -20.10
CA THR A 1029 -32.36 -26.11 -19.30
C THR A 1029 -31.77 -26.96 -18.18
N VAL A 1030 -32.31 -26.84 -16.97
CA VAL A 1030 -32.15 -27.86 -15.92
C VAL A 1030 -33.41 -28.72 -15.86
N ALA A 1031 -33.27 -30.01 -16.09
CA ALA A 1031 -34.37 -30.98 -16.02
C ALA A 1031 -34.20 -31.87 -14.79
N ALA A 1032 -35.13 -31.82 -13.84
CA ALA A 1032 -35.00 -32.51 -12.56
C ALA A 1032 -36.29 -33.24 -12.19
N ALA A 1033 -36.57 -34.39 -12.82
CA ALA A 1033 -37.87 -35.05 -12.66
C ALA A 1033 -38.12 -35.52 -11.20
N GLY A 1034 -39.26 -35.11 -10.65
CA GLY A 1034 -39.73 -35.58 -9.33
C GLY A 1034 -39.25 -34.73 -8.14
N VAL A 1035 -38.94 -33.45 -8.33
CA VAL A 1035 -38.44 -32.55 -7.29
C VAL A 1035 -39.50 -31.49 -6.93
N GLU A 1036 -40.06 -31.52 -5.73
CA GLU A 1036 -41.08 -30.54 -5.36
C GLU A 1036 -40.58 -29.10 -5.18
N THR A 1037 -39.32 -28.92 -4.75
CA THR A 1037 -38.74 -27.60 -4.45
C THR A 1037 -37.44 -27.34 -5.19
N LEU A 1038 -37.42 -26.30 -6.03
CA LEU A 1038 -36.21 -25.84 -6.72
C LEU A 1038 -35.70 -24.55 -6.07
N ASN A 1039 -34.52 -24.59 -5.47
CA ASN A 1039 -33.86 -23.40 -4.92
C ASN A 1039 -32.85 -22.88 -5.94
N ILE A 1040 -33.00 -21.64 -6.39
CA ILE A 1040 -32.15 -21.01 -7.40
C ILE A 1040 -31.38 -19.85 -6.76
N THR A 1041 -30.06 -19.83 -6.92
CA THR A 1041 -29.21 -18.70 -6.52
C THR A 1041 -28.50 -18.13 -7.74
N ALA A 1042 -28.91 -16.93 -8.17
CA ALA A 1042 -28.37 -16.25 -9.34
C ALA A 1042 -27.27 -15.27 -8.92
N THR A 1043 -26.01 -15.57 -9.22
CA THR A 1043 -24.85 -14.85 -8.68
C THR A 1043 -24.10 -14.09 -9.77
N ASP A 1044 -23.91 -12.79 -9.56
CA ASP A 1044 -22.91 -12.00 -10.28
C ASP A 1044 -21.57 -12.06 -9.53
N THR A 1045 -20.54 -12.55 -10.21
CA THR A 1045 -19.19 -12.68 -9.65
C THR A 1045 -18.30 -11.48 -9.96
N ASP A 1046 -18.75 -10.54 -10.80
CA ASP A 1046 -18.03 -9.31 -11.06
C ASP A 1046 -18.26 -8.32 -9.91
N THR A 1047 -17.18 -7.94 -9.23
CA THR A 1047 -17.20 -6.96 -8.13
C THR A 1047 -16.74 -5.57 -8.57
N SER A 1048 -16.42 -5.36 -9.85
CA SER A 1048 -15.89 -4.09 -10.37
C SER A 1048 -16.99 -3.06 -10.56
N THR A 1049 -16.98 -2.00 -9.73
CA THR A 1049 -17.85 -0.83 -9.90
C THR A 1049 -17.36 0.15 -10.99
N SER A 1050 -16.25 -0.13 -11.69
CA SER A 1050 -15.51 0.88 -12.48
C SER A 1050 -15.57 0.74 -14.00
N THR A 1051 -16.09 -0.36 -14.56
CA THR A 1051 -16.04 -0.62 -16.02
C THR A 1051 -17.32 -0.24 -16.77
N GLY A 1052 -18.36 0.25 -16.09
CA GLY A 1052 -19.64 0.55 -16.74
C GLY A 1052 -20.41 -0.69 -17.20
N ASN A 1053 -19.94 -1.90 -16.87
CA ASN A 1053 -20.71 -3.13 -17.00
C ASN A 1053 -21.82 -3.08 -15.95
N GLY A 1054 -23.08 -3.12 -16.39
CA GLY A 1054 -24.23 -3.21 -15.48
C GLY A 1054 -24.28 -4.57 -14.79
N VAL A 1055 -25.29 -4.77 -13.93
CA VAL A 1055 -25.58 -6.09 -13.36
C VAL A 1055 -25.88 -7.06 -14.52
N GLN A 1056 -25.17 -8.19 -14.56
CA GLN A 1056 -25.29 -9.14 -15.65
C GLN A 1056 -26.50 -10.07 -15.47
N THR A 1057 -27.03 -10.59 -16.57
CA THR A 1057 -28.23 -11.43 -16.61
C THR A 1057 -27.88 -12.90 -16.80
N ALA A 1058 -28.35 -13.74 -15.88
CA ALA A 1058 -28.47 -15.18 -16.03
C ALA A 1058 -29.80 -15.52 -16.74
N THR A 1059 -29.75 -16.37 -17.77
CA THR A 1059 -30.95 -17.00 -18.34
C THR A 1059 -30.96 -18.48 -17.97
N LEU A 1060 -32.12 -18.98 -17.53
CA LEU A 1060 -32.28 -20.37 -17.10
C LEU A 1060 -33.69 -20.87 -17.44
N ALA A 1061 -33.79 -22.04 -18.04
CA ALA A 1061 -35.02 -22.80 -18.15
C ALA A 1061 -35.03 -23.95 -17.14
N VAL A 1062 -36.19 -24.28 -16.57
CA VAL A 1062 -36.37 -25.47 -15.73
C VAL A 1062 -37.49 -26.36 -16.23
N THR A 1063 -37.31 -27.68 -16.11
CA THR A 1063 -38.30 -28.69 -16.50
C THR A 1063 -38.46 -29.72 -15.39
N ASP A 1064 -39.59 -29.67 -14.68
CA ASP A 1064 -40.03 -30.68 -13.74
C ASP A 1064 -41.55 -30.62 -13.50
N ALA A 1065 -42.22 -31.74 -13.76
CA ALA A 1065 -43.66 -31.86 -13.55
C ALA A 1065 -44.08 -31.93 -12.08
N ALA A 1066 -43.15 -32.24 -11.16
CA ALA A 1066 -43.43 -32.33 -9.72
C ALA A 1066 -43.18 -31.02 -8.97
N ALA A 1067 -42.45 -30.06 -9.57
CA ALA A 1067 -42.09 -28.79 -8.94
C ALA A 1067 -43.33 -27.99 -8.52
N LYS A 1068 -43.45 -27.74 -7.22
CA LYS A 1068 -44.52 -26.93 -6.60
C LYS A 1068 -44.02 -25.55 -6.20
N SER A 1069 -42.78 -25.48 -5.73
CA SER A 1069 -42.15 -24.25 -5.22
C SER A 1069 -40.81 -24.00 -5.91
N ILE A 1070 -40.62 -22.77 -6.37
CA ILE A 1070 -39.35 -22.27 -6.89
C ILE A 1070 -38.95 -21.08 -6.03
N VAL A 1071 -37.83 -21.18 -5.31
CA VAL A 1071 -37.32 -20.12 -4.44
C VAL A 1071 -36.08 -19.53 -5.11
N ILE A 1072 -36.01 -18.20 -5.23
CA ILE A 1072 -34.99 -17.51 -6.01
C ILE A 1072 -34.31 -16.46 -5.14
N THR A 1073 -32.98 -16.48 -5.15
CA THR A 1073 -32.10 -15.58 -4.37
C THR A 1073 -30.93 -15.11 -5.25
N GLY A 1074 -30.22 -14.06 -4.83
CA GLY A 1074 -28.93 -13.72 -5.40
C GLY A 1074 -28.81 -12.29 -5.92
N THR A 1075 -27.71 -12.04 -6.62
CA THR A 1075 -27.20 -10.71 -6.99
C THR A 1075 -27.23 -10.40 -8.48
N SER A 1076 -27.27 -11.40 -9.37
CA SER A 1076 -27.41 -11.18 -10.82
C SER A 1076 -28.88 -11.04 -11.22
N ALA A 1077 -29.17 -10.39 -12.35
CA ALA A 1077 -30.51 -10.47 -12.93
C ALA A 1077 -30.80 -11.92 -13.38
N LEU A 1078 -32.05 -12.36 -13.30
CA LEU A 1078 -32.48 -13.70 -13.71
C LEU A 1078 -33.66 -13.64 -14.67
N THR A 1079 -33.53 -14.28 -15.82
CA THR A 1079 -34.65 -14.65 -16.69
C THR A 1079 -34.95 -16.13 -16.51
N LEU A 1080 -36.06 -16.44 -15.84
CA LEU A 1080 -36.51 -17.80 -15.58
C LEU A 1080 -37.60 -18.21 -16.57
N SER A 1081 -37.38 -19.29 -17.30
CA SER A 1081 -38.36 -19.89 -18.21
C SER A 1081 -38.90 -21.21 -17.66
N LEU A 1082 -40.24 -21.31 -17.59
CA LEU A 1082 -40.95 -22.55 -17.27
C LEU A 1082 -41.58 -23.10 -18.55
N ASN A 1083 -41.43 -24.39 -18.81
CA ASN A 1083 -42.10 -25.02 -19.95
C ASN A 1083 -43.49 -25.56 -19.56
N ALA A 1084 -44.22 -26.08 -20.56
CA ALA A 1084 -45.56 -26.62 -20.36
C ALA A 1084 -45.62 -27.86 -19.45
N ALA A 1085 -44.49 -28.50 -19.12
CA ALA A 1085 -44.46 -29.65 -18.21
C ALA A 1085 -44.57 -29.24 -16.73
N ASN A 1086 -44.24 -27.98 -16.38
CA ASN A 1086 -44.21 -27.46 -15.00
C ASN A 1086 -45.63 -27.15 -14.45
N THR A 1087 -46.56 -28.10 -14.60
CA THR A 1087 -47.99 -27.92 -14.31
C THR A 1087 -48.32 -27.85 -12.82
N ALA A 1088 -47.39 -28.27 -11.94
CA ALA A 1088 -47.60 -28.31 -10.49
C ALA A 1088 -47.14 -27.03 -9.75
N VAL A 1089 -46.51 -26.06 -10.45
CA VAL A 1089 -45.93 -24.87 -9.82
C VAL A 1089 -47.05 -23.99 -9.26
N THR A 1090 -47.00 -23.75 -7.94
CA THR A 1090 -47.94 -22.88 -7.20
C THR A 1090 -47.24 -21.71 -6.52
N SER A 1091 -45.90 -21.70 -6.52
CA SER A 1091 -45.12 -20.62 -5.91
C SER A 1091 -43.81 -20.39 -6.66
N ILE A 1092 -43.57 -19.14 -7.05
CA ILE A 1092 -42.28 -18.62 -7.52
C ILE A 1092 -41.93 -17.45 -6.59
N ASP A 1093 -40.95 -17.61 -5.72
CA ASP A 1093 -40.61 -16.62 -4.69
C ASP A 1093 -39.22 -16.03 -4.92
N GLY A 1094 -39.17 -14.85 -5.55
CA GLY A 1094 -37.96 -14.06 -5.76
C GLY A 1094 -37.74 -12.94 -4.75
N SER A 1095 -38.44 -12.95 -3.61
CA SER A 1095 -38.41 -11.85 -2.63
C SER A 1095 -37.04 -11.52 -2.03
N ALA A 1096 -36.06 -12.43 -2.18
CA ALA A 1096 -34.68 -12.26 -1.74
C ALA A 1096 -33.70 -11.88 -2.87
N MET A 1097 -34.19 -11.59 -4.08
CA MET A 1097 -33.38 -11.09 -5.19
C MET A 1097 -33.06 -9.60 -5.01
N SER A 1098 -31.80 -9.23 -5.24
CA SER A 1098 -31.41 -7.80 -5.27
C SER A 1098 -31.43 -7.18 -6.67
N ALA A 1099 -31.56 -8.01 -7.71
CA ALA A 1099 -31.55 -7.61 -9.12
C ALA A 1099 -32.81 -8.11 -9.84
N LYS A 1100 -33.00 -7.65 -11.07
CA LYS A 1100 -34.20 -7.90 -11.88
C LYS A 1100 -34.52 -9.39 -12.06
N LEU A 1101 -35.75 -9.78 -11.75
CA LEU A 1101 -36.35 -11.07 -12.06
C LEU A 1101 -37.32 -10.94 -13.24
N ILE A 1102 -37.22 -11.85 -14.21
CA ILE A 1102 -38.24 -12.07 -15.24
C ILE A 1102 -38.78 -13.48 -15.07
N ALA A 1103 -40.07 -13.61 -14.75
CA ALA A 1103 -40.72 -14.90 -14.53
C ALA A 1103 -42.19 -14.90 -14.97
N ALA A 1104 -42.68 -16.05 -15.42
CA ALA A 1104 -44.06 -16.24 -15.86
C ALA A 1104 -44.63 -17.56 -15.32
N THR A 1105 -45.91 -17.55 -14.95
CA THR A 1105 -46.65 -18.80 -14.62
C THR A 1105 -46.99 -19.60 -15.88
N VAL A 1106 -47.43 -20.84 -15.71
CA VAL A 1106 -47.76 -21.74 -16.83
C VAL A 1106 -49.27 -21.74 -17.07
N ALA A 1107 -49.73 -21.44 -18.29
CA ALA A 1107 -51.16 -21.37 -18.61
C ALA A 1107 -51.93 -22.68 -18.34
N GLY A 1108 -51.26 -23.83 -18.49
CA GLY A 1108 -51.80 -25.17 -18.22
C GLY A 1108 -51.57 -25.68 -16.79
N ALA A 1109 -51.24 -24.81 -15.84
CA ALA A 1109 -51.04 -25.22 -14.44
C ALA A 1109 -52.31 -25.80 -13.82
N ALA A 1110 -52.15 -26.70 -12.85
CA ALA A 1110 -53.26 -27.38 -12.16
C ALA A 1110 -53.95 -26.48 -11.11
N ALA A 1111 -53.25 -25.44 -10.63
CA ALA A 1111 -53.72 -24.50 -9.63
C ALA A 1111 -53.07 -23.13 -9.85
N ALA A 1112 -53.70 -22.08 -9.31
CA ALA A 1112 -53.16 -20.73 -9.33
C ALA A 1112 -51.85 -20.64 -8.55
N ALA A 1113 -50.92 -19.83 -9.04
CA ALA A 1113 -49.61 -19.61 -8.44
C ALA A 1113 -49.48 -18.23 -7.81
N THR A 1114 -48.64 -18.13 -6.78
CA THR A 1114 -48.13 -16.85 -6.26
C THR A 1114 -46.72 -16.61 -6.79
N VAL A 1115 -46.52 -15.49 -7.49
CA VAL A 1115 -45.21 -15.05 -8.01
C VAL A 1115 -44.79 -13.78 -7.28
N LYS A 1116 -43.60 -13.77 -6.70
CA LYS A 1116 -43.02 -12.61 -6.03
C LYS A 1116 -41.72 -12.18 -6.69
N GLY A 1117 -41.58 -10.89 -6.98
CA GLY A 1117 -40.31 -10.24 -7.29
C GLY A 1117 -39.55 -9.89 -6.00
N GLY A 1118 -38.43 -9.20 -6.17
CA GLY A 1118 -37.48 -8.78 -5.14
C GLY A 1118 -37.33 -7.27 -5.07
N ALA A 1119 -36.08 -6.80 -5.04
CA ALA A 1119 -35.74 -5.36 -4.99
C ALA A 1119 -35.36 -4.76 -6.36
N GLY A 1120 -35.38 -5.58 -7.41
CA GLY A 1120 -35.06 -5.17 -8.79
C GLY A 1120 -36.26 -4.57 -9.50
N ALA A 1121 -36.08 -4.10 -10.73
CA ALA A 1121 -37.20 -3.69 -11.60
C ALA A 1121 -37.75 -4.93 -12.33
N ASP A 1122 -38.66 -5.64 -11.68
CA ASP A 1122 -39.05 -7.00 -12.04
C ASP A 1122 -40.10 -7.05 -13.14
N GLN A 1123 -40.19 -8.17 -13.85
CA GLN A 1123 -41.23 -8.42 -14.85
C GLN A 1123 -41.89 -9.77 -14.57
N LEU A 1124 -43.13 -9.71 -14.10
CA LEU A 1124 -43.90 -10.88 -13.66
C LEU A 1124 -45.12 -11.05 -14.55
N THR A 1125 -45.39 -12.27 -15.02
CA THR A 1125 -46.53 -12.55 -15.91
C THR A 1125 -47.44 -13.64 -15.34
N ALA A 1126 -48.73 -13.32 -15.24
CA ALA A 1126 -49.80 -14.23 -14.85
C ALA A 1126 -50.48 -14.84 -16.09
N ASN A 1127 -50.24 -16.11 -16.34
CA ASN A 1127 -50.82 -16.88 -17.43
C ASN A 1127 -51.94 -17.84 -16.99
N HIS A 1128 -52.17 -18.04 -15.69
CA HIS A 1128 -53.23 -18.91 -15.16
C HIS A 1128 -54.29 -18.10 -14.38
N ILE A 1129 -55.54 -18.59 -14.42
CA ILE A 1129 -56.67 -17.95 -13.74
C ILE A 1129 -56.49 -17.94 -12.21
N GLY A 1130 -56.63 -16.77 -11.59
CA GLY A 1130 -56.49 -16.66 -10.13
C GLY A 1130 -55.07 -16.50 -9.62
N ASP A 1131 -54.06 -16.33 -10.48
CA ASP A 1131 -52.68 -16.08 -10.08
C ASP A 1131 -52.55 -14.82 -9.22
N THR A 1132 -51.53 -14.78 -8.36
CA THR A 1132 -51.17 -13.61 -7.55
C THR A 1132 -49.77 -13.16 -7.89
N LEU A 1133 -49.59 -11.91 -8.34
CA LEU A 1133 -48.29 -11.30 -8.62
C LEU A 1133 -47.99 -10.23 -7.56
N ILE A 1134 -46.78 -10.25 -7.01
CA ILE A 1134 -46.27 -9.27 -6.03
C ILE A 1134 -44.93 -8.74 -6.57
N GLY A 1135 -44.85 -7.47 -6.97
CA GLY A 1135 -43.64 -6.85 -7.52
C GLY A 1135 -42.51 -6.79 -6.49
N GLY A 1136 -42.72 -6.04 -5.42
CA GLY A 1136 -41.75 -5.93 -4.34
C GLY A 1136 -41.27 -4.50 -4.18
N ALA A 1137 -39.97 -4.26 -4.31
CA ALA A 1137 -39.42 -2.91 -4.38
C ALA A 1137 -38.74 -2.73 -5.73
N GLY A 1138 -38.77 -1.52 -6.28
CA GLY A 1138 -38.31 -1.28 -7.66
C GLY A 1138 -39.47 -0.85 -8.54
N ASN A 1139 -39.19 -0.54 -9.80
CA ASN A 1139 -40.25 -0.19 -10.75
C ASN A 1139 -40.66 -1.47 -11.47
N ASP A 1140 -41.70 -2.13 -10.99
CA ASP A 1140 -42.07 -3.47 -11.44
C ASP A 1140 -43.08 -3.43 -12.57
N THR A 1141 -43.03 -4.42 -13.47
CA THR A 1141 -44.04 -4.63 -14.52
C THR A 1141 -44.78 -5.93 -14.26
N LEU A 1142 -46.08 -5.83 -13.98
CA LEU A 1142 -46.96 -6.96 -13.70
C LEU A 1142 -47.95 -7.14 -14.86
N ILE A 1143 -47.81 -8.24 -15.61
CA ILE A 1143 -48.54 -8.51 -16.86
C ILE A 1143 -49.63 -9.55 -16.63
N VAL A 1144 -50.85 -9.24 -17.09
CA VAL A 1144 -52.03 -10.09 -16.97
C VAL A 1144 -52.41 -10.69 -18.32
N ASN A 1145 -52.27 -12.02 -18.45
CA ASN A 1145 -52.74 -12.79 -19.60
C ASN A 1145 -53.95 -13.70 -19.27
N ALA A 1146 -54.43 -13.68 -18.03
CA ALA A 1146 -55.53 -14.51 -17.54
C ALA A 1146 -56.51 -13.71 -16.65
N GLY A 1147 -57.71 -14.24 -16.45
CA GLY A 1147 -58.73 -13.61 -15.59
C GLY A 1147 -58.49 -13.82 -14.08
N LEU A 1148 -59.17 -13.03 -13.25
CA LEU A 1148 -59.18 -13.15 -11.78
C LEU A 1148 -57.81 -13.05 -11.09
N VAL A 1149 -56.83 -12.41 -11.73
CA VAL A 1149 -55.48 -12.22 -11.19
C VAL A 1149 -55.46 -11.16 -10.08
N THR A 1150 -54.67 -11.39 -9.03
CA THR A 1150 -54.40 -10.38 -7.98
C THR A 1150 -53.00 -9.80 -8.17
N LEU A 1151 -52.88 -8.47 -8.10
CA LEU A 1151 -51.67 -7.72 -8.40
C LEU A 1151 -51.32 -6.80 -7.22
N THR A 1152 -50.09 -6.86 -6.76
CA THR A 1152 -49.52 -5.98 -5.74
C THR A 1152 -48.22 -5.42 -6.31
N GLY A 1153 -48.13 -4.10 -6.54
CA GLY A 1153 -46.92 -3.48 -7.09
C GLY A 1153 -45.80 -3.43 -6.05
N GLY A 1154 -46.14 -2.90 -4.88
CA GLY A 1154 -45.20 -2.68 -3.78
C GLY A 1154 -44.62 -1.26 -3.80
N ALA A 1155 -43.31 -1.13 -3.63
CA ALA A 1155 -42.64 0.15 -3.50
C ALA A 1155 -41.90 0.55 -4.79
N GLY A 1156 -42.40 1.55 -5.49
CA GLY A 1156 -41.77 2.09 -6.69
C GLY A 1156 -42.80 2.76 -7.59
N ALA A 1157 -42.45 2.98 -8.85
CA ALA A 1157 -43.40 3.39 -9.87
C ALA A 1157 -43.72 2.19 -10.76
N ASP A 1158 -44.77 1.46 -10.41
CA ASP A 1158 -45.08 0.16 -10.99
C ASP A 1158 -45.97 0.27 -12.23
N THR A 1159 -45.92 -0.73 -13.09
CA THR A 1159 -46.71 -0.83 -14.32
C THR A 1159 -47.57 -2.10 -14.29
N PHE A 1160 -48.87 -1.93 -14.19
CA PHE A 1160 -49.87 -2.99 -14.28
C PHE A 1160 -50.38 -3.09 -15.72
N ASP A 1161 -49.89 -4.08 -16.46
CA ASP A 1161 -50.36 -4.34 -17.83
C ASP A 1161 -51.57 -5.27 -17.81
N VAL A 1162 -52.73 -4.68 -18.06
CA VAL A 1162 -54.05 -5.34 -18.11
C VAL A 1162 -54.62 -5.36 -19.52
N SER A 1163 -53.75 -5.29 -20.55
CA SER A 1163 -54.13 -5.23 -21.96
C SER A 1163 -54.90 -6.46 -22.49
N THR A 1164 -54.99 -7.54 -21.71
CA THR A 1164 -55.80 -8.71 -22.07
C THR A 1164 -57.29 -8.48 -21.79
N ALA A 1165 -58.14 -8.68 -22.81
CA ALA A 1165 -59.59 -8.54 -22.70
C ALA A 1165 -60.19 -9.42 -21.60
N THR A 1166 -61.09 -8.86 -20.78
CA THR A 1166 -61.72 -9.62 -19.69
C THR A 1166 -62.77 -10.58 -20.23
N SER A 1167 -62.80 -11.81 -19.70
CA SER A 1167 -63.76 -12.83 -20.18
C SER A 1167 -65.22 -12.45 -19.92
N ASN A 1168 -65.48 -11.67 -18.88
CA ASN A 1168 -66.77 -11.05 -18.58
C ASN A 1168 -66.60 -9.93 -17.53
N SER A 1169 -67.68 -9.18 -17.29
CA SER A 1169 -67.70 -8.06 -16.34
C SER A 1169 -67.26 -8.42 -14.91
N ASN A 1170 -67.29 -9.70 -14.50
CA ASN A 1170 -66.91 -10.15 -13.16
C ASN A 1170 -65.55 -10.89 -13.13
N SER A 1171 -64.85 -11.00 -14.25
CA SER A 1171 -63.58 -11.75 -14.37
C SER A 1171 -62.41 -10.83 -14.66
N TYR A 1172 -62.15 -9.91 -13.73
CA TYR A 1172 -61.14 -8.87 -13.82
C TYR A 1172 -59.91 -9.11 -12.95
N ALA A 1173 -58.81 -8.45 -13.28
CA ALA A 1173 -57.67 -8.32 -12.38
C ALA A 1173 -57.99 -7.37 -11.22
N THR A 1174 -57.39 -7.63 -10.05
CA THR A 1174 -57.50 -6.79 -8.85
C THR A 1174 -56.14 -6.26 -8.46
N ILE A 1175 -55.96 -4.94 -8.47
CA ILE A 1175 -54.78 -4.24 -7.97
C ILE A 1175 -55.01 -3.88 -6.50
N THR A 1176 -54.09 -4.22 -5.62
CA THR A 1176 -54.29 -4.14 -4.16
C THR A 1176 -53.76 -2.87 -3.51
N ASP A 1177 -52.78 -2.20 -4.12
CA ASP A 1177 -51.94 -1.18 -3.47
C ASP A 1177 -51.56 -0.01 -4.39
N ILE A 1178 -52.42 0.31 -5.36
CA ILE A 1178 -52.19 1.39 -6.31
C ILE A 1178 -51.85 2.72 -5.61
N SER A 1179 -50.81 3.40 -6.09
CA SER A 1179 -50.24 4.59 -5.50
C SER A 1179 -49.84 5.64 -6.56
N ALA A 1180 -49.50 6.85 -6.14
CA ALA A 1180 -49.11 7.91 -7.05
C ALA A 1180 -47.76 7.60 -7.72
N GLY A 1181 -47.72 7.69 -9.05
CA GLY A 1181 -46.57 7.28 -9.87
C GLY A 1181 -46.79 5.96 -10.61
N ASP A 1182 -47.72 5.12 -10.15
CA ASP A 1182 -48.06 3.86 -10.80
C ASP A 1182 -48.81 4.05 -12.10
N LYS A 1183 -48.71 3.04 -12.97
CA LYS A 1183 -49.24 3.03 -14.33
C LYS A 1183 -50.13 1.82 -14.52
N ILE A 1184 -51.26 2.03 -15.21
CA ILE A 1184 -52.12 0.93 -15.68
C ILE A 1184 -52.15 0.99 -17.19
N THR A 1185 -51.61 -0.04 -17.83
CA THR A 1185 -51.52 -0.16 -19.29
C THR A 1185 -52.70 -0.98 -19.81
N PHE A 1186 -53.41 -0.42 -20.77
CA PHE A 1186 -54.54 -1.01 -21.47
C PHE A 1186 -54.12 -1.45 -22.88
N ASN A 1187 -55.05 -2.03 -23.64
CA ASN A 1187 -54.74 -2.50 -24.98
C ASN A 1187 -54.63 -1.33 -25.99
N SER A 1188 -54.26 -1.63 -27.23
CA SER A 1188 -54.03 -0.61 -28.27
C SER A 1188 -55.28 0.16 -28.72
N ALA A 1189 -56.48 -0.25 -28.30
CA ALA A 1189 -57.71 0.48 -28.54
C ALA A 1189 -57.81 1.72 -27.63
N ALA A 1190 -57.14 1.75 -26.47
CA ALA A 1190 -57.24 2.86 -25.52
C ALA A 1190 -56.64 4.19 -26.06
N VAL A 1191 -57.49 5.17 -26.38
CA VAL A 1191 -57.08 6.46 -26.95
C VAL A 1191 -57.24 7.65 -26.00
N ASN A 1192 -58.06 7.56 -24.95
CA ASN A 1192 -58.27 8.65 -23.98
C ASN A 1192 -58.83 8.17 -22.64
N PHE A 1193 -58.66 8.96 -21.57
CA PHE A 1193 -59.23 8.72 -20.24
C PHE A 1193 -60.27 9.78 -19.86
N LEU A 1194 -61.43 9.33 -19.38
CA LEU A 1194 -62.50 10.17 -18.86
C LEU A 1194 -62.28 10.44 -17.37
N ALA A 1195 -61.70 11.60 -17.05
CA ALA A 1195 -61.41 11.99 -15.66
C ALA A 1195 -62.67 12.11 -14.77
N SER A 1196 -63.85 12.31 -15.36
CA SER A 1196 -65.10 12.39 -14.59
C SER A 1196 -65.60 11.01 -14.17
N LYS A 1197 -65.81 10.84 -12.86
CA LYS A 1197 -66.38 9.62 -12.27
C LYS A 1197 -67.80 9.34 -12.77
N VAL A 1198 -68.08 8.09 -13.16
CA VAL A 1198 -69.44 7.61 -13.43
C VAL A 1198 -70.21 7.46 -12.12
N THR A 1199 -71.39 8.08 -12.04
CA THR A 1199 -72.25 8.06 -10.84
C THR A 1199 -73.65 7.59 -11.18
N LEU A 1200 -74.19 6.68 -10.35
CA LEU A 1200 -75.54 6.13 -10.46
C LEU A 1200 -76.27 6.23 -9.12
N ALA A 1201 -77.57 5.93 -9.13
CA ALA A 1201 -78.39 5.86 -7.91
C ALA A 1201 -77.90 4.75 -6.97
N ASN A 1202 -78.15 4.89 -5.66
CA ASN A 1202 -77.74 3.93 -4.63
C ASN A 1202 -78.40 2.54 -4.73
N THR A 1203 -79.35 2.34 -5.65
CA THR A 1203 -79.97 1.05 -5.98
C THR A 1203 -79.27 0.32 -7.14
N ALA A 1204 -78.30 0.94 -7.80
CA ALA A 1204 -77.61 0.37 -8.94
C ALA A 1204 -76.76 -0.85 -8.53
N VAL A 1205 -76.80 -1.90 -9.34
CA VAL A 1205 -75.93 -3.07 -9.18
C VAL A 1205 -74.63 -2.89 -9.96
N PHE A 1206 -73.63 -3.75 -9.71
CA PHE A 1206 -72.33 -3.66 -10.38
C PHE A 1206 -72.44 -3.61 -11.92
N GLN A 1207 -73.32 -4.42 -12.51
CA GLN A 1207 -73.53 -4.45 -13.95
C GLN A 1207 -74.09 -3.13 -14.50
N ASP A 1208 -74.91 -2.40 -13.73
CA ASP A 1208 -75.43 -1.10 -14.14
C ASP A 1208 -74.28 -0.09 -14.29
N TYR A 1209 -73.31 -0.12 -13.36
CA TYR A 1209 -72.12 0.71 -13.44
C TYR A 1209 -71.22 0.34 -14.62
N ALA A 1210 -70.97 -0.95 -14.85
CA ALA A 1210 -70.17 -1.42 -15.99
C ALA A 1210 -70.82 -1.03 -17.34
N ASN A 1211 -72.15 -1.17 -17.45
CA ASN A 1211 -72.87 -0.76 -18.65
C ASN A 1211 -72.92 0.76 -18.84
N GLU A 1212 -73.11 1.53 -17.76
CA GLU A 1212 -73.12 2.99 -17.83
C GLU A 1212 -71.73 3.55 -18.19
N ALA A 1213 -70.65 2.90 -17.71
CA ALA A 1213 -69.28 3.22 -18.10
C ALA A 1213 -69.07 3.10 -19.63
N ILE A 1214 -69.56 2.02 -20.24
CA ILE A 1214 -69.54 1.84 -21.71
C ILE A 1214 -70.42 2.89 -22.42
N LYS A 1215 -71.63 3.11 -21.92
CA LYS A 1215 -72.59 4.06 -22.52
C LYS A 1215 -72.09 5.51 -22.52
N LEU A 1216 -71.28 5.89 -21.52
CA LEU A 1216 -70.71 7.24 -21.38
C LEU A 1216 -69.35 7.40 -22.07
N SER A 1217 -68.78 6.32 -22.60
CA SER A 1217 -67.48 6.30 -23.28
C SER A 1217 -67.63 5.99 -24.77
N SER A 1218 -66.76 6.59 -25.58
CA SER A 1218 -66.60 6.24 -27.00
C SER A 1218 -65.65 5.05 -27.16
N ASP A 1219 -65.59 4.50 -28.37
CA ASP A 1219 -64.61 3.46 -28.72
C ASP A 1219 -63.18 3.89 -28.34
N GLY A 1220 -62.46 3.00 -27.67
CA GLY A 1220 -61.14 3.25 -27.14
C GLY A 1220 -61.06 4.16 -25.92
N GLN A 1221 -62.17 4.58 -25.32
CA GLN A 1221 -62.12 5.43 -24.13
C GLN A 1221 -62.12 4.61 -22.84
N VAL A 1222 -61.29 5.04 -21.90
CA VAL A 1222 -61.19 4.49 -20.55
C VAL A 1222 -61.99 5.38 -19.59
N SER A 1223 -62.84 4.77 -18.78
CA SER A 1223 -63.74 5.44 -17.82
C SER A 1223 -63.66 4.78 -16.44
N TRP A 1224 -64.20 5.39 -15.39
CA TRP A 1224 -64.08 4.84 -14.05
C TRP A 1224 -65.30 5.09 -13.16
N PHE A 1225 -65.52 4.19 -12.21
CA PHE A 1225 -66.57 4.27 -11.19
C PHE A 1225 -66.12 3.72 -9.84
N GLN A 1226 -66.94 3.92 -8.81
CA GLN A 1226 -66.71 3.33 -7.48
C GLN A 1226 -67.96 2.54 -7.07
N TYR A 1227 -67.75 1.31 -6.59
CA TYR A 1227 -68.82 0.41 -6.17
C TYR A 1227 -68.37 -0.40 -4.95
N ASN A 1228 -69.23 -0.43 -3.92
CA ASN A 1228 -69.04 -1.25 -2.72
C ASN A 1228 -67.66 -1.09 -2.01
N GLY A 1229 -67.13 0.13 -1.97
CA GLY A 1229 -65.86 0.43 -1.29
C GLY A 1229 -64.61 0.35 -2.16
N ASP A 1230 -64.73 -0.07 -3.42
CA ASP A 1230 -63.64 -0.23 -4.38
C ASP A 1230 -63.81 0.66 -5.62
N THR A 1231 -62.73 0.84 -6.37
CA THR A 1231 -62.69 1.64 -7.61
C THR A 1231 -62.51 0.72 -8.81
N TYR A 1232 -63.18 1.01 -9.92
CA TYR A 1232 -63.14 0.20 -11.13
C TYR A 1232 -62.84 1.09 -12.32
N ILE A 1233 -61.97 0.61 -13.21
CA ILE A 1233 -61.65 1.27 -14.47
C ILE A 1233 -62.12 0.36 -15.61
N VAL A 1234 -62.78 0.94 -16.61
CA VAL A 1234 -63.37 0.23 -17.76
C VAL A 1234 -62.88 0.85 -19.05
N GLU A 1235 -62.30 0.05 -19.93
CA GLU A 1235 -62.03 0.40 -21.32
C GLU A 1235 -63.18 -0.08 -22.20
N ASN A 1236 -63.76 0.83 -22.98
CA ASN A 1236 -64.67 0.48 -24.07
C ASN A 1236 -63.86 0.17 -25.32
N ALA A 1237 -63.79 -1.10 -25.70
CA ALA A 1237 -63.06 -1.55 -26.88
C ALA A 1237 -64.01 -2.05 -27.99
N THR A 1238 -65.32 -1.79 -27.88
CA THR A 1238 -66.35 -2.40 -28.73
C THR A 1238 -67.02 -1.50 -29.78
N GLY A 1239 -66.43 -0.36 -30.11
CA GLY A 1239 -67.01 0.53 -31.12
C GLY A 1239 -68.18 1.36 -30.57
N ALA A 1240 -68.37 2.55 -31.13
CA ALA A 1240 -69.26 3.60 -30.60
C ALA A 1240 -70.79 3.32 -30.59
N SER A 1241 -71.25 2.08 -30.80
CA SER A 1241 -72.69 1.71 -30.87
C SER A 1241 -73.16 0.75 -29.76
N THR A 1242 -72.29 0.33 -28.83
CA THR A 1242 -72.68 -0.52 -27.70
C THR A 1242 -73.14 0.33 -26.50
N THR A 1243 -74.12 -0.17 -25.75
CA THR A 1243 -74.63 0.48 -24.50
C THR A 1243 -74.46 -0.42 -23.28
N GLN A 1244 -73.79 -1.55 -23.47
CA GLN A 1244 -73.58 -2.60 -22.47
C GLN A 1244 -72.15 -3.11 -22.59
N PHE A 1245 -71.60 -3.57 -21.47
CA PHE A 1245 -70.31 -4.24 -21.41
C PHE A 1245 -70.30 -5.51 -22.27
N THR A 1246 -69.28 -5.63 -23.11
CA THR A 1246 -69.10 -6.75 -24.03
C THR A 1246 -67.99 -7.67 -23.54
N ASN A 1247 -68.41 -8.84 -23.08
CA ASN A 1247 -67.53 -9.92 -22.65
C ASN A 1247 -66.53 -10.32 -23.74
N GLY A 1248 -65.26 -10.47 -23.37
CA GLY A 1248 -64.19 -10.91 -24.27
C GLY A 1248 -63.62 -9.80 -25.15
N THR A 1249 -64.13 -8.57 -25.04
CA THR A 1249 -63.61 -7.43 -25.80
C THR A 1249 -63.29 -6.26 -24.88
N ASP A 1250 -64.24 -5.85 -24.04
CA ASP A 1250 -64.03 -4.74 -23.11
C ASP A 1250 -63.14 -5.18 -21.93
N ILE A 1251 -62.38 -4.24 -21.39
CA ILE A 1251 -61.50 -4.47 -20.23
C ILE A 1251 -62.10 -3.80 -19.01
N ILE A 1252 -62.10 -4.50 -17.89
CA ILE A 1252 -62.40 -3.94 -16.58
C ILE A 1252 -61.33 -4.39 -15.59
N VAL A 1253 -60.84 -3.45 -14.77
CA VAL A 1253 -59.86 -3.71 -13.72
C VAL A 1253 -60.37 -3.12 -12.40
N LYS A 1254 -60.15 -3.84 -11.32
CA LYS A 1254 -60.48 -3.42 -9.96
C LYS A 1254 -59.26 -2.84 -9.27
N LEU A 1255 -59.44 -1.71 -8.60
CA LEU A 1255 -58.52 -1.14 -7.62
C LEU A 1255 -59.14 -1.29 -6.22
N THR A 1256 -58.37 -1.84 -5.29
CA THR A 1256 -58.82 -2.01 -3.92
C THR A 1256 -58.94 -0.65 -3.24
N GLY A 1257 -60.10 -0.38 -2.63
CA GLY A 1257 -60.37 0.88 -1.95
C GLY A 1257 -60.90 2.01 -2.85
N ILE A 1258 -61.16 3.15 -2.20
CA ILE A 1258 -61.68 4.37 -2.85
C ILE A 1258 -60.49 5.21 -3.32
N VAL A 1259 -60.19 5.13 -4.61
CA VAL A 1259 -59.15 5.89 -5.30
C VAL A 1259 -59.83 6.95 -6.16
N ASP A 1260 -59.42 8.20 -6.04
CA ASP A 1260 -59.91 9.30 -6.87
C ASP A 1260 -59.00 9.43 -8.10
N LEU A 1261 -59.55 9.16 -9.29
CA LEU A 1261 -58.82 9.22 -10.55
C LEU A 1261 -59.08 10.50 -11.32
N SER A 1262 -59.75 11.50 -10.72
CA SER A 1262 -60.07 12.76 -11.41
C SER A 1262 -58.84 13.60 -11.81
N THR A 1263 -57.69 13.34 -11.20
CA THR A 1263 -56.40 13.96 -11.50
C THR A 1263 -55.44 13.05 -12.25
N ALA A 1264 -55.84 11.81 -12.56
CA ALA A 1264 -55.00 10.89 -13.33
C ALA A 1264 -54.78 11.42 -14.76
N SER A 1265 -53.60 11.15 -15.30
CA SER A 1265 -53.23 11.55 -16.67
C SER A 1265 -53.17 10.35 -17.60
N PHE A 1266 -53.38 10.56 -18.89
CA PHE A 1266 -53.40 9.49 -19.88
C PHE A 1266 -52.41 9.74 -21.01
N SER A 1267 -51.66 8.69 -21.37
CA SER A 1267 -50.77 8.70 -22.52
C SER A 1267 -51.34 7.79 -23.61
N SER A 1268 -51.84 8.40 -24.69
CA SER A 1268 -52.34 7.65 -25.86
C SER A 1268 -51.24 6.95 -26.65
N SER A 1269 -49.97 7.36 -26.52
CA SER A 1269 -48.84 6.68 -27.15
C SER A 1269 -48.46 5.37 -26.44
N THR A 1270 -48.75 5.27 -25.14
CA THR A 1270 -48.44 4.09 -24.32
C THR A 1270 -49.68 3.41 -23.78
N HIS A 1271 -50.88 3.85 -24.17
CA HIS A 1271 -52.18 3.31 -23.74
C HIS A 1271 -52.31 3.21 -22.20
N THR A 1272 -51.70 4.17 -21.49
CA THR A 1272 -51.45 4.06 -20.05
C THR A 1272 -52.14 5.18 -19.27
N VAL A 1273 -52.82 4.80 -18.20
CA VAL A 1273 -53.31 5.72 -17.15
C VAL A 1273 -52.20 5.84 -16.09
N LEU A 1274 -51.68 7.04 -15.89
CA LEU A 1274 -50.73 7.39 -14.84
C LEU A 1274 -51.50 7.93 -13.63
N ILE A 1275 -51.31 7.29 -12.48
CA ILE A 1275 -51.92 7.67 -11.21
C ILE A 1275 -51.19 8.90 -10.65
N GLY A 1276 -51.95 9.97 -10.41
CA GLY A 1276 -51.44 11.31 -10.07
C GLY A 1276 -51.51 11.69 -8.60
#